data_AF-A0A850TDW7-F1
#
_entry.id   AF-A0A850TDW7-F1
#
_cell.length_a   1.000
_cell.length_b   1.000
_cell.length_c   1.000
_cell.angle_alpha   90.00
_cell.angle_beta   90.00
_cell.angle_gamma   90.00
#
_symmetry.space_group_name_H-M   'P 1'
#
loop_
_entity.id
_entity.type
_entity.pdbx_description
1 polymer ?
#
loop_
_entity_poly.entity_id
_entity_poly.type
_entity_poly.pdbx_seq_one_letter_code
_entity_poly.pdbx_strand_id
1 'polypeptide(L)'
;MVLKKKKEIQVDAFLLDQQQLEKLQRFSKVEEENLASLLLHCAQLNNGIQQIQCIKQIMPLVSKMDQNSACDPMVKACLDILGETYFALGVKNPLTKVLASSLNGLPEQFMTLAIQSFVSCLREELKTTDVYLYRKVLDNLASCMEDFSLGTMTLNILMVFISFLCACLSFFFPRKNHGNRIVQSQLMHDLLIAIKVSMMLVQKLQENIQGNLWRHHESFVWQSMCSLLKSSTNFLMDETLLQTVQTTSGLAVILFTKAMYEPVEELPSLVSDLLLGSMKHAGVPAWFVSSCGTLCTGELPDSVLLFLCHGALAMLEWKNGSMGENGEKLLLDIVSVLLSLSSELKESSMATSLSRIFAIWTSSALAALISGSPDLKIKLNGNSDIIGKLLEYIYTHWEHPLDAVRHQTKLIFKNLLQIHRTTITGSNEKSDPFFAKLIKHLLSLEWHVKGKYASLGSLVECVGTENILQLDRTIPVQILNVMNDQSLAPYASDLLETMFTNHKTHFTLSFQESTWIDQWHDIWVSPLLVILCEGNHDQTTYIIDYYLPKLLKCSPDSLSYMIRILQASADANLGSRSTRGALGALMACLRTARAHGHLELSNIMSNGLVSTECIKQGLVHQHNQVCIDALGLLCETHRSTEIVSMEEMQLIQFFITYNLNSQSPSVRQQICSLLRKLFCRIQESSQVLYKLEQNKTKQELLETSTEKHPLGILQQYKDFMSSVCNRLFEALFPGSSHPTRFSALSILGLIAEIFYVPKGQAQVFQLNQEIDSARVRTLIQCFASTFEEVKVLAFGLLMKLHDVAFNLQDSEDLDLLFQAAMDLSTSTKPYDCVTASYLLNFLVHYKELHHTCLGKWVEHNPQMDESPSVSTVEKNTLTVIKLLLVNVEEEIFQAKKSLLQAAASFPMYGRVHCITGALQQLPLNNLTLIAEWKEMVARLILMSYKLSAVVSPVVQSSSPEGLIPMDSDSESTGRLQMILHEIQPQDTNDYFMQVKTLKEHCKVESEKLADHRPVKNICTEMRGKERQMCDVTAQMVLVCCWRSMKEVSLLLGTLCKLLPSQAAPEPSDGLITVEQVKNIGEYFKHHLLQSRHRGAFELAYAGFVQLTGMLSRCNSESLHKMPEQWLSSVLEEIKSCDPSSTLCATRRSAGIPFYIQALLASEPKKSKTDLLKMTMEELMSLAAPSNESSSVIPQVHALNILRALFRDTHLGENIMPYVADGIQAAILGFMSPVWAVRNSSTLLFSALITRIFGVKRGKDENSKKNR
;
A
#
# COMPACT_ATOMS: atom_id res chain seq x y z
N MET A 1 8.64 2.05 2.15
CA MET A 1 9.19 3.41 1.90
C MET A 1 8.19 4.20 1.06
N VAL A 2 7.44 5.12 1.68
CA VAL A 2 6.65 6.09 0.91
C VAL A 2 7.61 7.14 0.40
N LEU A 3 7.94 7.08 -0.90
CA LEU A 3 8.66 8.13 -1.60
C LEU A 3 7.89 9.45 -1.44
N LYS A 4 8.30 10.28 -0.47
CA LYS A 4 7.88 11.67 -0.40
C LYS A 4 8.28 12.30 -1.73
N LYS A 5 7.30 12.59 -2.60
CA LYS A 5 7.49 13.44 -3.78
C LYS A 5 8.23 14.70 -3.32
N LYS A 6 9.43 14.95 -3.84
CA LYS A 6 10.10 16.24 -3.70
C LYS A 6 9.13 17.29 -4.26
N LYS A 7 8.59 18.16 -3.40
CA LYS A 7 7.87 19.35 -3.85
C LYS A 7 8.87 20.19 -4.65
N GLU A 8 8.58 20.45 -5.92
CA GLU A 8 9.30 21.48 -6.68
C GLU A 8 9.10 22.83 -5.98
N ILE A 9 10.20 23.50 -5.66
CA ILE A 9 10.17 24.81 -5.00
C ILE A 9 9.99 25.85 -6.12
N GLN A 10 8.80 26.44 -6.21
CA GLN A 10 8.51 27.54 -7.12
C GLN A 10 9.16 28.83 -6.60
N VAL A 11 9.86 29.57 -7.47
CA VAL A 11 10.49 30.86 -7.15
C VAL A 11 9.71 31.97 -7.84
N ASP A 12 8.83 32.65 -7.10
CA ASP A 12 8.02 33.74 -7.64
C ASP A 12 8.90 34.99 -7.84
N ALA A 13 8.82 35.63 -9.01
CA ALA A 13 9.58 36.85 -9.30
C ALA A 13 8.98 38.07 -8.56
N PHE A 14 9.80 39.03 -8.13
CA PHE A 14 9.31 40.30 -7.59
C PHE A 14 9.13 41.35 -8.69
N LEU A 15 8.19 42.28 -8.48
CA LEU A 15 7.91 43.42 -9.34
C LEU A 15 8.08 44.71 -8.55
N LEU A 16 8.69 45.71 -9.16
CA LEU A 16 8.80 47.06 -8.60
C LEU A 16 7.61 47.91 -9.05
N ASP A 17 7.12 48.78 -8.18
CA ASP A 17 6.08 49.74 -8.53
C ASP A 17 6.63 50.88 -9.42
N GLN A 18 5.72 51.66 -9.99
CA GLN A 18 6.07 52.73 -10.92
C GLN A 18 6.94 53.82 -10.26
N GLN A 19 6.77 54.09 -8.95
CA GLN A 19 7.56 55.09 -8.24
C GLN A 19 8.99 54.59 -7.96
N GLN A 20 9.16 53.31 -7.62
CA GLN A 20 10.45 52.65 -7.44
C GLN A 20 11.23 52.62 -8.77
N LEU A 21 10.56 52.31 -9.88
CA LEU A 21 11.17 52.33 -11.22
C LEU A 21 11.62 53.73 -11.63
N GLU A 22 10.78 54.76 -11.43
CA GLU A 22 11.14 56.16 -11.71
C GLU A 22 12.31 56.64 -10.84
N LYS A 23 12.38 56.21 -9.57
CA LYS A 23 13.52 56.50 -8.68
C LYS A 23 14.82 55.88 -9.20
N LEU A 24 14.81 54.62 -9.62
CA LEU A 24 16.01 53.94 -10.18
C LEU A 24 16.45 54.55 -11.52
N GLN A 25 15.50 54.93 -12.39
CA GLN A 25 15.80 55.54 -13.68
C GLN A 25 16.51 56.90 -13.55
N ARG A 26 16.23 57.68 -12.50
CA ARG A 26 16.90 58.97 -12.25
C ARG A 26 18.40 58.84 -11.98
N PHE A 27 18.87 57.67 -11.54
CA PHE A 27 20.27 57.41 -11.20
C PHE A 27 20.99 56.48 -12.19
N SER A 28 20.25 55.85 -13.12
CA SER A 28 20.82 54.98 -14.15
C SER A 28 21.27 55.81 -15.37
N LYS A 29 22.55 56.18 -15.45
CA LYS A 29 23.15 56.70 -16.68
C LYS A 29 23.54 55.53 -17.59
N VAL A 30 23.38 55.70 -18.91
CA VAL A 30 23.45 54.63 -19.94
C VAL A 30 24.84 53.95 -20.05
N GLU A 31 25.90 54.51 -19.47
CA GLU A 31 27.29 54.05 -19.67
C GLU A 31 28.02 53.58 -18.39
N GLU A 32 27.38 53.58 -17.20
CA GLU A 32 28.01 53.10 -15.95
C GLU A 32 27.25 51.91 -15.34
N GLU A 33 27.94 50.79 -15.10
CA GLU A 33 27.45 49.68 -14.27
C GLU A 33 27.40 50.11 -12.80
N ASN A 34 26.25 50.64 -12.37
CA ASN A 34 26.00 51.08 -11.00
C ASN A 34 24.86 50.29 -10.36
N LEU A 35 24.69 50.41 -9.04
CA LEU A 35 23.70 49.61 -8.30
C LEU A 35 22.26 49.86 -8.79
N ALA A 36 21.95 51.08 -9.25
CA ALA A 36 20.63 51.42 -9.76
C ALA A 36 20.33 50.75 -11.10
N SER A 37 21.30 50.67 -12.02
CA SER A 37 21.13 50.00 -13.31
C SER A 37 21.03 48.47 -13.15
N LEU A 38 21.73 47.87 -12.18
CA LEU A 38 21.59 46.45 -11.83
C LEU A 38 20.18 46.13 -11.29
N LEU A 39 19.65 46.94 -10.37
CA LEU A 39 18.30 46.73 -9.83
C LEU A 39 17.21 46.95 -10.88
N LEU A 40 17.41 47.91 -11.78
CA LEU A 40 16.51 48.14 -12.92
C LEU A 40 16.51 46.94 -13.88
N HIS A 41 17.68 46.36 -14.16
CA HIS A 41 17.80 45.13 -14.94
C HIS A 41 17.13 43.95 -14.22
N CYS A 42 17.33 43.81 -12.89
CA CYS A 42 16.72 42.76 -12.08
C CYS A 42 15.18 42.80 -12.16
N ALA A 43 14.59 43.99 -12.08
CA ALA A 43 13.15 44.21 -12.15
C ALA A 43 12.54 43.90 -13.53
N GLN A 44 13.34 43.85 -14.60
CA GLN A 44 12.90 43.49 -15.95
C GLN A 44 12.89 41.97 -16.20
N LEU A 45 13.44 41.16 -15.29
CA LEU A 45 13.51 39.71 -15.42
C LEU A 45 12.21 39.06 -14.94
N ASN A 46 11.56 38.26 -15.80
CA ASN A 46 10.30 37.57 -15.49
C ASN A 46 10.48 36.23 -14.76
N ASN A 47 11.72 35.80 -14.50
CA ASN A 47 12.02 34.51 -13.88
C ASN A 47 12.74 34.71 -12.53
N GLY A 48 12.14 34.22 -11.44
CA GLY A 48 12.70 34.34 -10.10
C GLY A 48 14.09 33.70 -9.92
N ILE A 49 14.43 32.66 -10.69
CA ILE A 49 15.77 32.05 -10.67
C ILE A 49 16.81 32.99 -11.30
N GLN A 50 16.44 33.73 -12.35
CA GLN A 50 17.33 34.72 -12.97
C GLN A 50 17.48 35.95 -12.06
N GLN A 51 16.40 36.37 -11.38
CA GLN A 51 16.48 37.42 -10.36
C GLN A 51 17.43 37.04 -9.21
N ILE A 52 17.46 35.76 -8.78
CA ILE A 52 18.43 35.27 -7.78
C ILE A 52 19.88 35.47 -8.26
N GLN A 53 20.16 35.16 -9.53
CA GLN A 53 21.51 35.34 -10.09
C GLN A 53 21.91 36.81 -10.15
N CYS A 54 20.96 37.70 -10.49
CA CYS A 54 21.18 39.14 -10.52
C CYS A 54 21.40 39.73 -9.11
N ILE A 55 20.60 39.35 -8.11
CA ILE A 55 20.77 39.80 -6.71
C ILE A 55 22.13 39.38 -6.12
N LYS A 56 22.68 38.24 -6.54
CA LYS A 56 24.02 37.80 -6.11
C LYS A 56 25.14 38.72 -6.63
N GLN A 57 24.90 39.51 -7.68
CA GLN A 57 25.86 40.47 -8.23
C GLN A 57 25.88 41.80 -7.47
N ILE A 58 24.94 42.04 -6.55
CA ILE A 58 24.93 43.23 -5.68
C ILE A 58 26.23 43.30 -4.85
N MET A 59 26.65 42.19 -4.23
CA MET A 59 27.82 42.20 -3.35
C MET A 59 29.14 42.54 -4.09
N PRO A 60 29.47 41.88 -5.21
CA PRO A 60 30.67 42.23 -5.98
C PRO A 60 30.68 43.67 -6.49
N LEU A 61 29.52 44.24 -6.85
CA LEU A 61 29.42 45.63 -7.30
C LEU A 61 29.62 46.63 -6.16
N VAL A 62 28.96 46.43 -5.02
CA VAL A 62 29.09 47.31 -3.85
C VAL A 62 30.52 47.29 -3.27
N SER A 63 31.21 46.14 -3.35
CA SER A 63 32.62 46.02 -2.90
C SER A 63 33.63 46.83 -3.72
N LYS A 64 33.27 47.24 -4.95
CA LYS A 64 34.12 48.04 -5.85
C LYS A 64 33.89 49.56 -5.72
N MET A 65 32.93 50.00 -4.90
CA MET A 65 32.59 51.42 -4.75
C MET A 65 33.53 52.12 -3.74
N ASP A 66 34.00 53.33 -4.07
CA ASP A 66 34.93 54.11 -3.24
C ASP A 66 34.37 54.46 -1.85
N GLN A 67 35.25 54.60 -0.85
CA GLN A 67 34.90 54.92 0.55
C GLN A 67 34.08 56.22 0.73
N ASN A 68 34.13 57.16 -0.22
CA ASN A 68 33.38 58.42 -0.20
C ASN A 68 31.91 58.29 -0.66
N SER A 69 31.48 57.11 -1.12
CA SER A 69 30.12 56.86 -1.62
C SER A 69 29.07 56.56 -0.53
N ALA A 70 29.47 56.53 0.75
CA ALA A 70 28.56 56.30 1.88
C ALA A 70 27.52 57.41 2.11
N CYS A 71 27.62 58.56 1.41
CA CYS A 71 26.61 59.62 1.41
C CYS A 71 25.91 59.79 0.03
N ASP A 72 26.08 58.83 -0.88
CA ASP A 72 25.49 58.90 -2.21
C ASP A 72 23.95 58.66 -2.12
N PRO A 73 23.11 59.63 -2.54
CA PRO A 73 21.66 59.47 -2.57
C PRO A 73 21.19 58.29 -3.45
N MET A 74 21.98 57.87 -4.44
CA MET A 74 21.71 56.66 -5.23
C MET A 74 21.73 55.40 -4.36
N VAL A 75 22.80 55.22 -3.56
CA VAL A 75 22.99 54.02 -2.75
C VAL A 75 21.88 53.90 -1.70
N LYS A 76 21.49 55.03 -1.09
CA LYS A 76 20.35 55.06 -0.17
C LYS A 76 19.03 54.67 -0.84
N ALA A 77 18.72 55.22 -2.02
CA ALA A 77 17.51 54.87 -2.76
C ALA A 77 17.46 53.38 -3.16
N CYS A 78 18.60 52.79 -3.55
CA CYS A 78 18.70 51.37 -3.86
C CYS A 78 18.50 50.49 -2.61
N LEU A 79 19.00 50.90 -1.44
CA LEU A 79 18.80 50.18 -0.17
C LEU A 79 17.35 50.27 0.32
N ASP A 80 16.68 51.43 0.15
CA ASP A 80 15.24 51.58 0.43
C ASP A 80 14.42 50.58 -0.42
N ILE A 81 14.69 50.50 -1.73
CA ILE A 81 13.98 49.58 -2.64
C ILE A 81 14.25 48.11 -2.31
N LEU A 82 15.48 47.76 -1.95
CA LEU A 82 15.82 46.41 -1.51
C LEU A 82 15.11 46.03 -0.20
N GLY A 83 14.94 46.98 0.72
CA GLY A 83 14.14 46.80 1.93
C GLY A 83 12.65 46.59 1.64
N GLU A 84 12.05 47.44 0.80
CA GLU A 84 10.66 47.32 0.37
C GLU A 84 10.41 45.98 -0.35
N THR A 85 11.32 45.57 -1.23
CA THR A 85 11.26 44.30 -1.95
C THR A 85 11.32 43.09 -1.00
N TYR A 86 12.17 43.17 0.03
CA TYR A 86 12.30 42.10 1.03
C TYR A 86 10.99 41.88 1.80
N PHE A 87 10.32 42.95 2.26
CA PHE A 87 9.04 42.84 2.99
C PHE A 87 7.84 42.52 2.09
N ALA A 88 7.92 42.83 0.80
CA ALA A 88 6.88 42.48 -0.17
C ALA A 88 6.82 40.96 -0.45
N LEU A 89 7.97 40.28 -0.48
CA LEU A 89 8.10 38.85 -0.78
C LEU A 89 7.64 37.95 0.37
N GLY A 90 7.03 36.81 0.04
CA GLY A 90 6.65 35.81 1.04
C GLY A 90 7.86 35.05 1.60
N VAL A 91 7.88 34.76 2.91
CA VAL A 91 8.99 34.11 3.63
C VAL A 91 9.44 32.76 3.04
N LYS A 92 8.55 32.05 2.32
CA LYS A 92 8.87 30.77 1.67
C LYS A 92 9.55 30.92 0.31
N ASN A 93 9.65 32.13 -0.23
CA ASN A 93 10.29 32.40 -1.51
C ASN A 93 11.81 32.35 -1.35
N PRO A 94 12.55 31.54 -2.13
CA PRO A 94 14.01 31.50 -2.09
C PRO A 94 14.70 32.84 -2.32
N LEU A 95 14.06 33.78 -3.05
CA LEU A 95 14.57 35.15 -3.24
C LEU A 95 14.73 35.91 -1.91
N THR A 96 13.82 35.73 -0.95
CA THR A 96 13.87 36.39 0.36
C THR A 96 15.15 36.01 1.12
N LYS A 97 15.56 34.74 1.07
CA LYS A 97 16.82 34.26 1.69
C LYS A 97 18.06 34.78 0.99
N VAL A 98 18.02 34.89 -0.34
CA VAL A 98 19.14 35.42 -1.13
C VAL A 98 19.30 36.93 -0.87
N LEU A 99 18.20 37.68 -0.80
CA LEU A 99 18.21 39.09 -0.40
C LEU A 99 18.77 39.28 1.01
N ALA A 100 18.31 38.49 1.99
CA ALA A 100 18.85 38.51 3.36
C ALA A 100 20.37 38.26 3.36
N SER A 101 20.85 37.25 2.65
CA SER A 101 22.29 36.94 2.54
C SER A 101 23.08 38.05 1.87
N SER A 102 22.56 38.68 0.82
CA SER A 102 23.23 39.79 0.13
C SER A 102 23.26 41.04 1.01
N LEU A 103 22.20 41.35 1.76
CA LEU A 103 22.18 42.49 2.68
C LEU A 103 23.11 42.27 3.88
N ASN A 104 23.25 41.03 4.34
CA ASN A 104 24.11 40.73 5.49
C ASN A 104 25.61 40.80 5.18
N GLY A 105 25.99 40.68 3.90
CA GLY A 105 27.38 40.79 3.48
C GLY A 105 27.84 42.22 3.19
N LEU A 106 26.99 43.24 3.39
CA LEU A 106 27.31 44.61 3.01
C LEU A 106 28.54 45.12 3.78
N PRO A 107 29.45 45.88 3.13
CA PRO A 107 30.59 46.49 3.80
C PRO A 107 30.16 47.42 4.95
N GLU A 108 30.94 47.49 6.04
CA GLU A 108 30.62 48.27 7.25
C GLU A 108 30.24 49.74 6.97
N GLN A 109 30.86 50.36 5.96
CA GLN A 109 30.58 51.74 5.55
C GLN A 109 29.13 51.98 5.07
N PHE A 110 28.44 50.96 4.55
CA PHE A 110 27.05 51.06 4.09
C PHE A 110 26.04 50.50 5.10
N MET A 111 26.51 49.81 6.15
CA MET A 111 25.63 49.18 7.15
C MET A 111 24.73 50.19 7.86
N THR A 112 25.25 51.38 8.19
CA THR A 112 24.46 52.44 8.85
C THR A 112 23.30 52.93 7.98
N LEU A 113 23.52 53.11 6.68
CA LEU A 113 22.47 53.49 5.73
C LEU A 113 21.47 52.34 5.53
N ALA A 114 21.96 51.11 5.37
CA ALA A 114 21.11 49.93 5.22
C ALA A 114 20.20 49.73 6.43
N ILE A 115 20.71 49.93 7.65
CA ILE A 115 19.91 49.91 8.88
C ILE A 115 18.83 51.00 8.84
N GLN A 116 19.17 52.24 8.47
CA GLN A 116 18.19 53.34 8.38
C GLN A 116 17.07 53.05 7.39
N SER A 117 17.42 52.54 6.19
CA SER A 117 16.46 52.16 5.14
C SER A 117 15.54 51.02 5.60
N PHE A 118 16.11 49.95 6.17
CA PHE A 118 15.32 48.82 6.68
C PHE A 118 14.41 49.21 7.84
N VAL A 119 14.90 50.03 8.77
CA VAL A 119 14.13 50.60 9.90
C VAL A 119 12.95 51.43 9.38
N SER A 120 13.14 52.20 8.30
CA SER A 120 12.07 52.98 7.68
C SER A 120 11.00 52.08 7.06
N CYS A 121 11.41 51.10 6.25
CA CYS A 121 10.49 50.15 5.60
C CYS A 121 9.67 49.35 6.63
N LEU A 122 10.35 48.85 7.66
CA LEU A 122 9.73 48.08 8.72
C LEU A 122 8.76 48.91 9.57
N ARG A 123 9.07 50.19 9.80
CA ARG A 123 8.15 51.11 10.51
C ARG A 123 6.85 51.31 9.73
N GLU A 124 6.90 51.35 8.40
CA GLU A 124 5.69 51.44 7.57
C GLU A 124 4.87 50.14 7.60
N GLU A 125 5.51 48.97 7.53
CA GLU A 125 4.82 47.67 7.70
C GLU A 125 4.12 47.56 9.07
N LEU A 126 4.78 48.00 10.15
CA LEU A 126 4.23 47.95 11.51
C LEU A 126 3.08 48.95 11.76
N LYS A 127 2.91 49.96 10.90
CA LYS A 127 1.78 50.91 10.97
C LYS A 127 0.51 50.36 10.34
N THR A 128 0.53 49.17 9.74
CA THR A 128 -0.63 48.63 9.05
C THR A 128 -1.84 48.50 9.98
N THR A 129 -2.97 49.05 9.54
CA THR A 129 -4.28 48.84 10.19
C THR A 129 -5.06 47.71 9.52
N ASP A 130 -4.55 47.14 8.43
CA ASP A 130 -5.18 46.02 7.74
C ASP A 130 -4.89 44.71 8.47
N VAL A 131 -5.94 44.21 9.10
CA VAL A 131 -5.96 42.96 9.86
C VAL A 131 -5.56 41.75 9.02
N TYR A 132 -5.88 41.72 7.73
CA TYR A 132 -5.53 40.59 6.86
C TYR A 132 -4.02 40.50 6.61
N LEU A 133 -3.29 41.60 6.78
CA LEU A 133 -1.84 41.66 6.64
C LEU A 133 -1.09 41.30 7.93
N TYR A 134 -1.74 41.26 9.09
CA TYR A 134 -1.09 40.99 10.38
C TYR A 134 -0.26 39.70 10.35
N ARG A 135 -0.80 38.66 9.71
CA ARG A 135 -0.10 37.40 9.59
C ARG A 135 1.18 37.51 8.74
N LYS A 136 1.11 38.21 7.61
CA LYS A 136 2.27 38.47 6.74
C LYS A 136 3.34 39.25 7.49
N VAL A 137 2.95 40.29 8.22
CA VAL A 137 3.87 41.11 9.02
C VAL A 137 4.52 40.27 10.12
N LEU A 138 3.79 39.40 10.83
CA LEU A 138 4.37 38.50 11.82
C LEU A 138 5.40 37.53 11.23
N ASP A 139 5.10 36.93 10.07
CA ASP A 139 6.03 36.04 9.39
C ASP A 139 7.30 36.80 8.93
N ASN A 140 7.14 38.03 8.43
CA ASN A 140 8.26 38.92 8.08
C ASN A 140 9.10 39.29 9.31
N LEU A 141 8.46 39.63 10.44
CA LEU A 141 9.13 39.91 11.70
C LEU A 141 9.93 38.71 12.21
N ALA A 142 9.36 37.51 12.10
CA ALA A 142 10.06 36.29 12.47
C ALA A 142 11.30 36.07 11.61
N SER A 143 11.15 36.20 10.28
CA SER A 143 12.26 36.08 9.32
C SER A 143 13.36 37.12 9.55
N CYS A 144 13.00 38.38 9.86
CA CYS A 144 13.98 39.42 10.20
C CYS A 144 14.83 39.07 11.42
N MET A 145 14.27 38.39 12.42
CA MET A 145 14.99 38.03 13.65
C MET A 145 15.80 36.73 13.52
N GLU A 146 15.41 35.81 12.62
CA GLU A 146 16.09 34.52 12.41
C GLU A 146 17.14 34.53 11.29
N ASP A 147 16.88 35.22 10.16
CA ASP A 147 17.60 34.96 8.90
C ASP A 147 18.89 35.79 8.68
N PHE A 148 19.08 36.96 9.31
CA PHE A 148 20.28 37.80 9.10
C PHE A 148 20.50 38.93 10.15
N SER A 149 21.76 39.31 10.38
CA SER A 149 22.17 40.25 11.45
C SER A 149 21.73 41.71 11.27
N LEU A 150 21.42 42.16 10.05
CA LEU A 150 20.86 43.50 9.85
C LEU A 150 19.48 43.64 10.52
N GLY A 151 18.67 42.57 10.49
CA GLY A 151 17.36 42.53 11.13
C GLY A 151 17.44 42.61 12.66
N THR A 152 18.42 41.95 13.30
CA THR A 152 18.64 42.10 14.75
C THR A 152 19.18 43.48 15.13
N MET A 153 19.85 44.20 14.22
CA MET A 153 20.27 45.60 14.45
C MET A 153 19.12 46.61 14.31
N THR A 154 17.97 46.23 13.73
CA THR A 154 16.77 47.10 13.66
C THR A 154 15.95 47.17 14.96
N LEU A 155 16.39 46.50 16.03
CA LEU A 155 15.76 46.49 17.37
C LEU A 155 15.69 47.89 18.04
N ASN A 156 16.30 48.92 17.44
CA ASN A 156 16.18 50.32 17.85
C ASN A 156 14.75 50.89 17.81
N ILE A 157 13.76 50.21 17.19
CA ILE A 157 12.33 50.58 17.19
C ILE A 157 11.48 49.71 18.13
N LEU A 158 12.04 49.26 19.25
CA LEU A 158 11.40 48.38 20.23
C LEU A 158 9.93 48.74 20.57
N MET A 159 9.66 50.04 20.77
CA MET A 159 8.33 50.54 21.15
C MET A 159 7.24 50.18 20.12
N VAL A 160 7.56 50.29 18.83
CA VAL A 160 6.58 50.07 17.74
C VAL A 160 6.34 48.58 17.53
N PHE A 161 7.38 47.74 17.69
CA PHE A 161 7.27 46.29 17.63
C PHE A 161 6.36 45.73 18.72
N ILE A 162 6.60 46.11 19.98
CA ILE A 162 5.82 45.58 21.10
C ILE A 162 4.37 46.08 21.02
N SER A 163 4.15 47.32 20.59
CA SER A 163 2.79 47.86 20.37
C SER A 163 2.02 47.05 19.32
N PHE A 164 2.67 46.73 18.19
CA PHE A 164 2.07 45.90 17.14
C PHE A 164 1.76 44.48 17.63
N LEU A 165 2.68 43.84 18.36
CA LEU A 165 2.46 42.51 18.93
C LEU A 165 1.29 42.49 19.92
N CYS A 166 1.17 43.50 20.79
CA CYS A 166 0.02 43.64 21.69
C CYS A 166 -1.30 43.77 20.92
N ALA A 167 -1.31 44.53 19.81
CA ALA A 167 -2.48 44.66 18.93
C ALA A 167 -2.83 43.32 18.25
N CYS A 168 -1.84 42.59 17.73
CA CYS A 168 -2.05 41.27 17.12
C CYS A 168 -2.60 40.24 18.12
N LEU A 169 -2.03 40.15 19.32
CA LEU A 169 -2.50 39.23 20.36
C LEU A 169 -3.93 39.54 20.80
N SER A 170 -4.27 40.83 20.90
CA SER A 170 -5.63 41.27 21.22
C SER A 170 -6.64 40.95 20.09
N PHE A 171 -6.20 41.01 18.84
CA PHE A 171 -7.03 40.71 17.67
C PHE A 171 -7.25 39.21 17.47
N PHE A 172 -6.18 38.41 17.51
CA PHE A 172 -6.26 36.96 17.28
C PHE A 172 -6.87 36.19 18.45
N PHE A 173 -7.04 36.84 19.61
CA PHE A 173 -7.75 36.25 20.73
C PHE A 173 -9.20 35.92 20.32
N PRO A 174 -9.61 34.64 20.34
CA PRO A 174 -10.90 34.25 19.83
C PRO A 174 -12.02 34.80 20.71
N ARG A 175 -12.75 35.81 20.22
CA ARG A 175 -14.11 36.07 20.70
C ARG A 175 -14.93 34.83 20.34
N LYS A 176 -15.83 34.37 21.24
CA LYS A 176 -16.70 33.18 21.05
C LYS A 176 -17.52 33.29 19.74
N ASN A 177 -16.91 32.96 18.61
CA ASN A 177 -17.51 33.01 17.29
C ASN A 177 -18.14 31.64 17.02
N HIS A 178 -19.39 31.49 17.45
CA HIS A 178 -20.18 30.29 17.21
C HIS A 178 -20.54 30.19 15.72
N GLY A 179 -19.75 29.45 14.93
CA GLY A 179 -20.19 29.09 13.57
C GLY A 179 -19.15 28.52 12.60
N ASN A 180 -17.88 28.92 12.64
CA ASN A 180 -16.88 28.52 11.63
C ASN A 180 -15.58 27.97 12.24
N ARG A 181 -15.51 26.63 12.35
CA ARG A 181 -14.35 25.91 12.93
C ARG A 181 -13.05 26.12 12.16
N ILE A 182 -13.11 26.40 10.85
CA ILE A 182 -11.91 26.62 10.02
C ILE A 182 -11.26 27.96 10.37
N VAL A 183 -12.07 29.02 10.42
CA VAL A 183 -11.59 30.37 10.79
C VAL A 183 -11.08 30.39 12.23
N GLN A 184 -11.78 29.70 13.14
CA GLN A 184 -11.32 29.57 14.52
C GLN A 184 -9.96 28.86 14.62
N SER A 185 -9.76 27.77 13.88
CA SER A 185 -8.48 27.08 13.83
C SER A 185 -7.36 27.93 13.22
N GLN A 186 -7.67 28.75 12.21
CA GLN A 186 -6.71 29.66 11.59
C GLN A 186 -6.28 30.77 12.57
N LEU A 187 -7.25 31.40 13.25
CA LEU A 187 -6.96 32.41 14.29
C LEU A 187 -6.12 31.85 15.44
N MET A 188 -6.37 30.61 15.87
CA MET A 188 -5.54 29.94 16.89
C MET A 188 -4.10 29.69 16.39
N HIS A 189 -3.91 29.41 15.10
CA HIS A 189 -2.57 29.26 14.51
C HIS A 189 -1.84 30.60 14.37
N ASP A 190 -2.56 31.66 14.03
CA ASP A 190 -2.01 33.02 13.96
C ASP A 190 -1.66 33.55 15.36
N LEU A 191 -2.50 33.27 16.36
CA LEU A 191 -2.22 33.53 17.77
C LEU A 191 -0.95 32.80 18.25
N LEU A 192 -0.82 31.50 17.92
CA LEU A 192 0.40 30.72 18.25
C LEU A 192 1.66 31.40 17.71
N ILE A 193 1.60 31.95 16.50
CA ILE A 193 2.77 32.55 15.85
C ILE A 193 3.05 33.94 16.39
N ALA A 194 2.02 34.73 16.72
CA ALA A 194 2.18 35.98 17.45
C ALA A 194 2.89 35.78 18.80
N ILE A 195 2.54 34.73 19.57
CA ILE A 195 3.20 34.40 20.85
C ILE A 195 4.67 34.02 20.60
N LYS A 196 4.96 33.18 19.59
CA LYS A 196 6.34 32.78 19.25
C LYS A 196 7.21 33.97 18.83
N VAL A 197 6.69 34.86 17.99
CA VAL A 197 7.40 36.08 17.57
C VAL A 197 7.69 36.97 18.79
N SER A 198 6.73 37.09 19.71
CA SER A 198 6.92 37.84 20.97
C SER A 198 8.02 37.23 21.86
N MET A 199 8.06 35.90 22.00
CA MET A 199 9.13 35.21 22.72
C MET A 199 10.50 35.42 22.07
N MET A 200 10.59 35.28 20.75
CA MET A 200 11.84 35.45 20.01
C MET A 200 12.39 36.87 20.14
N LEU A 201 11.50 37.87 20.09
CA LEU A 201 11.86 39.26 20.33
C LEU A 201 12.52 39.42 21.71
N VAL A 202 11.90 38.89 22.78
CA VAL A 202 12.44 38.99 24.14
C VAL A 202 13.78 38.27 24.31
N GLN A 203 13.94 37.08 23.73
CA GLN A 203 15.21 36.34 23.74
C GLN A 203 16.33 37.14 23.06
N LYS A 204 16.07 37.72 21.89
CA LYS A 204 17.05 38.53 21.15
C LYS A 204 17.40 39.84 21.84
N LEU A 205 16.49 40.39 22.64
CA LEU A 205 16.76 41.59 23.45
C LEU A 205 17.68 41.31 24.62
N GLN A 206 17.56 40.15 25.26
CA GLN A 206 18.48 39.72 26.31
C GLN A 206 19.92 39.53 25.79
N GLU A 207 20.08 39.04 24.56
CA GLU A 207 21.40 38.83 23.94
C GLU A 207 22.12 40.15 23.56
N ASN A 208 21.37 41.20 23.16
CA ASN A 208 21.93 42.39 22.51
C ASN A 208 21.98 43.67 23.37
N ILE A 209 21.18 43.78 24.44
CA ILE A 209 21.05 45.03 25.21
C ILE A 209 21.46 44.80 26.67
N GLN A 210 22.52 45.48 27.12
CA GLN A 210 22.85 45.59 28.55
C GLN A 210 21.77 46.39 29.29
N GLY A 211 20.74 45.70 29.81
CA GLY A 211 19.96 45.98 31.04
C GLY A 211 19.27 47.33 31.27
N ASN A 212 19.61 48.42 30.58
CA ASN A 212 19.29 49.78 31.03
C ASN A 212 17.91 50.30 30.57
N LEU A 213 17.27 49.69 29.57
CA LEU A 213 15.96 50.14 29.06
C LEU A 213 14.76 49.72 29.94
N TRP A 214 14.94 48.76 30.84
CA TRP A 214 13.87 48.07 31.59
C TRP A 214 13.70 48.58 33.03
N ARG A 215 14.65 49.38 33.54
CA ARG A 215 14.74 49.73 34.96
C ARG A 215 13.71 50.75 35.44
N HIS A 216 13.05 51.47 34.52
CA HIS A 216 12.01 52.44 34.87
C HIS A 216 10.64 51.80 34.74
N HIS A 217 9.97 51.57 35.88
CA HIS A 217 8.63 50.97 35.98
C HIS A 217 7.53 51.78 35.24
N GLU A 218 7.82 53.05 34.91
CA GLU A 218 6.94 53.95 34.15
C GLU A 218 7.24 53.98 32.64
N SER A 219 8.25 53.23 32.17
CA SER A 219 8.57 53.14 30.74
C SER A 219 7.45 52.45 29.97
N PHE A 220 7.15 52.95 28.76
CA PHE A 220 6.20 52.31 27.85
C PHE A 220 6.60 50.87 27.51
N VAL A 221 7.91 50.56 27.44
CA VAL A 221 8.41 49.19 27.24
C VAL A 221 7.97 48.29 28.39
N TRP A 222 8.10 48.77 29.62
CA TRP A 222 7.74 48.02 30.83
C TRP A 222 6.23 47.72 30.88
N GLN A 223 5.39 48.73 30.59
CA GLN A 223 3.94 48.57 30.53
C GLN A 223 3.51 47.59 29.43
N SER A 224 4.17 47.66 28.27
CA SER A 224 3.87 46.77 27.16
C SER A 224 4.31 45.33 27.43
N MET A 225 5.44 45.13 28.12
CA MET A 225 5.88 43.81 28.59
C MET A 225 4.93 43.23 29.65
N CYS A 226 4.43 44.04 30.59
CA CYS A 226 3.36 43.63 31.50
C CYS A 226 2.09 43.20 30.73
N SER A 227 1.73 43.90 29.64
CA SER A 227 0.60 43.56 28.78
C SER A 227 0.79 42.24 28.03
N LEU A 228 2.01 41.98 27.51
CA LEU A 228 2.35 40.69 26.89
C LEU A 228 2.27 39.56 27.90
N LEU A 229 2.86 39.73 29.09
CA LEU A 229 2.82 38.76 30.18
C LEU A 229 1.37 38.46 30.63
N LYS A 230 0.54 39.49 30.76
CA LYS A 230 -0.88 39.33 31.08
C LYS A 230 -1.65 38.58 29.98
N SER A 231 -1.35 38.88 28.71
CA SER A 231 -1.97 38.19 27.58
C SER A 231 -1.58 36.71 27.54
N SER A 232 -0.29 36.39 27.66
CA SER A 232 0.20 35.02 27.75
C SER A 232 -0.39 34.27 28.94
N THR A 233 -0.54 34.93 30.09
CA THR A 233 -1.20 34.34 31.26
C THR A 233 -2.67 34.01 30.99
N ASN A 234 -3.42 34.92 30.37
CA ASN A 234 -4.82 34.66 30.01
C ASN A 234 -4.95 33.51 29.01
N PHE A 235 -4.07 33.43 28.01
CA PHE A 235 -4.08 32.35 27.02
C PHE A 235 -3.68 31.00 27.61
N LEU A 236 -2.85 30.99 28.66
CA LEU A 236 -2.52 29.78 29.39
C LEU A 236 -3.73 29.25 30.18
N MET A 237 -4.51 30.14 30.79
CA MET A 237 -5.69 29.80 31.59
C MET A 237 -6.94 29.44 30.77
N ASP A 238 -6.94 29.71 29.46
CA ASP A 238 -8.10 29.46 28.59
C ASP A 238 -8.08 28.03 28.04
N GLU A 239 -8.93 27.15 28.60
CA GLU A 239 -9.11 25.75 28.18
C GLU A 239 -9.71 25.59 26.78
N THR A 240 -10.27 26.66 26.19
CA THR A 240 -10.88 26.60 24.85
C THR A 240 -9.86 26.73 23.71
N LEU A 241 -8.61 27.08 24.04
CA LEU A 241 -7.50 27.20 23.09
C LEU A 241 -6.83 25.86 22.80
N LEU A 242 -6.13 25.78 21.66
CA LEU A 242 -5.32 24.60 21.35
C LEU A 242 -4.23 24.41 22.42
N GLN A 243 -3.98 23.16 22.81
CA GLN A 243 -2.91 22.82 23.76
C GLN A 243 -1.54 23.34 23.33
N THR A 244 -1.26 23.45 22.02
CA THR A 244 -0.01 24.04 21.51
C THR A 244 0.10 25.54 21.80
N VAL A 245 -1.01 26.26 21.78
CA VAL A 245 -1.09 27.67 22.19
C VAL A 245 -0.84 27.76 23.69
N GLN A 246 -1.56 26.99 24.51
CA GLN A 246 -1.37 26.94 25.97
C GLN A 246 0.07 26.58 26.36
N THR A 247 0.65 25.55 25.73
CA THR A 247 2.04 25.14 25.94
C THR A 247 3.01 26.28 25.66
N THR A 248 2.83 26.98 24.53
CA THR A 248 3.71 28.09 24.12
C THR A 248 3.51 29.31 25.02
N SER A 249 2.28 29.56 25.46
CA SER A 249 1.97 30.58 26.47
C SER A 249 2.66 30.29 27.80
N GLY A 250 2.70 29.04 28.25
CA GLY A 250 3.45 28.63 29.45
C GLY A 250 4.95 28.90 29.33
N LEU A 251 5.54 28.65 28.15
CA LEU A 251 6.93 29.05 27.87
C LEU A 251 7.09 30.58 27.91
N ALA A 252 6.17 31.33 27.30
CA ALA A 252 6.22 32.79 27.25
C ALA A 252 6.12 33.44 28.64
N VAL A 253 5.23 32.94 29.52
CA VAL A 253 5.08 33.43 30.91
C VAL A 253 6.40 33.35 31.67
N ILE A 254 7.09 32.20 31.61
CA ILE A 254 8.37 32.01 32.30
C ILE A 254 9.47 32.86 31.66
N LEU A 255 9.54 32.91 30.33
CA LEU A 255 10.53 33.72 29.62
C LEU A 255 10.41 35.22 29.93
N PHE A 256 9.19 35.76 29.89
CA PHE A 256 8.94 37.17 30.17
C PHE A 256 9.19 37.48 31.65
N THR A 257 8.83 36.58 32.56
CA THR A 257 9.15 36.73 33.99
C THR A 257 10.67 36.71 34.20
N LYS A 258 11.40 35.77 33.59
CA LYS A 258 12.88 35.72 33.63
C LYS A 258 13.51 37.03 33.12
N ALA A 259 12.93 37.65 32.09
CA ALA A 259 13.45 38.89 31.53
C ALA A 259 13.19 40.13 32.40
N MET A 260 12.17 40.10 33.26
CA MET A 260 11.71 41.26 34.04
C MET A 260 12.06 41.18 35.53
N TYR A 261 12.42 40.01 36.05
CA TYR A 261 12.62 39.79 37.49
C TYR A 261 14.06 40.08 37.92
N GLU A 262 14.25 41.01 38.88
CA GLU A 262 15.53 41.30 39.54
C GLU A 262 15.32 41.25 41.08
N PRO A 263 16.20 40.57 41.87
CA PRO A 263 17.40 39.84 41.47
C PRO A 263 17.10 38.44 40.86
N VAL A 264 17.92 38.00 39.92
CA VAL A 264 17.69 36.76 39.13
C VAL A 264 17.80 35.50 40.00
N GLU A 265 18.52 35.57 41.12
CA GLU A 265 18.75 34.48 42.08
C GLU A 265 17.48 34.08 42.87
N GLU A 266 16.49 34.97 42.95
CA GLU A 266 15.20 34.73 43.62
C GLU A 266 14.10 34.27 42.66
N LEU A 267 14.36 34.27 41.35
CA LEU A 267 13.42 33.78 40.34
C LEU A 267 13.03 32.31 40.55
N PRO A 268 13.94 31.37 40.89
CA PRO A 268 13.56 29.98 41.09
C PRO A 268 12.61 29.79 42.28
N SER A 269 12.77 30.56 43.35
CA SER A 269 11.85 30.55 44.50
C SER A 269 10.45 31.05 44.12
N LEU A 270 10.36 32.14 43.35
CA LEU A 270 9.06 32.64 42.86
C LEU A 270 8.33 31.58 42.01
N VAL A 271 9.05 30.93 41.10
CA VAL A 271 8.45 29.90 40.24
C VAL A 271 8.07 28.65 41.05
N SER A 272 8.88 28.28 42.05
CA SER A 272 8.58 27.17 42.96
C SER A 272 7.30 27.45 43.75
N ASP A 273 7.16 28.64 44.34
CA ASP A 273 5.96 29.04 45.08
C ASP A 273 4.72 29.10 44.18
N LEU A 274 4.89 29.49 42.92
CA LEU A 274 3.81 29.48 41.93
C LEU A 274 3.33 28.07 41.60
N LEU A 275 4.25 27.12 41.41
CA LEU A 275 3.92 25.73 41.07
C LEU A 275 3.29 24.97 42.25
N LEU A 276 3.68 25.30 43.48
CA LEU A 276 3.19 24.65 44.70
C LEU A 276 1.91 25.30 45.27
N GLY A 277 1.43 26.40 44.68
CA GLY A 277 0.29 27.17 45.19
C GLY A 277 0.55 27.82 46.56
N SER A 278 1.81 27.97 46.96
CA SER A 278 2.23 28.50 48.28
C SER A 278 2.46 30.01 48.31
N MET A 279 2.13 30.71 47.22
CA MET A 279 2.32 32.16 47.07
C MET A 279 1.62 32.97 48.18
N LYS A 280 2.41 33.54 49.09
CA LYS A 280 1.95 34.54 50.06
C LYS A 280 2.12 35.93 49.44
N HIS A 281 1.08 36.77 49.43
CA HIS A 281 1.14 38.12 48.85
C HIS A 281 2.23 39.03 49.44
N ALA A 282 2.78 38.69 50.61
CA ALA A 282 3.90 39.40 51.23
C ALA A 282 5.24 38.92 50.61
N GLY A 283 5.77 39.67 49.64
CA GLY A 283 7.09 39.42 49.03
C GLY A 283 7.11 39.35 47.49
N VAL A 284 5.94 39.22 46.85
CA VAL A 284 5.82 39.17 45.39
C VAL A 284 5.76 40.58 44.79
N PRO A 285 6.49 40.88 43.70
CA PRO A 285 6.43 42.21 43.07
C PRO A 285 5.01 42.57 42.61
N ALA A 286 4.59 43.82 42.87
CA ALA A 286 3.24 44.30 42.53
C ALA A 286 2.90 44.20 41.03
N TRP A 287 3.91 44.37 40.16
CA TRP A 287 3.74 44.22 38.71
C TRP A 287 3.43 42.77 38.30
N PHE A 288 3.99 41.79 39.01
CA PHE A 288 3.78 40.38 38.76
C PHE A 288 2.37 39.97 39.20
N VAL A 289 1.91 40.43 40.36
CA VAL A 289 0.53 40.21 40.81
C VAL A 289 -0.50 40.85 39.87
N SER A 290 -0.20 42.04 39.33
CA SER A 290 -1.08 42.73 38.38
C SER A 290 -1.19 42.01 37.02
N SER A 291 -0.09 41.41 36.56
CA SER A 291 -0.01 40.76 35.24
C SER A 291 -0.39 39.28 35.28
N CYS A 292 -0.01 38.57 36.35
CA CYS A 292 -0.17 37.14 36.55
C CYS A 292 -1.15 36.79 37.69
N GLY A 293 -2.00 37.72 38.11
CA GLY A 293 -2.86 37.57 39.28
C GLY A 293 -3.78 36.35 39.26
N THR A 294 -4.20 35.90 38.07
CA THR A 294 -4.97 34.66 37.89
C THR A 294 -4.16 33.41 38.27
N LEU A 295 -2.85 33.42 38.05
CA LEU A 295 -1.94 32.34 38.43
C LEU A 295 -1.59 32.36 39.93
N CYS A 296 -1.86 33.47 40.63
CA CYS A 296 -1.60 33.62 42.07
C CYS A 296 -2.79 33.19 42.94
N THR A 297 -3.79 32.51 42.36
CA THR A 297 -4.96 31.96 43.06
C THR A 297 -4.72 30.49 43.42
N GLY A 298 -5.30 30.00 44.53
CA GLY A 298 -4.79 28.83 45.25
C GLY A 298 -4.76 27.48 44.51
N GLU A 299 -5.71 27.19 43.62
CA GLU A 299 -5.73 25.93 42.86
C GLU A 299 -5.64 26.22 41.36
N LEU A 300 -4.52 25.82 40.75
CA LEU A 300 -4.28 25.94 39.31
C LEU A 300 -4.76 24.66 38.59
N PRO A 301 -5.34 24.77 37.38
CA PRO A 301 -5.67 23.60 36.57
C PRO A 301 -4.43 22.77 36.25
N ASP A 302 -4.58 21.44 36.18
CA ASP A 302 -3.50 20.49 35.88
C ASP A 302 -2.77 20.82 34.56
N SER A 303 -3.50 21.28 33.55
CA SER A 303 -2.96 21.68 32.25
C SER A 303 -2.05 22.91 32.36
N VAL A 304 -2.42 23.86 33.22
CA VAL A 304 -1.65 25.07 33.49
C VAL A 304 -0.37 24.73 34.25
N LEU A 305 -0.46 23.92 35.31
CA LEU A 305 0.70 23.43 36.05
C LEU A 305 1.68 22.70 35.14
N LEU A 306 1.17 21.79 34.29
CA LEU A 306 1.98 21.04 33.34
C LEU A 306 2.77 21.95 32.39
N PHE A 307 2.12 22.95 31.80
CA PHE A 307 2.76 23.85 30.83
C PHE A 307 3.65 24.91 31.49
N LEU A 308 3.41 25.28 32.76
CA LEU A 308 4.34 26.09 33.56
C LEU A 308 5.61 25.29 33.89
N CYS A 309 5.48 24.02 34.28
CA CYS A 309 6.64 23.13 34.46
C CYS A 309 7.46 23.02 33.17
N HIS A 310 6.80 22.89 32.02
CA HIS A 310 7.48 22.92 30.72
C HIS A 310 8.20 24.24 30.45
N GLY A 311 7.55 25.37 30.77
CA GLY A 311 8.14 26.71 30.69
C GLY A 311 9.40 26.84 31.54
N ALA A 312 9.32 26.45 32.81
CA ALA A 312 10.44 26.49 33.75
C ALA A 312 11.62 25.66 33.22
N LEU A 313 11.36 24.43 32.80
CA LEU A 313 12.41 23.54 32.31
C LEU A 313 13.06 24.01 31.01
N ALA A 314 12.31 24.63 30.11
CA ALA A 314 12.84 25.04 28.80
C ALA A 314 13.50 26.42 28.81
N MET A 315 13.00 27.38 29.61
CA MET A 315 13.43 28.79 29.55
C MET A 315 14.46 29.18 30.62
N LEU A 316 14.55 28.43 31.72
CA LEU A 316 15.56 28.65 32.77
C LEU A 316 16.88 27.92 32.44
N GLU A 317 17.98 28.38 33.04
CA GLU A 317 19.33 27.86 32.75
C GLU A 317 19.78 26.83 33.78
N TRP A 318 19.71 25.54 33.42
CA TRP A 318 20.04 24.43 34.32
C TRP A 318 21.51 23.99 34.26
N LYS A 319 22.37 24.70 33.51
CA LYS A 319 23.79 24.37 33.31
C LYS A 319 24.68 25.26 34.17
N ASN A 320 25.85 24.75 34.57
CA ASN A 320 26.93 25.49 35.25
C ASN A 320 26.57 26.05 36.65
N GLY A 321 25.48 25.61 37.27
CA GLY A 321 25.13 26.02 38.63
C GLY A 321 24.66 27.48 38.76
N SER A 322 24.24 28.11 37.65
CA SER A 322 23.89 29.54 37.61
C SER A 322 22.72 29.94 38.52
N MET A 323 21.85 29.01 38.89
CA MET A 323 20.67 29.26 39.74
C MET A 323 20.84 28.86 41.22
N GLY A 324 22.02 28.37 41.62
CA GLY A 324 22.33 27.98 43.01
C GLY A 324 21.36 26.96 43.62
N GLU A 325 21.30 26.90 44.96
CA GLU A 325 20.46 25.96 45.72
C GLU A 325 18.94 26.18 45.47
N ASN A 326 18.53 27.42 45.19
CA ASN A 326 17.13 27.73 44.84
C ASN A 326 16.73 27.07 43.51
N GLY A 327 17.64 27.01 42.53
CA GLY A 327 17.43 26.28 41.28
C GLY A 327 17.33 24.77 41.48
N GLU A 328 18.16 24.20 42.36
CA GLU A 328 18.09 22.77 42.71
C GLU A 328 16.77 22.42 43.40
N LYS A 329 16.31 23.28 44.32
CA LYS A 329 15.01 23.15 44.98
C LYS A 329 13.88 23.17 43.95
N LEU A 330 13.87 24.17 43.05
CA LEU A 330 12.86 24.26 41.99
C LEU A 330 12.83 23.00 41.10
N LEU A 331 14.00 22.45 40.75
CA LEU A 331 14.07 21.22 39.96
C LEU A 331 13.37 20.03 40.65
N LEU A 332 13.52 19.92 41.97
CA LEU A 332 12.88 18.89 42.79
C LEU A 332 11.37 19.13 42.97
N ASP A 333 10.96 20.40 43.12
CA ASP A 333 9.56 20.76 43.20
C ASP A 333 8.83 20.46 41.88
N ILE A 334 9.47 20.75 40.74
CA ILE A 334 8.92 20.43 39.40
C ILE A 334 8.66 18.92 39.26
N VAL A 335 9.58 18.05 39.65
CA VAL A 335 9.33 16.59 39.52
C VAL A 335 8.25 16.11 40.47
N SER A 336 8.15 16.70 41.66
CA SER A 336 7.06 16.38 42.59
C SER A 336 5.69 16.70 41.98
N VAL A 337 5.56 17.88 41.35
CA VAL A 337 4.34 18.30 40.64
C VAL A 337 4.06 17.40 39.42
N LEU A 338 5.08 17.07 38.63
CA LEU A 338 4.88 16.17 37.48
C LEU A 338 4.44 14.76 37.91
N LEU A 339 4.98 14.26 39.03
CA LEU A 339 4.60 12.96 39.59
C LEU A 339 3.17 12.96 40.14
N SER A 340 2.69 14.04 40.78
CA SER A 340 1.28 14.12 41.20
C SER A 340 0.35 14.13 39.98
N LEU A 341 0.66 14.95 38.98
CA LEU A 341 -0.10 15.05 37.72
C LEU A 341 -0.17 13.72 36.95
N SER A 342 0.84 12.85 37.09
CA SER A 342 0.87 11.53 36.44
C SER A 342 -0.24 10.59 36.90
N SER A 343 -0.77 10.79 38.11
CA SER A 343 -1.87 9.98 38.65
C SER A 343 -3.26 10.51 38.25
N GLU A 344 -3.36 11.79 37.89
CA GLU A 344 -4.62 12.51 37.65
C GLU A 344 -4.94 12.65 36.15
N LEU A 345 -3.92 12.85 35.30
CA LEU A 345 -4.08 13.09 33.86
C LEU A 345 -4.24 11.80 33.06
N LYS A 346 -5.49 11.46 32.70
CA LYS A 346 -5.83 10.26 31.90
C LYS A 346 -6.00 10.52 30.39
N GLU A 347 -6.03 11.79 29.97
CA GLU A 347 -6.21 12.13 28.55
C GLU A 347 -4.95 11.85 27.72
N SER A 348 -5.13 11.28 26.52
CA SER A 348 -4.02 10.79 25.68
C SER A 348 -3.07 11.88 25.16
N SER A 349 -3.59 13.08 24.88
CA SER A 349 -2.82 14.26 24.48
C SER A 349 -2.01 14.85 25.64
N MET A 350 -2.60 14.87 26.83
CA MET A 350 -1.95 15.30 28.07
C MET A 350 -0.88 14.31 28.52
N ALA A 351 -1.13 13.00 28.43
CA ALA A 351 -0.13 11.96 28.70
C ALA A 351 1.11 12.09 27.79
N THR A 352 0.91 12.44 26.51
CA THR A 352 2.02 12.69 25.59
C THR A 352 2.85 13.92 25.99
N SER A 353 2.18 15.00 26.39
CA SER A 353 2.84 16.21 26.87
C SER A 353 3.59 15.97 28.18
N LEU A 354 2.97 15.27 29.13
CA LEU A 354 3.58 14.88 30.40
C LEU A 354 4.82 14.03 30.19
N SER A 355 4.75 12.99 29.36
CA SER A 355 5.91 12.14 29.08
C SER A 355 7.05 12.91 28.42
N ARG A 356 6.74 13.88 27.55
CA ARG A 356 7.74 14.76 26.94
C ARG A 356 8.38 15.68 27.98
N ILE A 357 7.59 16.19 28.93
CA ILE A 357 8.08 17.09 29.98
C ILE A 357 8.95 16.32 31.00
N PHE A 358 8.59 15.09 31.37
CA PHE A 358 9.48 14.22 32.15
C PHE A 358 10.82 13.96 31.44
N ALA A 359 10.81 13.77 30.12
CA ALA A 359 12.04 13.60 29.35
C ALA A 359 12.91 14.87 29.38
N ILE A 360 12.30 16.05 29.22
CA ILE A 360 13.01 17.34 29.36
C ILE A 360 13.55 17.48 30.79
N TRP A 361 12.74 17.17 31.80
CA TRP A 361 13.15 17.23 33.21
C TRP A 361 14.37 16.36 33.47
N THR A 362 14.37 15.09 33.03
CA THR A 362 15.52 14.20 33.23
C THR A 362 16.79 14.71 32.53
N SER A 363 16.65 15.36 31.36
CA SER A 363 17.79 16.01 30.69
C SER A 363 18.29 17.24 31.44
N SER A 364 17.40 18.07 31.98
CA SER A 364 17.76 19.22 32.82
C SER A 364 18.40 18.79 34.15
N ALA A 365 17.89 17.72 34.77
CA ALA A 365 18.45 17.15 35.99
C ALA A 365 19.86 16.60 35.78
N LEU A 366 20.10 15.91 34.65
CA LEU A 366 21.44 15.47 34.28
C LEU A 366 22.40 16.65 34.07
N ALA A 367 21.93 17.74 33.44
CA ALA A 367 22.73 18.95 33.24
C ALA A 367 23.08 19.65 34.57
N ALA A 368 22.12 19.73 35.50
CA ALA A 368 22.30 20.34 36.81
C ALA A 368 23.28 19.55 37.70
N LEU A 369 23.27 18.22 37.60
CA LEU A 369 24.12 17.34 38.41
C LEU A 369 25.64 17.50 38.18
N ILE A 370 26.06 18.03 37.02
CA ILE A 370 27.48 18.23 36.70
C ILE A 370 28.14 19.20 37.69
N SER A 371 27.41 20.24 38.12
CA SER A 371 27.86 21.28 39.05
C SER A 371 27.03 21.33 40.35
N GLY A 372 26.21 20.31 40.60
CA GLY A 372 25.21 20.32 41.67
C GLY A 372 25.75 19.97 43.06
N SER A 373 25.00 20.38 44.08
CA SER A 373 25.30 20.17 45.49
C SER A 373 25.30 18.68 45.88
N PRO A 374 25.95 18.31 46.99
CA PRO A 374 25.85 16.95 47.54
C PRO A 374 24.42 16.53 47.88
N ASP A 375 23.56 17.47 48.31
CA ASP A 375 22.15 17.19 48.63
C ASP A 375 21.36 16.79 47.37
N LEU A 376 21.58 17.50 46.26
CA LEU A 376 20.97 17.15 44.97
C LEU A 376 21.43 15.76 44.49
N LYS A 377 22.72 15.41 44.67
CA LYS A 377 23.24 14.09 44.33
C LYS A 377 22.61 12.97 45.16
N ILE A 378 22.31 13.21 46.44
CA ILE A 378 21.62 12.23 47.29
C ILE A 378 20.18 12.05 46.85
N LYS A 379 19.46 13.16 46.60
CA LYS A 379 18.04 13.14 46.20
C LYS A 379 17.79 12.58 44.80
N LEU A 380 18.78 12.64 43.91
CA LEU A 380 18.71 12.08 42.56
C LEU A 380 19.47 10.74 42.41
N ASN A 381 19.98 10.18 43.50
CA ASN A 381 20.58 8.85 43.50
C ASN A 381 19.54 7.78 43.10
N GLY A 382 19.98 6.69 42.48
CA GLY A 382 19.10 5.59 42.05
C GLY A 382 18.26 4.97 43.18
N ASN A 383 18.73 5.05 44.43
CA ASN A 383 18.00 4.56 45.61
C ASN A 383 17.03 5.58 46.23
N SER A 384 16.88 6.75 45.63
CA SER A 384 15.94 7.78 46.10
C SER A 384 14.49 7.43 45.76
N ASP A 385 13.55 7.98 46.54
CA ASP A 385 12.10 7.86 46.29
C ASP A 385 11.70 8.44 44.92
N ILE A 386 12.34 9.55 44.50
CA ILE A 386 12.08 10.22 43.23
C ILE A 386 12.38 9.28 42.06
N ILE A 387 13.56 8.66 42.04
CA ILE A 387 13.93 7.72 40.98
C ILE A 387 13.03 6.48 41.01
N GLY A 388 12.66 6.00 42.20
CA GLY A 388 11.69 4.90 42.37
C GLY A 388 10.34 5.18 41.70
N LYS A 389 9.75 6.35 41.96
CA LYS A 389 8.48 6.77 41.34
C LYS A 389 8.60 6.99 39.82
N LEU A 390 9.73 7.49 39.34
CA LEU A 390 9.97 7.63 37.90
C LEU A 390 10.13 6.28 37.19
N LEU A 391 10.73 5.28 37.85
CA LEU A 391 10.78 3.92 37.35
C LEU A 391 9.38 3.29 37.28
N GLU A 392 8.54 3.50 38.30
CA GLU A 392 7.14 3.08 38.31
C GLU A 392 6.35 3.72 37.15
N TYR A 393 6.54 5.01 36.90
CA TYR A 393 5.98 5.70 35.73
C TYR A 393 6.43 5.06 34.41
N ILE A 394 7.71 4.69 34.27
CA ILE A 394 8.21 4.02 33.06
C ILE A 394 7.55 2.64 32.88
N TYR A 395 7.46 1.84 33.93
CA TYR A 395 6.88 0.49 33.85
C TYR A 395 5.38 0.49 33.55
N THR A 396 4.68 1.56 33.92
CA THR A 396 3.26 1.73 33.58
C THR A 396 3.04 2.23 32.15
N HIS A 397 4.00 2.97 31.56
CA HIS A 397 3.81 3.68 30.29
C HIS A 397 4.67 3.19 29.11
N TRP A 398 5.63 2.29 29.32
CA TRP A 398 6.52 1.80 28.25
C TRP A 398 5.84 0.96 27.15
N GLU A 399 4.60 0.51 27.37
CA GLU A 399 3.76 -0.20 26.40
C GLU A 399 2.54 0.63 25.98
N HIS A 400 2.57 1.93 26.21
CA HIS A 400 1.47 2.83 25.86
C HIS A 400 1.15 2.76 24.36
N PRO A 401 -0.13 2.82 23.94
CA PRO A 401 -0.52 2.70 22.53
C PRO A 401 0.03 3.81 21.63
N LEU A 402 0.45 4.94 22.21
CA LEU A 402 1.09 6.05 21.47
C LEU A 402 2.62 5.87 21.42
N ASP A 403 3.16 5.78 20.20
CA ASP A 403 4.60 5.69 19.91
C ASP A 403 5.42 6.80 20.57
N ALA A 404 4.89 8.03 20.57
CA ALA A 404 5.55 9.17 21.19
C ALA A 404 5.85 8.91 22.67
N VAL A 405 4.88 8.38 23.42
CA VAL A 405 5.05 8.06 24.84
C VAL A 405 6.10 6.96 25.03
N ARG A 406 6.05 5.89 24.23
CA ARG A 406 7.04 4.79 24.28
C ARG A 406 8.48 5.26 24.01
N HIS A 407 8.66 6.20 23.08
CA HIS A 407 9.97 6.79 22.82
C HIS A 407 10.44 7.68 23.97
N GLN A 408 9.54 8.47 24.58
CA GLN A 408 9.88 9.30 25.73
C GLN A 408 10.22 8.45 26.96
N THR A 409 9.47 7.37 27.26
CA THR A 409 9.79 6.48 28.39
C THR A 409 11.16 5.82 28.24
N LYS A 410 11.55 5.42 27.03
CA LYS A 410 12.90 4.93 26.74
C LYS A 410 13.96 5.99 27.04
N LEU A 411 13.73 7.24 26.63
CA LEU A 411 14.65 8.35 26.87
C LEU A 411 14.76 8.69 28.37
N ILE A 412 13.63 8.76 29.08
CA ILE A 412 13.59 8.96 30.53
C ILE A 412 14.42 7.86 31.20
N PHE A 413 14.16 6.59 30.90
CA PHE A 413 14.90 5.46 31.47
C PHE A 413 16.41 5.60 31.24
N LYS A 414 16.84 5.90 30.01
CA LYS A 414 18.26 6.13 29.67
C LYS A 414 18.87 7.28 30.49
N ASN A 415 18.16 8.38 30.63
CA ASN A 415 18.62 9.52 31.42
C ASN A 415 18.71 9.16 32.92
N LEU A 416 17.79 8.38 33.48
CA LEU A 416 17.88 7.92 34.88
C LEU A 416 19.15 7.11 35.15
N LEU A 417 19.54 6.24 34.21
CA LEU A 417 20.81 5.49 34.31
C LEU A 417 22.02 6.42 34.34
N GLN A 418 22.02 7.45 33.47
CA GLN A 418 23.10 8.45 33.43
C GLN A 418 23.13 9.33 34.67
N ILE A 419 21.98 9.80 35.16
CA ILE A 419 21.83 10.55 36.41
C ILE A 419 22.47 9.77 37.54
N HIS A 420 22.09 8.50 37.74
CA HIS A 420 22.66 7.69 38.80
C HIS A 420 24.17 7.51 38.63
N ARG A 421 24.65 7.26 37.41
CA ARG A 421 26.09 7.16 37.13
C ARG A 421 26.85 8.42 37.54
N THR A 422 26.31 9.60 37.24
CA THR A 422 26.91 10.88 37.65
C THR A 422 26.87 11.11 39.16
N THR A 423 25.91 10.52 39.89
CA THR A 423 25.89 10.59 41.37
C THR A 423 26.94 9.71 42.05
N ILE A 424 27.42 8.65 41.40
CA ILE A 424 28.34 7.66 41.98
C ILE A 424 29.80 7.80 41.53
N THR A 425 30.13 8.82 40.71
CA THR A 425 31.49 9.07 40.20
C THR A 425 32.50 9.13 41.35
N GLY A 426 33.35 8.10 41.45
CA GLY A 426 34.31 7.90 42.56
C GLY A 426 34.23 6.51 43.23
N SER A 427 33.16 5.75 42.98
CA SER A 427 32.98 4.35 43.45
C SER A 427 33.09 3.34 42.29
N ASN A 428 33.30 2.06 42.60
CA ASN A 428 33.52 1.02 41.58
C ASN A 428 32.21 0.72 40.82
N GLU A 429 32.05 1.31 39.62
CA GLU A 429 30.83 1.22 38.77
C GLU A 429 30.36 -0.23 38.53
N LYS A 430 31.27 -1.21 38.58
CA LYS A 430 31.01 -2.63 38.27
C LYS A 430 30.22 -3.38 39.35
N SER A 431 30.10 -2.83 40.56
CA SER A 431 29.49 -3.50 41.72
C SER A 431 28.44 -2.64 42.42
N ASP A 432 27.78 -1.74 41.67
CA ASP A 432 26.73 -0.90 42.24
C ASP A 432 25.43 -1.69 42.49
N PRO A 433 24.84 -1.62 43.71
CA PRO A 433 23.63 -2.34 44.06
C PRO A 433 22.37 -1.93 43.28
N PHE A 434 22.27 -0.67 42.83
CA PHE A 434 21.10 -0.19 42.10
C PHE A 434 21.05 -0.82 40.71
N PHE A 435 22.16 -0.82 39.96
CA PHE A 435 22.21 -1.50 38.66
C PHE A 435 21.96 -3.01 38.80
N ALA A 436 22.54 -3.67 39.80
CA ALA A 436 22.30 -5.09 40.04
C ALA A 436 20.83 -5.42 40.34
N LYS A 437 20.15 -4.59 41.15
CA LYS A 437 18.72 -4.72 41.45
C LYS A 437 17.86 -4.51 40.20
N LEU A 438 18.20 -3.51 39.39
CA LEU A 438 17.47 -3.17 38.17
C LEU A 438 17.60 -4.25 37.09
N ILE A 439 18.80 -4.82 36.92
CA ILE A 439 19.01 -5.96 36.01
C ILE A 439 18.19 -7.17 36.49
N LYS A 440 18.27 -7.53 37.78
CA LYS A 440 17.48 -8.64 38.34
C LYS A 440 15.97 -8.43 38.17
N HIS A 441 15.48 -7.21 38.41
CA HIS A 441 14.06 -6.89 38.23
C HIS A 441 13.63 -7.06 36.77
N LEU A 442 14.35 -6.46 35.81
CA LEU A 442 14.00 -6.59 34.40
C LEU A 442 14.10 -8.02 33.90
N LEU A 443 15.13 -8.77 34.31
CA LEU A 443 15.26 -10.18 33.93
C LEU A 443 14.14 -11.05 34.51
N SER A 444 13.61 -10.73 35.70
CA SER A 444 12.48 -11.43 36.31
C SER A 444 11.14 -11.26 35.59
N LEU A 445 10.98 -10.21 34.77
CA LEU A 445 9.78 -10.01 33.97
C LEU A 445 9.70 -11.02 32.81
N GLU A 446 8.50 -11.36 32.37
CA GLU A 446 8.31 -12.20 31.18
C GLU A 446 8.86 -11.53 29.91
N TRP A 447 9.36 -12.34 28.97
CA TRP A 447 9.87 -11.83 27.69
C TRP A 447 8.77 -11.28 26.76
N HIS A 448 7.49 -11.51 27.05
CA HIS A 448 6.38 -10.94 26.27
C HIS A 448 6.19 -9.43 26.49
N VAL A 449 6.83 -8.84 27.51
CA VAL A 449 6.79 -7.40 27.80
C VAL A 449 7.72 -6.67 26.83
N LYS A 450 7.16 -5.97 25.84
CA LYS A 450 7.88 -5.22 24.79
C LYS A 450 8.73 -4.10 25.36
N GLY A 451 8.25 -3.42 26.40
CA GLY A 451 8.98 -2.34 27.08
C GLY A 451 10.34 -2.79 27.65
N LYS A 452 10.41 -4.05 28.11
CA LYS A 452 11.62 -4.66 28.70
C LYS A 452 12.83 -4.61 27.75
N TYR A 453 12.63 -4.84 26.45
CA TYR A 453 13.73 -4.90 25.48
C TYR A 453 14.47 -3.57 25.35
N ALA A 454 13.72 -2.46 25.29
CA ALA A 454 14.31 -1.11 25.19
C ALA A 454 15.06 -0.72 26.47
N SER A 455 14.52 -1.09 27.65
CA SER A 455 15.17 -0.86 28.94
C SER A 455 16.45 -1.69 29.10
N LEU A 456 16.42 -2.99 28.76
CA LEU A 456 17.61 -3.83 28.75
C LEU A 456 18.67 -3.32 27.78
N GLY A 457 18.28 -2.86 26.57
CA GLY A 457 19.22 -2.26 25.63
C GLY A 457 19.89 -1.00 26.19
N SER A 458 19.13 -0.15 26.89
CA SER A 458 19.67 1.05 27.54
C SER A 458 20.62 0.69 28.71
N LEU A 459 20.34 -0.40 29.44
CA LEU A 459 21.24 -0.92 30.45
C LEU A 459 22.52 -1.48 29.86
N VAL A 460 22.44 -2.22 28.75
CA VAL A 460 23.63 -2.74 28.02
C VAL A 460 24.55 -1.58 27.64
N GLU A 461 24.00 -0.48 27.13
CA GLU A 461 24.79 0.73 26.81
C GLU A 461 25.46 1.35 28.05
N CYS A 462 24.88 1.18 29.24
CA CYS A 462 25.35 1.79 30.49
C CYS A 462 26.36 0.92 31.26
N VAL A 463 26.03 -0.36 31.50
CA VAL A 463 26.82 -1.28 32.34
C VAL A 463 27.60 -2.31 31.52
N GLY A 464 27.31 -2.47 30.23
CA GLY A 464 27.92 -3.48 29.37
C GLY A 464 27.26 -4.86 29.43
N THR A 465 27.37 -5.62 28.34
CA THR A 465 26.73 -6.93 28.19
C THR A 465 27.26 -7.99 29.17
N GLU A 466 28.56 -7.97 29.47
CA GLU A 466 29.21 -8.98 30.32
C GLU A 466 28.60 -9.03 31.73
N ASN A 467 28.31 -7.86 32.32
CA ASN A 467 27.69 -7.77 33.65
C ASN A 467 26.28 -8.38 33.70
N ILE A 468 25.55 -8.33 32.57
CA ILE A 468 24.22 -8.95 32.45
C ILE A 468 24.35 -10.46 32.27
N LEU A 469 25.30 -10.92 31.44
CA LEU A 469 25.55 -12.35 31.18
C LEU A 469 26.13 -13.09 32.40
N GLN A 470 26.83 -12.39 33.30
CA GLN A 470 27.29 -12.98 34.56
C GLN A 470 26.15 -13.42 35.48
N LEU A 471 24.97 -12.78 35.38
CA LEU A 471 23.79 -13.18 36.13
C LEU A 471 23.10 -14.40 35.50
N ASP A 472 22.98 -14.42 34.18
CA ASP A 472 22.42 -15.54 33.43
C ASP A 472 23.00 -15.59 32.00
N ARG A 473 23.80 -16.63 31.71
CA ARG A 473 24.41 -16.85 30.39
C ARG A 473 23.43 -17.37 29.33
N THR A 474 22.24 -17.81 29.75
CA THR A 474 21.22 -18.39 28.85
C THR A 474 20.32 -17.34 28.20
N ILE A 475 20.44 -16.05 28.58
CA ILE A 475 19.64 -14.95 28.05
C ILE A 475 19.55 -14.93 26.51
N PRO A 476 20.66 -15.09 25.74
CA PRO A 476 20.58 -15.10 24.27
C PRO A 476 19.65 -16.21 23.74
N VAL A 477 19.73 -17.42 24.33
CA VAL A 477 18.87 -18.56 23.99
C VAL A 477 17.41 -18.24 24.32
N GLN A 478 17.15 -17.66 25.50
CA GLN A 478 15.79 -17.29 25.91
C GLN A 478 15.16 -16.26 24.96
N ILE A 479 15.92 -15.25 24.54
CA ILE A 479 15.43 -14.23 23.60
C ILE A 479 15.16 -14.86 22.22
N LEU A 480 16.06 -15.70 21.71
CA LEU A 480 15.87 -16.40 20.42
C LEU A 480 14.65 -17.34 20.45
N ASN A 481 14.32 -17.94 21.60
CA ASN A 481 13.13 -18.79 21.77
C ASN A 481 11.80 -18.02 21.63
N VAL A 482 11.79 -16.74 21.94
CA VAL A 482 10.60 -15.86 21.85
C VAL A 482 10.42 -15.30 20.43
N MET A 483 11.41 -15.43 19.55
CA MET A 483 11.32 -15.02 18.14
C MET A 483 10.42 -15.93 17.29
N ASN A 484 9.55 -16.74 17.90
CA ASN A 484 8.43 -17.40 17.21
C ASN A 484 7.21 -16.47 17.06
N ASP A 485 7.14 -15.38 17.84
CA ASP A 485 6.11 -14.34 17.74
C ASP A 485 6.60 -13.17 16.85
N GLN A 486 5.90 -12.94 15.74
CA GLN A 486 6.20 -11.86 14.79
C GLN A 486 6.26 -10.48 15.45
N SER A 487 5.43 -10.24 16.47
CA SER A 487 5.34 -8.94 17.14
C SER A 487 6.51 -8.66 18.08
N LEU A 488 7.22 -9.71 18.52
CA LEU A 488 8.38 -9.63 19.41
C LEU A 488 9.71 -9.75 18.68
N ALA A 489 9.75 -10.44 17.53
CA ALA A 489 10.97 -10.68 16.77
C ALA A 489 11.82 -9.42 16.47
N PRO A 490 11.25 -8.26 16.09
CA PRO A 490 12.04 -7.03 15.90
C PRO A 490 12.68 -6.52 17.20
N TYR A 491 11.93 -6.50 18.30
CA TYR A 491 12.42 -6.04 19.61
C TYR A 491 13.50 -6.97 20.19
N ALA A 492 13.29 -8.28 20.05
CA ALA A 492 14.25 -9.30 20.42
C ALA A 492 15.55 -9.15 19.63
N SER A 493 15.44 -8.97 18.31
CA SER A 493 16.58 -8.74 17.43
C SER A 493 17.35 -7.46 17.77
N ASP A 494 16.67 -6.34 18.03
CA ASP A 494 17.29 -5.06 18.42
C ASP A 494 18.07 -5.17 19.73
N LEU A 495 17.52 -5.88 20.73
CA LEU A 495 18.22 -6.13 21.99
C LEU A 495 19.45 -7.01 21.77
N LEU A 496 19.31 -8.13 21.06
CA LEU A 496 20.45 -9.01 20.78
C LEU A 496 21.56 -8.26 20.02
N GLU A 497 21.21 -7.42 19.05
CA GLU A 497 22.16 -6.57 18.32
C GLU A 497 22.94 -5.65 19.23
N THR A 498 22.23 -4.96 20.13
CA THR A 498 22.85 -4.10 21.14
C THR A 498 23.81 -4.91 22.02
N MET A 499 23.38 -6.10 22.47
CA MET A 499 24.16 -6.98 23.35
C MET A 499 25.41 -7.54 22.67
N PHE A 500 25.30 -8.17 21.51
CA PHE A 500 26.46 -8.81 20.86
C PHE A 500 27.46 -7.78 20.32
N THR A 501 27.00 -6.59 19.94
CA THR A 501 27.87 -5.50 19.46
C THR A 501 28.68 -4.93 20.63
N ASN A 502 28.02 -4.63 21.75
CA ASN A 502 28.71 -4.21 22.97
C ASN A 502 29.66 -5.29 23.48
N HIS A 503 29.25 -6.56 23.46
CA HIS A 503 30.09 -7.68 23.90
C HIS A 503 31.34 -7.84 23.03
N LYS A 504 31.20 -7.74 21.70
CA LYS A 504 32.34 -7.75 20.77
C LYS A 504 33.31 -6.61 21.06
N THR A 505 32.81 -5.39 21.27
CA THR A 505 33.68 -4.25 21.61
C THR A 505 34.43 -4.46 22.93
N HIS A 506 33.80 -5.05 23.94
CA HIS A 506 34.44 -5.38 25.20
C HIS A 506 35.57 -6.41 25.03
N PHE A 507 35.33 -7.49 24.27
CA PHE A 507 36.35 -8.50 23.98
C PHE A 507 37.55 -7.92 23.21
N THR A 508 37.31 -7.09 22.19
CA THR A 508 38.37 -6.46 21.39
C THR A 508 39.26 -5.53 22.23
N LEU A 509 38.69 -4.88 23.25
CA LEU A 509 39.45 -4.02 24.16
C LEU A 509 40.21 -4.79 25.25
N SER A 510 39.69 -5.95 25.65
CA SER A 510 40.19 -6.70 26.82
C SER A 510 41.21 -7.79 26.47
N PHE A 511 41.21 -8.30 25.24
CA PHE A 511 42.07 -9.41 24.82
C PHE A 511 42.87 -9.04 23.55
N GLN A 512 44.20 -9.21 23.59
CA GLN A 512 45.11 -8.91 22.47
C GLN A 512 45.25 -10.06 21.45
N GLU A 513 44.79 -11.28 21.77
CA GLU A 513 44.90 -12.47 20.92
C GLU A 513 43.54 -12.96 20.39
N SER A 514 43.56 -13.69 19.28
CA SER A 514 42.40 -14.14 18.48
C SER A 514 41.47 -15.17 19.14
N THR A 515 41.63 -15.50 20.43
CA THR A 515 40.86 -16.55 21.12
C THR A 515 39.48 -16.09 21.62
N TRP A 516 39.21 -14.78 21.63
CA TRP A 516 37.92 -14.24 22.06
C TRP A 516 36.76 -14.57 21.11
N ILE A 517 37.05 -14.84 19.83
CA ILE A 517 36.02 -15.08 18.82
C ILE A 517 35.27 -16.38 19.08
N ASP A 518 35.95 -17.41 19.58
CA ASP A 518 35.34 -18.71 19.91
C ASP A 518 34.34 -18.56 21.04
N GLN A 519 34.69 -17.81 22.10
CA GLN A 519 33.76 -17.51 23.21
C GLN A 519 32.57 -16.67 22.74
N TRP A 520 32.79 -15.74 21.82
CA TRP A 520 31.71 -14.94 21.24
C TRP A 520 30.79 -15.81 20.35
N HIS A 521 31.34 -16.75 19.59
CA HIS A 521 30.58 -17.73 18.80
C HIS A 521 29.75 -18.65 19.68
N ASP A 522 30.31 -19.16 20.77
CA ASP A 522 29.59 -20.03 21.72
C ASP A 522 28.34 -19.37 22.32
N ILE A 523 28.39 -18.05 22.55
CA ILE A 523 27.28 -17.30 23.17
C ILE A 523 26.24 -16.86 22.13
N TRP A 524 26.67 -16.37 20.95
CA TRP A 524 25.78 -15.68 20.01
C TRP A 524 25.47 -16.43 18.72
N VAL A 525 26.34 -17.35 18.31
CA VAL A 525 26.24 -18.09 17.04
C VAL A 525 25.81 -19.53 17.27
N SER A 526 26.39 -20.25 18.23
CA SER A 526 26.05 -21.65 18.49
C SER A 526 24.56 -21.85 18.84
N PRO A 527 23.93 -21.05 19.72
CA PRO A 527 22.48 -21.11 19.96
C PRO A 527 21.63 -20.86 18.71
N LEU A 528 22.06 -19.92 17.87
CA LEU A 528 21.41 -19.60 16.61
C LEU A 528 21.44 -20.82 15.68
N LEU A 529 22.58 -21.49 15.54
CA LEU A 529 22.73 -22.64 14.66
C LEU A 529 21.84 -23.82 15.10
N VAL A 530 21.74 -24.07 16.40
CA VAL A 530 20.83 -25.11 16.94
C VAL A 530 19.38 -24.80 16.56
N ILE A 531 18.92 -23.57 16.78
CA ILE A 531 17.54 -23.17 16.46
C ILE A 531 17.29 -23.18 14.94
N LEU A 532 18.27 -22.82 14.11
CA LEU A 532 18.11 -22.89 12.65
C LEU A 532 18.00 -24.34 12.14
N CYS A 533 18.61 -25.31 12.84
CA CYS A 533 18.55 -26.72 12.50
C CYS A 533 17.26 -27.39 12.98
N GLU A 534 16.84 -27.11 14.22
CA GLU A 534 15.78 -27.84 14.95
C GLU A 534 14.49 -27.04 15.15
N GLY A 535 14.52 -25.72 14.95
CA GLY A 535 13.42 -24.82 15.25
C GLY A 535 12.25 -24.91 14.26
N ASN A 536 11.11 -24.38 14.68
CA ASN A 536 9.90 -24.32 13.87
C ASN A 536 10.07 -23.37 12.66
N HIS A 537 9.26 -23.57 11.63
CA HIS A 537 9.31 -22.77 10.39
C HIS A 537 9.23 -21.25 10.64
N ASP A 538 8.32 -20.80 11.50
CA ASP A 538 8.10 -19.36 11.73
C ASP A 538 9.26 -18.73 12.50
N GLN A 539 9.72 -19.41 13.56
CA GLN A 539 10.87 -18.97 14.34
C GLN A 539 12.13 -18.85 13.48
N THR A 540 12.43 -19.88 12.66
CA THR A 540 13.58 -19.85 11.76
C THR A 540 13.47 -18.73 10.73
N THR A 541 12.28 -18.50 10.17
CA THR A 541 12.04 -17.40 9.23
C THR A 541 12.32 -16.04 9.87
N TYR A 542 11.77 -15.76 11.05
CA TYR A 542 11.98 -14.48 11.73
C TYR A 542 13.43 -14.27 12.18
N ILE A 543 14.12 -15.33 12.59
CA ILE A 543 15.54 -15.26 12.90
C ILE A 543 16.37 -14.93 11.65
N ILE A 544 16.07 -15.57 10.52
CA ILE A 544 16.74 -15.32 9.23
C ILE A 544 16.48 -13.89 8.75
N ASP A 545 15.27 -13.38 8.92
CA ASP A 545 14.89 -12.04 8.44
C ASP A 545 15.39 -10.91 9.36
N TYR A 546 15.34 -11.10 10.69
CA TYR A 546 15.61 -10.01 11.64
C TYR A 546 16.96 -10.12 12.36
N TYR A 547 17.44 -11.31 12.72
CA TYR A 547 18.64 -11.46 13.57
C TYR A 547 19.91 -11.75 12.76
N LEU A 548 19.86 -12.73 11.87
CA LEU A 548 21.01 -13.19 11.09
C LEU A 548 21.71 -12.07 10.28
N PRO A 549 20.99 -11.14 9.60
CA PRO A 549 21.64 -10.06 8.86
C PRO A 549 22.45 -9.13 9.76
N LYS A 550 21.92 -8.82 10.95
CA LYS A 550 22.60 -7.94 11.92
C LYS A 550 23.83 -8.60 12.51
N LEU A 551 23.76 -9.91 12.78
CA LEU A 551 24.90 -10.69 13.25
C LEU A 551 26.04 -10.71 12.21
N LEU A 552 25.72 -11.00 10.94
CA LEU A 552 26.71 -11.02 9.85
C LEU A 552 27.29 -9.63 9.57
N LYS A 553 26.50 -8.57 9.72
CA LYS A 553 26.98 -7.19 9.65
C LYS A 553 27.97 -6.86 10.76
N CYS A 554 27.74 -7.36 11.98
CA CYS A 554 28.61 -7.12 13.11
C CYS A 554 29.90 -7.95 13.07
N SER A 555 29.82 -9.21 12.63
CA SER A 555 30.98 -10.10 12.53
C SER A 555 30.93 -10.97 11.25
N PRO A 556 31.39 -10.44 10.09
CA PRO A 556 31.42 -11.19 8.83
C PRO A 556 32.22 -12.50 8.90
N ASP A 557 33.30 -12.53 9.69
CA ASP A 557 34.16 -13.71 9.86
C ASP A 557 33.42 -14.92 10.43
N SER A 558 32.32 -14.67 11.15
CA SER A 558 31.46 -15.71 11.74
C SER A 558 30.80 -16.58 10.68
N LEU A 559 30.66 -16.11 9.43
CA LEU A 559 30.12 -16.91 8.34
C LEU A 559 30.96 -18.16 8.08
N SER A 560 32.29 -18.05 8.15
CA SER A 560 33.19 -19.19 7.93
C SER A 560 33.03 -20.28 9.00
N TYR A 561 32.86 -19.86 10.26
CA TYR A 561 32.57 -20.74 11.40
C TYR A 561 31.22 -21.43 11.23
N MET A 562 30.17 -20.66 10.89
CA MET A 562 28.82 -21.20 10.64
C MET A 562 28.80 -22.24 9.53
N ILE A 563 29.51 -21.98 8.41
CA ILE A 563 29.60 -22.92 7.29
C ILE A 563 30.24 -24.23 7.75
N ARG A 564 31.39 -24.17 8.45
CA ARG A 564 32.11 -25.37 8.91
C ARG A 564 31.26 -26.24 9.83
N ILE A 565 30.57 -25.65 10.80
CA ILE A 565 29.72 -26.41 11.75
C ILE A 565 28.52 -27.02 11.04
N LEU A 566 27.82 -26.24 10.22
CA LEU A 566 26.63 -26.72 9.52
C LEU A 566 26.96 -27.79 8.49
N GLN A 567 28.12 -27.72 7.82
CA GLN A 567 28.59 -28.76 6.93
C GLN A 567 28.93 -30.05 7.66
N ALA A 568 29.72 -29.97 8.73
CA ALA A 568 30.05 -31.15 9.54
C ALA A 568 28.78 -31.83 10.09
N SER A 569 27.79 -31.01 10.49
CA SER A 569 26.48 -31.51 10.96
C SER A 569 25.64 -32.10 9.81
N ALA A 570 25.66 -31.51 8.62
CA ALA A 570 24.93 -32.01 7.46
C ALA A 570 25.52 -33.35 6.96
N ASP A 571 26.85 -33.46 6.93
CA ASP A 571 27.56 -34.69 6.54
C ASP A 571 27.33 -35.82 7.56
N ALA A 572 27.20 -35.50 8.84
CA ALA A 572 26.89 -36.47 9.89
C ALA A 572 25.42 -36.95 9.87
N ASN A 573 24.48 -36.10 9.45
CA ASN A 573 23.03 -36.33 9.55
C ASN A 573 22.37 -36.85 8.26
N LEU A 574 23.03 -37.74 7.52
CA LEU A 574 22.57 -38.37 6.25
C LEU A 574 21.19 -39.12 6.29
N GLY A 575 20.38 -38.99 7.36
CA GLY A 575 19.14 -39.74 7.59
C GLY A 575 17.83 -38.95 7.83
N SER A 576 17.83 -37.68 8.26
CA SER A 576 16.58 -36.94 8.54
C SER A 576 16.12 -36.10 7.35
N ARG A 577 15.40 -36.70 6.40
CA ARG A 577 14.99 -36.06 5.13
C ARG A 577 13.72 -35.19 5.23
N SER A 578 12.98 -35.26 6.33
CA SER A 578 11.68 -34.58 6.47
C SER A 578 11.76 -33.18 7.11
N THR A 579 12.83 -32.87 7.83
CA THR A 579 13.04 -31.59 8.53
C THR A 579 13.95 -30.64 7.75
N ARG A 580 13.97 -29.34 8.11
CA ARG A 580 14.90 -28.34 7.56
C ARG A 580 16.36 -28.76 7.74
N GLY A 581 16.74 -29.16 8.96
CA GLY A 581 18.06 -29.70 9.30
C GLY A 581 19.23 -28.75 9.03
N ALA A 582 20.45 -29.28 9.22
CA ALA A 582 21.68 -28.51 9.04
C ALA A 582 21.89 -28.01 7.60
N LEU A 583 21.50 -28.80 6.60
CA LEU A 583 21.57 -28.39 5.19
C LEU A 583 20.63 -27.20 4.91
N GLY A 584 19.40 -27.22 5.44
CA GLY A 584 18.47 -26.11 5.30
C GLY A 584 18.87 -24.84 6.06
N ALA A 585 19.51 -24.99 7.22
CA ALA A 585 20.15 -23.89 7.93
C ALA A 585 21.30 -23.29 7.10
N LEU A 586 22.16 -24.15 6.52
CA LEU A 586 23.29 -23.73 5.68
C LEU A 586 22.82 -22.92 4.47
N MET A 587 21.82 -23.41 3.73
CA MET A 587 21.29 -22.71 2.55
C MET A 587 20.72 -21.33 2.91
N ALA A 588 20.01 -21.19 4.02
CA ALA A 588 19.53 -19.88 4.47
C ALA A 588 20.65 -18.95 4.93
N CYS A 589 21.65 -19.46 5.64
CA CYS A 589 22.81 -18.67 6.04
C CYS A 589 23.55 -18.11 4.83
N LEU A 590 23.84 -18.96 3.84
CA LEU A 590 24.49 -18.56 2.60
C LEU A 590 23.64 -17.56 1.81
N ARG A 591 22.35 -17.83 1.63
CA ARG A 591 21.42 -16.93 0.93
C ARG A 591 21.38 -15.55 1.59
N THR A 592 21.24 -15.51 2.90
CA THR A 592 21.17 -14.25 3.67
C THR A 592 22.48 -13.48 3.60
N ALA A 593 23.62 -14.16 3.71
CA ALA A 593 24.92 -13.55 3.57
C ALA A 593 25.12 -12.91 2.19
N ARG A 594 24.67 -13.59 1.12
CA ARG A 594 24.79 -13.07 -0.25
C ARG A 594 23.86 -11.88 -0.50
N ALA A 595 22.62 -11.96 -0.05
CA ALA A 595 21.65 -10.88 -0.18
C ALA A 595 22.11 -9.57 0.50
N HIS A 596 22.86 -9.68 1.60
CA HIS A 596 23.39 -8.54 2.36
C HIS A 596 24.83 -8.16 1.99
N GLY A 597 25.44 -8.81 0.99
CA GLY A 597 26.77 -8.45 0.47
C GLY A 597 27.95 -8.94 1.30
N HIS A 598 27.73 -9.91 2.19
CA HIS A 598 28.77 -10.56 3.00
C HIS A 598 29.38 -11.81 2.32
N LEU A 599 28.85 -12.19 1.15
CA LEU A 599 29.24 -13.40 0.44
C LEU A 599 29.34 -13.14 -1.07
N GLU A 600 30.47 -13.50 -1.65
CA GLU A 600 30.62 -13.73 -3.09
C GLU A 600 30.72 -15.25 -3.35
N LEU A 601 29.75 -15.80 -4.09
CA LEU A 601 29.61 -17.26 -4.22
C LEU A 601 30.79 -17.91 -4.95
N SER A 602 31.34 -17.21 -5.96
CA SER A 602 32.55 -17.60 -6.70
C SER A 602 33.73 -17.91 -5.77
N ASN A 603 34.01 -17.01 -4.83
CA ASN A 603 35.14 -17.11 -3.92
C ASN A 603 34.98 -18.26 -2.91
N ILE A 604 33.76 -18.49 -2.41
CA ILE A 604 33.51 -19.60 -1.47
C ILE A 604 33.62 -20.96 -2.16
N MET A 605 33.12 -21.07 -3.39
CA MET A 605 33.24 -22.29 -4.18
C MET A 605 34.70 -22.54 -4.57
N SER A 606 35.46 -21.52 -4.97
CA SER A 606 36.89 -21.67 -5.30
C SER A 606 37.75 -22.01 -4.10
N ASN A 607 37.40 -21.50 -2.90
CA ASN A 607 38.10 -21.80 -1.65
C ASN A 607 37.73 -23.17 -1.06
N GLY A 608 36.85 -23.93 -1.72
CA GLY A 608 36.39 -25.25 -1.26
C GLY A 608 35.56 -25.21 0.02
N LEU A 609 35.10 -24.03 0.45
CA LEU A 609 34.31 -23.87 1.67
C LEU A 609 32.89 -24.40 1.51
N VAL A 610 32.33 -24.45 0.29
CA VAL A 610 31.04 -25.11 -0.01
C VAL A 610 31.15 -25.86 -1.33
N SER A 611 30.82 -27.15 -1.32
CA SER A 611 30.86 -27.97 -2.53
C SER A 611 29.63 -27.75 -3.41
N THR A 612 29.80 -27.84 -4.74
CA THR A 612 28.70 -27.80 -5.71
C THR A 612 27.67 -28.90 -5.43
N GLU A 613 28.11 -30.04 -4.90
CA GLU A 613 27.23 -31.17 -4.53
C GLU A 613 26.31 -30.83 -3.35
N CYS A 614 26.82 -30.09 -2.35
CA CYS A 614 26.02 -29.61 -1.23
C CYS A 614 24.88 -28.69 -1.70
N ILE A 615 25.16 -27.77 -2.64
CA ILE A 615 24.13 -26.90 -3.21
C ILE A 615 23.12 -27.73 -4.02
N LYS A 616 23.57 -28.70 -4.83
CA LYS A 616 22.67 -29.61 -5.56
C LYS A 616 21.73 -30.34 -4.62
N GLN A 617 22.22 -30.88 -3.51
CA GLN A 617 21.38 -31.52 -2.49
C GLN A 617 20.31 -30.56 -1.94
N GLY A 618 20.67 -29.29 -1.70
CA GLY A 618 19.73 -28.26 -1.29
C GLY A 618 18.65 -27.98 -2.35
N LEU A 619 19.03 -27.93 -3.63
CA LEU A 619 18.13 -27.63 -4.76
C LEU A 619 17.08 -28.72 -5.02
N VAL A 620 17.32 -29.98 -4.61
CA VAL A 620 16.38 -31.11 -4.78
C VAL A 620 15.92 -31.70 -3.45
N HIS A 621 16.03 -30.94 -2.37
CA HIS A 621 15.65 -31.37 -1.05
C HIS A 621 14.13 -31.65 -0.94
N GLN A 622 13.71 -32.58 -0.07
CA GLN A 622 12.28 -32.89 0.12
C GLN A 622 11.51 -31.73 0.74
N HIS A 623 12.16 -30.95 1.61
CA HIS A 623 11.58 -29.79 2.26
C HIS A 623 11.64 -28.56 1.34
N ASN A 624 10.49 -28.10 0.83
CA ASN A 624 10.38 -27.03 -0.17
C ASN A 624 11.16 -25.74 0.21
N GLN A 625 11.14 -25.31 1.48
CA GLN A 625 11.85 -24.09 1.90
C GLN A 625 13.37 -24.21 1.70
N VAL A 626 13.95 -25.41 1.82
CA VAL A 626 15.39 -25.63 1.59
C VAL A 626 15.70 -25.45 0.10
N CYS A 627 14.84 -25.97 -0.79
CA CYS A 627 14.95 -25.74 -2.23
C CYS A 627 14.83 -24.25 -2.59
N ILE A 628 13.92 -23.54 -1.94
CA ILE A 628 13.73 -22.09 -2.13
C ILE A 628 14.93 -21.30 -1.61
N ASP A 629 15.52 -21.68 -0.48
CA ASP A 629 16.71 -21.03 0.06
C ASP A 629 17.94 -21.30 -0.82
N ALA A 630 18.08 -22.52 -1.35
CA ALA A 630 19.13 -22.88 -2.30
C ALA A 630 18.98 -22.17 -3.65
N LEU A 631 17.75 -22.07 -4.19
CA LEU A 631 17.49 -21.27 -5.39
C LEU A 631 17.73 -19.78 -5.10
N GLY A 632 17.31 -19.30 -3.95
CA GLY A 632 17.49 -17.92 -3.50
C GLY A 632 18.95 -17.55 -3.39
N LEU A 633 19.81 -18.45 -2.90
CA LEU A 633 21.26 -18.28 -2.90
C LEU A 633 21.80 -18.02 -4.31
N LEU A 634 21.26 -18.64 -5.35
CA LEU A 634 21.72 -18.45 -6.74
C LEU A 634 21.14 -17.20 -7.39
N CYS A 635 19.90 -16.83 -7.04
CA CYS A 635 19.17 -15.75 -7.71
C CYS A 635 19.28 -14.38 -7.02
N GLU A 636 19.48 -14.33 -5.70
CA GLU A 636 19.50 -13.09 -4.93
C GLU A 636 20.93 -12.62 -4.67
N THR A 637 21.19 -11.35 -4.96
CA THR A 637 22.49 -10.70 -4.76
C THR A 637 22.29 -9.30 -4.20
N HIS A 638 23.30 -8.79 -3.50
CA HIS A 638 23.32 -7.39 -3.06
C HIS A 638 23.47 -6.41 -4.23
N ARG A 639 24.15 -6.83 -5.31
CA ARG A 639 24.37 -6.04 -6.53
C ARG A 639 23.64 -6.68 -7.70
N SER A 640 22.66 -5.99 -8.25
CA SER A 640 21.88 -6.47 -9.39
C SER A 640 22.67 -6.57 -10.71
N THR A 641 23.85 -5.96 -10.77
CA THR A 641 24.78 -6.04 -11.91
C THR A 641 25.89 -7.08 -11.74
N GLU A 642 25.86 -7.91 -10.69
CA GLU A 642 26.85 -8.98 -10.46
C GLU A 642 26.76 -10.02 -11.60
N ILE A 643 27.91 -10.44 -12.14
CA ILE A 643 27.97 -11.43 -13.23
C ILE A 643 27.54 -12.80 -12.73
N VAL A 644 26.69 -13.50 -13.47
CA VAL A 644 26.29 -14.89 -13.17
C VAL A 644 27.39 -15.83 -13.68
N SER A 645 27.92 -16.69 -12.81
CA SER A 645 28.99 -17.63 -13.18
C SER A 645 28.47 -18.84 -13.95
N MET A 646 29.36 -19.58 -14.62
CA MET A 646 29.00 -20.80 -15.35
C MET A 646 28.48 -21.89 -14.41
N GLU A 647 29.07 -22.00 -13.23
CA GLU A 647 28.66 -22.93 -12.18
C GLU A 647 27.24 -22.61 -11.67
N GLU A 648 26.93 -21.32 -11.46
CA GLU A 648 25.59 -20.88 -11.09
C GLU A 648 24.56 -21.23 -12.18
N MET A 649 24.90 -20.99 -13.45
CA MET A 649 24.05 -21.35 -14.59
C MET A 649 23.75 -22.86 -14.62
N GLN A 650 24.77 -23.70 -14.41
CA GLN A 650 24.60 -25.15 -14.35
C GLN A 650 23.71 -25.58 -13.19
N LEU A 651 23.85 -24.96 -12.01
CA LEU A 651 23.00 -25.22 -10.84
C LEU A 651 21.55 -24.79 -11.07
N ILE A 652 21.31 -23.66 -11.74
CA ILE A 652 19.95 -23.22 -12.12
C ILE A 652 19.31 -24.22 -13.09
N GLN A 653 20.05 -24.71 -14.09
CA GLN A 653 19.54 -25.74 -14.99
C GLN A 653 19.20 -27.04 -14.25
N PHE A 654 20.06 -27.44 -13.30
CA PHE A 654 19.79 -28.59 -12.43
C PHE A 654 18.49 -28.39 -11.64
N PHE A 655 18.30 -27.22 -11.02
CA PHE A 655 17.07 -26.89 -10.29
C PHE A 655 15.81 -27.00 -11.17
N ILE A 656 15.82 -26.37 -12.35
CA ILE A 656 14.67 -26.36 -13.27
C ILE A 656 14.31 -27.79 -13.70
N THR A 657 15.30 -28.66 -13.88
CA THR A 657 15.07 -30.05 -14.30
C THR A 657 14.20 -30.84 -13.31
N TYR A 658 14.32 -30.57 -12.00
CA TYR A 658 13.66 -31.38 -10.96
C TYR A 658 12.47 -30.70 -10.26
N ASN A 659 12.34 -29.37 -10.31
CA ASN A 659 11.42 -28.63 -9.42
C ASN A 659 10.17 -28.03 -10.09
N LEU A 660 10.00 -28.13 -11.41
CA LEU A 660 8.85 -27.56 -12.12
C LEU A 660 7.50 -28.16 -11.66
N ASN A 661 7.49 -29.40 -11.18
CA ASN A 661 6.30 -30.14 -10.76
C ASN A 661 5.84 -29.84 -9.31
N SER A 662 6.26 -28.72 -8.71
CA SER A 662 5.90 -28.39 -7.34
C SER A 662 4.38 -28.20 -7.17
N GLN A 663 3.76 -28.99 -6.29
CA GLN A 663 2.30 -28.99 -6.09
C GLN A 663 1.81 -27.75 -5.33
N SER A 664 2.66 -27.09 -4.54
CA SER A 664 2.30 -25.92 -3.74
C SER A 664 2.26 -24.63 -4.59
N PRO A 665 1.11 -23.93 -4.69
CA PRO A 665 1.03 -22.66 -5.40
C PRO A 665 1.99 -21.59 -4.85
N SER A 666 2.17 -21.53 -3.53
CA SER A 666 3.08 -20.58 -2.88
C SER A 666 4.54 -20.82 -3.27
N VAL A 667 4.96 -22.09 -3.37
CA VAL A 667 6.32 -22.46 -3.78
C VAL A 667 6.54 -22.11 -5.25
N ARG A 668 5.58 -22.41 -6.13
CA ARG A 668 5.65 -22.00 -7.55
C ARG A 668 5.80 -20.49 -7.72
N GLN A 669 5.07 -19.71 -6.93
CA GLN A 669 5.17 -18.24 -6.94
C GLN A 669 6.55 -17.76 -6.47
N GLN A 670 7.11 -18.36 -5.41
CA GLN A 670 8.47 -18.04 -4.94
C GLN A 670 9.53 -18.39 -5.98
N ILE A 671 9.42 -19.55 -6.65
CA ILE A 671 10.30 -19.95 -7.77
C ILE A 671 10.25 -18.89 -8.88
N CYS A 672 9.06 -18.49 -9.31
CA CYS A 672 8.89 -17.46 -10.34
C CYS A 672 9.50 -16.11 -9.90
N SER A 673 9.31 -15.72 -8.63
CA SER A 673 9.89 -14.48 -8.10
C SER A 673 11.42 -14.51 -8.07
N LEU A 674 12.03 -15.64 -7.69
CA LEU A 674 13.48 -15.78 -7.65
C LEU A 674 14.07 -15.82 -9.06
N LEU A 675 13.48 -16.58 -9.98
CA LEU A 675 13.92 -16.61 -11.38
C LEU A 675 13.75 -15.25 -12.07
N ARG A 676 12.72 -14.47 -11.74
CA ARG A 676 12.61 -13.06 -12.19
C ARG A 676 13.82 -12.24 -11.75
N LYS A 677 14.25 -12.35 -10.48
CA LYS A 677 15.46 -11.65 -9.98
C LYS A 677 16.71 -12.07 -10.77
N LEU A 678 16.89 -13.36 -11.04
CA LEU A 678 17.98 -13.87 -11.87
C LEU A 678 17.95 -13.29 -13.29
N PHE A 679 16.80 -13.30 -13.96
CA PHE A 679 16.67 -12.79 -15.33
C PHE A 679 16.89 -11.28 -15.40
N CYS A 680 16.40 -10.51 -14.43
CA CYS A 680 16.72 -9.09 -14.31
C CYS A 680 18.22 -8.88 -14.09
N ARG A 681 18.88 -9.67 -13.24
CA ARG A 681 20.34 -9.61 -13.03
C ARG A 681 21.12 -9.91 -14.32
N ILE A 682 20.71 -10.89 -15.11
CA ILE A 682 21.31 -11.19 -16.42
C ILE A 682 21.14 -9.99 -17.37
N GLN A 683 19.94 -9.41 -17.44
CA GLN A 683 19.67 -8.24 -18.26
C GLN A 683 20.51 -7.03 -17.83
N GLU A 684 20.51 -6.68 -16.55
CA GLU A 684 21.22 -5.51 -16.03
C GLU A 684 22.74 -5.65 -16.13
N SER A 685 23.29 -6.83 -15.79
CA SER A 685 24.73 -7.09 -15.98
C SER A 685 25.14 -7.09 -17.46
N SER A 686 24.28 -7.56 -18.38
CA SER A 686 24.55 -7.49 -19.82
C SER A 686 24.65 -6.06 -20.34
N GLN A 687 23.83 -5.12 -19.83
CA GLN A 687 23.91 -3.71 -20.21
C GLN A 687 25.24 -3.07 -19.79
N VAL A 688 25.78 -3.46 -18.63
CA VAL A 688 27.11 -3.03 -18.19
C VAL A 688 28.20 -3.60 -19.11
N LEU A 689 28.09 -4.88 -19.47
CA LEU A 689 29.04 -5.54 -20.38
C LEU A 689 29.03 -4.91 -21.79
N TYR A 690 27.86 -4.58 -22.34
CA TYR A 690 27.76 -3.87 -23.63
C TYR A 690 28.42 -2.47 -23.58
N LYS A 691 28.26 -1.72 -22.48
CA LYS A 691 28.94 -0.42 -22.32
C LYS A 691 30.46 -0.58 -22.24
N LEU A 692 30.95 -1.61 -21.56
CA LEU A 692 32.39 -1.90 -21.47
C LEU A 692 32.96 -2.27 -22.84
N GLU A 693 32.21 -3.02 -23.65
CA GLU A 693 32.58 -3.36 -25.02
C GLU A 693 32.66 -2.11 -25.92
N GLN A 694 31.65 -1.24 -25.88
CA GLN A 694 31.61 0.01 -26.66
C GLN A 694 32.71 1.01 -26.27
N ASN A 695 33.15 0.99 -25.00
CA ASN A 695 34.24 1.85 -24.52
C ASN A 695 35.62 1.30 -24.92
N LYS A 696 35.80 -0.03 -24.99
CA LYS A 696 37.05 -0.64 -25.45
C LYS A 696 37.35 -0.36 -26.92
N THR A 697 36.33 -0.13 -27.76
CA THR A 697 36.51 0.28 -29.17
C THR A 697 37.16 1.67 -29.33
N LYS A 698 37.36 2.43 -28.25
CA LYS A 698 38.09 3.72 -28.25
C LYS A 698 39.51 3.66 -27.67
N GLN A 699 39.92 2.54 -27.08
CA GLN A 699 41.15 2.48 -26.27
C GLN A 699 41.86 1.14 -26.47
N GLU A 700 42.14 0.78 -27.72
CA GLU A 700 43.17 -0.21 -28.02
C GLU A 700 44.53 0.46 -27.87
N LEU A 701 45.22 0.19 -26.76
CA LEU A 701 46.67 0.02 -26.64
C LEU A 701 46.97 -0.19 -25.14
N LEU A 702 47.60 -1.33 -24.85
CA LEU A 702 48.17 -1.79 -23.57
C LEU A 702 47.39 -2.88 -22.82
N GLU A 703 47.93 -4.09 -23.01
CA GLU A 703 48.27 -5.06 -21.96
C GLU A 703 47.27 -6.15 -21.55
N THR A 704 47.57 -7.34 -22.09
CA THR A 704 47.77 -8.61 -21.36
C THR A 704 47.43 -8.59 -19.86
N SER A 705 46.22 -9.04 -19.53
CA SER A 705 45.96 -9.81 -18.32
C SER A 705 44.74 -10.71 -18.52
N THR A 706 44.75 -11.84 -17.84
CA THR A 706 43.86 -12.99 -17.91
C THR A 706 42.46 -12.71 -17.34
N GLU A 707 41.77 -11.68 -17.83
CA GLU A 707 40.39 -11.36 -17.46
C GLU A 707 39.41 -11.71 -18.59
N LYS A 708 38.36 -12.47 -18.25
CA LYS A 708 37.35 -13.01 -19.17
C LYS A 708 36.80 -11.93 -20.10
N HIS A 709 36.88 -12.15 -21.41
CA HIS A 709 36.44 -11.19 -22.43
C HIS A 709 34.93 -10.91 -22.31
N PRO A 710 34.46 -9.64 -22.26
CA PRO A 710 33.04 -9.29 -22.10
C PRO A 710 32.10 -9.98 -23.11
N LEU A 711 32.54 -10.09 -24.36
CA LEU A 711 31.85 -10.82 -25.43
C LEU A 711 31.62 -12.31 -25.11
N GLY A 712 32.59 -12.97 -24.48
CA GLY A 712 32.46 -14.38 -24.09
C GLY A 712 31.38 -14.59 -23.03
N ILE A 713 31.24 -13.65 -22.09
CA ILE A 713 30.21 -13.71 -21.03
C ILE A 713 28.82 -13.44 -21.63
N LEU A 714 28.70 -12.47 -22.53
CA LEU A 714 27.45 -12.19 -23.26
C LEU A 714 26.99 -13.42 -24.06
N GLN A 715 27.91 -14.12 -24.72
CA GLN A 715 27.60 -15.37 -25.41
C GLN A 715 27.16 -16.47 -24.44
N GLN A 716 27.83 -16.63 -23.30
CA GLN A 716 27.42 -17.58 -22.26
C GLN A 716 26.01 -17.31 -21.74
N TYR A 717 25.65 -16.04 -21.52
CA TYR A 717 24.29 -15.66 -21.13
C TYR A 717 23.27 -16.05 -22.20
N LYS A 718 23.57 -15.80 -23.48
CA LYS A 718 22.71 -16.18 -24.60
C LYS A 718 22.49 -17.70 -24.62
N ASP A 719 23.58 -18.48 -24.60
CA ASP A 719 23.53 -19.95 -24.65
C ASP A 719 22.77 -20.53 -23.44
N PHE A 720 22.99 -19.96 -22.25
CA PHE A 720 22.26 -20.33 -21.05
C PHE A 720 20.75 -20.07 -21.18
N MET A 721 20.36 -18.88 -21.63
CA MET A 721 18.95 -18.53 -21.80
C MET A 721 18.26 -19.39 -22.86
N SER A 722 18.94 -19.70 -23.97
CA SER A 722 18.46 -20.67 -24.97
C SER A 722 18.29 -22.07 -24.37
N SER A 723 19.26 -22.54 -23.58
CA SER A 723 19.17 -23.84 -22.89
C SER A 723 18.01 -23.90 -21.88
N VAL A 724 17.77 -22.82 -21.12
CA VAL A 724 16.62 -22.71 -20.21
C VAL A 724 15.31 -22.78 -20.99
N CYS A 725 15.19 -22.04 -22.10
CA CYS A 725 14.00 -22.09 -22.95
C CYS A 725 13.75 -23.51 -23.50
N ASN A 726 14.79 -24.19 -23.98
CA ASN A 726 14.69 -25.57 -24.47
C ASN A 726 14.08 -26.50 -23.42
N ARG A 727 14.61 -26.49 -22.18
CA ARG A 727 14.09 -27.31 -21.08
C ARG A 727 12.64 -26.97 -20.73
N LEU A 728 12.27 -25.69 -20.74
CA LEU A 728 10.91 -25.27 -20.44
C LEU A 728 9.93 -25.75 -21.52
N PHE A 729 10.29 -25.69 -22.80
CA PHE A 729 9.47 -26.23 -23.89
C PHE A 729 9.39 -27.76 -23.86
N GLU A 730 10.50 -28.46 -23.56
CA GLU A 730 10.52 -29.91 -23.37
C GLU A 730 9.57 -30.35 -22.25
N ALA A 731 9.42 -29.54 -21.19
CA ALA A 731 8.50 -29.80 -20.08
C ALA A 731 7.01 -29.67 -20.45
N LEU A 732 6.67 -29.10 -21.61
CA LEU A 732 5.29 -28.89 -22.08
C LEU A 732 4.74 -30.04 -22.94
N PHE A 733 5.39 -31.21 -22.93
CA PHE A 733 4.94 -32.38 -23.70
C PHE A 733 3.48 -32.81 -23.35
N PRO A 734 2.76 -33.46 -24.29
CA PRO A 734 1.44 -34.04 -24.03
C PRO A 734 1.47 -35.02 -22.85
N GLY A 735 0.63 -34.82 -21.84
CA GLY A 735 0.61 -35.63 -20.61
C GLY A 735 1.41 -35.06 -19.43
N SER A 736 2.16 -33.96 -19.60
CA SER A 736 2.78 -33.23 -18.49
C SER A 736 1.74 -32.75 -17.46
N SER A 737 2.13 -32.78 -16.18
CA SER A 737 1.25 -32.41 -15.07
C SER A 737 0.87 -30.92 -15.10
N HIS A 738 -0.28 -30.57 -14.50
CA HIS A 738 -0.71 -29.17 -14.38
C HIS A 738 0.35 -28.27 -13.73
N PRO A 739 0.98 -28.62 -12.59
CA PRO A 739 2.01 -27.78 -11.98
C PRO A 739 3.23 -27.57 -12.87
N THR A 740 3.67 -28.59 -13.61
CA THR A 740 4.79 -28.47 -14.55
C THR A 740 4.46 -27.50 -15.68
N ARG A 741 3.29 -27.65 -16.32
CA ARG A 741 2.84 -26.74 -17.39
C ARG A 741 2.69 -25.31 -16.89
N PHE A 742 2.07 -25.14 -15.72
CA PHE A 742 1.88 -23.84 -15.10
C PHE A 742 3.23 -23.15 -14.82
N SER A 743 4.17 -23.86 -14.18
CA SER A 743 5.51 -23.33 -13.88
C SER A 743 6.27 -23.00 -15.17
N ALA A 744 6.29 -23.90 -16.14
CA ALA A 744 7.02 -23.71 -17.40
C ALA A 744 6.48 -22.51 -18.19
N LEU A 745 5.16 -22.41 -18.38
CA LEU A 745 4.54 -21.28 -19.08
C LEU A 745 4.69 -19.96 -18.31
N SER A 746 4.62 -19.99 -16.97
CA SER A 746 4.86 -18.80 -16.15
C SER A 746 6.28 -18.28 -16.31
N ILE A 747 7.28 -19.17 -16.29
CA ILE A 747 8.70 -18.81 -16.47
C ILE A 747 8.95 -18.33 -17.90
N LEU A 748 8.42 -18.98 -18.93
CA LEU A 748 8.50 -18.52 -20.33
C LEU A 748 7.85 -17.13 -20.50
N GLY A 749 6.70 -16.91 -19.86
CA GLY A 749 6.01 -15.63 -19.84
C GLY A 749 6.84 -14.52 -19.18
N LEU A 750 7.57 -14.83 -18.11
CA LEU A 750 8.52 -13.92 -17.47
C LEU A 750 9.72 -13.60 -18.37
N ILE A 751 10.29 -14.60 -19.05
CA ILE A 751 11.38 -14.41 -20.02
C ILE A 751 10.91 -13.46 -21.14
N ALA A 752 9.71 -13.70 -21.69
CA ALA A 752 9.13 -12.85 -22.74
C ALA A 752 8.86 -11.41 -22.28
N GLU A 753 8.60 -11.19 -20.98
CA GLU A 753 8.36 -9.86 -20.41
C GLU A 753 9.69 -9.11 -20.16
N ILE A 754 10.68 -9.78 -19.57
CA ILE A 754 11.95 -9.15 -19.18
C ILE A 754 12.81 -8.86 -20.42
N PHE A 755 12.87 -9.80 -21.35
CA PHE A 755 13.64 -9.68 -22.60
C PHE A 755 12.76 -9.21 -23.78
N TYR A 756 11.74 -8.42 -23.51
CA TYR A 756 10.94 -7.76 -24.55
C TYR A 756 11.78 -6.71 -25.29
N VAL A 757 11.57 -6.50 -26.59
CA VAL A 757 12.38 -5.62 -27.46
C VAL A 757 11.76 -4.21 -27.61
N PRO A 758 12.28 -3.15 -26.97
CA PRO A 758 12.05 -1.78 -27.42
C PRO A 758 12.93 -1.51 -28.64
N LYS A 759 12.37 -0.88 -29.67
CA LYS A 759 13.12 -0.51 -30.89
C LYS A 759 14.40 0.27 -30.52
N GLY A 760 15.57 -0.25 -30.91
CA GLY A 760 16.85 0.47 -30.86
C GLY A 760 17.81 0.15 -29.69
N GLN A 761 17.54 -0.86 -28.84
CA GLN A 761 18.46 -1.28 -27.77
C GLN A 761 19.07 -2.67 -28.04
N ALA A 762 20.38 -2.82 -27.77
CA ALA A 762 21.07 -4.11 -27.82
C ALA A 762 20.61 -5.00 -26.66
N GLN A 763 20.28 -6.26 -26.95
CA GLN A 763 19.82 -7.24 -25.95
C GLN A 763 20.61 -8.55 -26.07
N VAL A 764 20.87 -9.15 -24.91
CA VAL A 764 21.64 -10.40 -24.79
C VAL A 764 20.88 -11.63 -25.29
N PHE A 765 19.55 -11.62 -25.21
CA PHE A 765 18.70 -12.75 -25.57
C PHE A 765 17.37 -12.26 -26.17
N GLN A 766 16.83 -13.00 -27.13
CA GLN A 766 15.54 -12.72 -27.76
C GLN A 766 14.75 -14.01 -27.90
N LEU A 767 13.60 -14.10 -27.22
CA LEU A 767 12.75 -15.28 -27.28
C LEU A 767 12.24 -15.55 -28.70
N ASN A 768 11.99 -14.52 -29.50
CA ASN A 768 11.51 -14.63 -30.88
C ASN A 768 12.42 -15.48 -31.78
N GLN A 769 13.73 -15.48 -31.53
CA GLN A 769 14.72 -16.25 -32.31
C GLN A 769 14.71 -17.74 -31.94
N GLU A 770 14.18 -18.08 -30.77
CA GLU A 770 14.10 -19.44 -30.25
C GLU A 770 12.79 -20.14 -30.63
N ILE A 771 11.85 -19.46 -31.30
CA ILE A 771 10.56 -20.05 -31.66
C ILE A 771 10.67 -20.73 -33.03
N ASP A 772 10.35 -22.02 -33.06
CA ASP A 772 10.18 -22.82 -34.27
C ASP A 772 8.73 -23.32 -34.41
N SER A 773 8.40 -23.92 -35.57
CA SER A 773 7.06 -24.45 -35.83
C SER A 773 6.62 -25.52 -34.81
N ALA A 774 7.57 -26.30 -34.26
CA ALA A 774 7.27 -27.32 -33.26
C ALA A 774 6.87 -26.70 -31.91
N ARG A 775 7.56 -25.65 -31.46
CA ARG A 775 7.28 -24.92 -30.21
C ARG A 775 5.95 -24.17 -30.29
N VAL A 776 5.64 -23.54 -31.43
CA VAL A 776 4.32 -22.93 -31.68
C VAL A 776 3.23 -23.99 -31.51
N ARG A 777 3.40 -25.16 -32.12
CA ARG A 777 2.46 -26.28 -32.00
C ARG A 777 2.32 -26.76 -30.55
N THR A 778 3.41 -26.86 -29.79
CA THR A 778 3.37 -27.21 -28.36
C THR A 778 2.55 -26.20 -27.54
N LEU A 779 2.69 -24.90 -27.82
CA LEU A 779 1.89 -23.86 -27.17
C LEU A 779 0.41 -23.96 -27.53
N ILE A 780 0.08 -24.23 -28.80
CA ILE A 780 -1.31 -24.46 -29.24
C ILE A 780 -1.89 -25.71 -28.56
N GLN A 781 -1.11 -26.79 -28.46
CA GLN A 781 -1.51 -28.01 -27.74
C GLN A 781 -1.79 -27.77 -26.25
N CYS A 782 -1.18 -26.75 -25.63
CA CYS A 782 -1.51 -26.38 -24.25
C CYS A 782 -2.97 -25.92 -24.09
N PHE A 783 -3.64 -25.47 -25.16
CA PHE A 783 -5.07 -25.14 -25.13
C PHE A 783 -5.95 -26.37 -24.89
N ALA A 784 -5.48 -27.59 -25.16
CA ALA A 784 -6.22 -28.82 -24.84
C ALA A 784 -6.22 -29.16 -23.33
N SER A 785 -5.56 -28.36 -22.48
CA SER A 785 -5.60 -28.51 -21.02
C SER A 785 -7.04 -28.42 -20.49
N THR A 786 -7.38 -29.20 -19.46
CA THR A 786 -8.66 -29.05 -18.74
C THR A 786 -8.65 -27.85 -17.79
N PHE A 787 -7.46 -27.38 -17.40
CA PHE A 787 -7.24 -26.21 -16.54
C PHE A 787 -7.12 -24.94 -17.38
N GLU A 788 -7.95 -23.94 -17.10
CA GLU A 788 -8.00 -22.69 -17.86
C GLU A 788 -6.76 -21.82 -17.62
N GLU A 789 -6.14 -21.86 -16.44
CA GLU A 789 -4.95 -21.10 -16.11
C GLU A 789 -3.79 -21.39 -17.07
N VAL A 790 -3.67 -22.65 -17.51
CA VAL A 790 -2.68 -23.08 -18.52
C VAL A 790 -3.00 -22.47 -19.89
N LYS A 791 -4.29 -22.40 -20.26
CA LYS A 791 -4.73 -21.80 -21.53
C LYS A 791 -4.44 -20.31 -21.55
N VAL A 792 -4.74 -19.60 -20.45
CA VAL A 792 -4.48 -18.17 -20.29
C VAL A 792 -2.99 -17.88 -20.45
N LEU A 793 -2.12 -18.64 -19.76
CA LEU A 793 -0.67 -18.45 -19.85
C LEU A 793 -0.13 -18.75 -21.26
N ALA A 794 -0.59 -19.84 -21.88
CA ALA A 794 -0.19 -20.20 -23.25
C ALA A 794 -0.67 -19.17 -24.27
N PHE A 795 -1.90 -18.68 -24.15
CA PHE A 795 -2.48 -17.66 -25.03
C PHE A 795 -1.73 -16.34 -24.87
N GLY A 796 -1.50 -15.90 -23.64
CA GLY A 796 -0.73 -14.69 -23.37
C GLY A 796 0.69 -14.74 -23.93
N LEU A 797 1.35 -15.90 -23.89
CA LEU A 797 2.66 -16.10 -24.50
C LEU A 797 2.59 -16.09 -26.04
N LEU A 798 1.62 -16.81 -26.63
CA LEU A 798 1.40 -16.82 -28.09
C LEU A 798 1.11 -15.42 -28.64
N MET A 799 0.29 -14.63 -27.94
CA MET A 799 -0.03 -13.26 -28.37
C MET A 799 1.19 -12.33 -28.35
N LYS A 800 2.13 -12.52 -27.42
CA LYS A 800 3.43 -11.81 -27.45
C LYS A 800 4.31 -12.22 -28.63
N LEU A 801 4.07 -13.40 -29.22
CA LEU A 801 4.88 -14.02 -30.28
C LEU A 801 4.13 -14.16 -31.62
N HIS A 802 2.94 -13.55 -31.76
CA HIS A 802 2.01 -13.86 -32.84
C HIS A 802 2.57 -13.62 -34.25
N ASP A 803 3.34 -12.54 -34.46
CA ASP A 803 4.00 -12.27 -35.75
C ASP A 803 4.90 -13.43 -36.20
N VAL A 804 5.69 -13.98 -35.27
CA VAL A 804 6.59 -15.11 -35.55
C VAL A 804 5.80 -16.41 -35.67
N ALA A 805 4.77 -16.59 -34.83
CA ALA A 805 3.95 -17.79 -34.84
C ALA A 805 3.20 -17.98 -36.17
N PHE A 806 2.62 -16.92 -36.73
CA PHE A 806 1.92 -17.00 -38.03
C PHE A 806 2.86 -17.21 -39.21
N ASN A 807 4.08 -16.66 -39.17
CA ASN A 807 5.06 -16.86 -40.24
C ASN A 807 5.61 -18.30 -40.31
N LEU A 808 5.40 -19.11 -39.27
CA LEU A 808 5.92 -20.47 -39.13
C LEU A 808 4.85 -21.57 -39.29
N GLN A 809 3.59 -21.19 -39.55
CA GLN A 809 2.48 -22.11 -39.77
C GLN A 809 2.06 -22.11 -41.24
N ASP A 810 1.81 -23.30 -41.79
CA ASP A 810 1.29 -23.44 -43.15
C ASP A 810 -0.22 -23.11 -43.19
N SER A 811 -0.72 -22.62 -44.31
CA SER A 811 -2.15 -22.29 -44.48
C SER A 811 -3.07 -23.49 -44.21
N GLU A 812 -2.65 -24.71 -44.58
CA GLU A 812 -3.43 -25.94 -44.34
C GLU A 812 -3.56 -26.27 -42.84
N ASP A 813 -2.49 -26.06 -42.06
CA ASP A 813 -2.50 -26.27 -40.60
C ASP A 813 -3.46 -25.29 -39.91
N LEU A 814 -3.52 -24.04 -40.38
CA LEU A 814 -4.44 -23.02 -39.86
C LEU A 814 -5.91 -23.33 -40.18
N ASP A 815 -6.20 -23.89 -41.35
CA ASP A 815 -7.54 -24.34 -41.74
C ASP A 815 -8.03 -25.50 -40.87
N LEU A 816 -7.13 -26.44 -40.53
CA LEU A 816 -7.41 -27.53 -39.60
C LEU A 816 -7.68 -27.03 -38.19
N LEU A 817 -6.92 -26.03 -37.71
CA LEU A 817 -7.14 -25.40 -36.41
C LEU A 817 -8.49 -24.68 -36.35
N PHE A 818 -8.86 -23.99 -37.43
CA PHE A 818 -10.17 -23.35 -37.54
C PHE A 818 -11.30 -24.39 -37.48
N GLN A 819 -11.19 -25.48 -38.24
CA GLN A 819 -12.18 -26.56 -38.20
C GLN A 819 -12.28 -27.18 -36.81
N ALA A 820 -11.15 -27.45 -36.14
CA ALA A 820 -11.14 -27.98 -34.79
C ALA A 820 -11.81 -27.02 -33.80
N ALA A 821 -11.60 -25.71 -33.93
CA ALA A 821 -12.28 -24.72 -33.10
C ALA A 821 -13.81 -24.74 -33.33
N MET A 822 -14.26 -24.86 -34.58
CA MET A 822 -15.68 -24.99 -34.90
C MET A 822 -16.30 -26.27 -34.32
N ASP A 823 -15.60 -27.41 -34.38
CA ASP A 823 -16.07 -28.68 -33.82
C ASP A 823 -16.15 -28.61 -32.27
N LEU A 824 -15.09 -28.10 -31.63
CA LEU A 824 -15.01 -27.94 -30.16
C LEU A 824 -16.04 -26.93 -29.62
N SER A 825 -16.46 -25.95 -30.43
CA SER A 825 -17.53 -25.01 -30.06
C SER A 825 -18.88 -25.69 -29.81
N THR A 826 -19.06 -26.91 -30.32
CA THR A 826 -20.26 -27.75 -30.13
C THR A 826 -20.02 -28.94 -29.19
N SER A 827 -18.93 -28.92 -28.41
CA SER A 827 -18.64 -29.99 -27.46
C SER A 827 -19.58 -29.96 -26.26
N THR A 828 -20.00 -31.15 -25.83
CA THR A 828 -20.69 -31.38 -24.55
C THR A 828 -19.80 -31.12 -23.33
N LYS A 829 -18.48 -30.98 -23.53
CA LYS A 829 -17.53 -30.70 -22.48
C LYS A 829 -17.22 -29.20 -22.43
N PRO A 830 -17.45 -28.54 -21.30
CA PRO A 830 -17.29 -27.09 -21.20
C PRO A 830 -15.89 -26.56 -21.51
N TYR A 831 -14.86 -27.30 -21.11
CA TYR A 831 -13.49 -26.86 -21.30
C TYR A 831 -13.07 -26.90 -22.78
N ASP A 832 -13.69 -27.76 -23.60
CA ASP A 832 -13.48 -27.78 -25.05
C ASP A 832 -14.02 -26.50 -25.70
N CYS A 833 -15.18 -26.01 -25.26
CA CYS A 833 -15.74 -24.74 -25.75
C CYS A 833 -14.86 -23.53 -25.37
N VAL A 834 -14.26 -23.56 -24.18
CA VAL A 834 -13.26 -22.56 -23.79
C VAL A 834 -12.03 -22.64 -24.70
N THR A 835 -11.57 -23.85 -25.03
CA THR A 835 -10.48 -24.09 -25.99
C THR A 835 -10.82 -23.54 -27.38
N ALA A 836 -12.04 -23.77 -27.87
CA ALA A 836 -12.52 -23.19 -29.13
C ALA A 836 -12.44 -21.67 -29.12
N SER A 837 -12.84 -21.02 -28.02
CA SER A 837 -12.74 -19.56 -27.88
C SER A 837 -11.31 -19.07 -27.97
N TYR A 838 -10.35 -19.71 -27.29
CA TYR A 838 -8.93 -19.30 -27.36
C TYR A 838 -8.33 -19.52 -28.77
N LEU A 839 -8.71 -20.61 -29.45
CA LEU A 839 -8.27 -20.87 -30.83
C LEU A 839 -8.80 -19.81 -31.80
N LEU A 840 -10.10 -19.49 -31.74
CA LEU A 840 -10.68 -18.45 -32.59
C LEU A 840 -10.07 -17.08 -32.29
N ASN A 841 -9.88 -16.75 -31.01
CA ASN A 841 -9.25 -15.50 -30.60
C ASN A 841 -7.79 -15.39 -31.03
N PHE A 842 -7.08 -16.52 -31.17
CA PHE A 842 -5.76 -16.53 -31.78
C PHE A 842 -5.87 -16.30 -33.30
N LEU A 843 -6.73 -17.06 -33.98
CA LEU A 843 -6.87 -17.03 -35.44
C LEU A 843 -7.34 -15.68 -35.99
N VAL A 844 -8.13 -14.88 -35.26
CA VAL A 844 -8.57 -13.56 -35.75
C VAL A 844 -7.42 -12.58 -36.05
N HIS A 845 -6.22 -12.84 -35.53
CA HIS A 845 -5.02 -12.05 -35.85
C HIS A 845 -4.34 -12.47 -37.17
N TYR A 846 -4.75 -13.58 -37.78
CA TYR A 846 -4.19 -14.08 -39.04
C TYR A 846 -4.78 -13.36 -40.26
N LYS A 847 -3.94 -12.77 -41.11
CA LYS A 847 -4.38 -11.90 -42.22
C LYS A 847 -5.26 -12.61 -43.26
N GLU A 848 -5.04 -13.89 -43.53
CA GLU A 848 -5.73 -14.61 -44.62
C GLU A 848 -6.94 -15.42 -44.15
N LEU A 849 -7.29 -15.39 -42.84
CA LEU A 849 -8.41 -16.14 -42.26
C LEU A 849 -9.74 -15.89 -43.00
N HIS A 850 -9.93 -14.67 -43.51
CA HIS A 850 -11.13 -14.28 -44.24
C HIS A 850 -11.38 -15.16 -45.47
N HIS A 851 -10.34 -15.60 -46.19
CA HIS A 851 -10.46 -16.47 -47.36
C HIS A 851 -10.88 -17.89 -46.96
N THR A 852 -10.30 -18.44 -45.89
CA THR A 852 -10.72 -19.73 -45.30
C THR A 852 -12.18 -19.72 -44.87
N CYS A 853 -12.62 -18.64 -44.22
CA CYS A 853 -14.01 -18.50 -43.76
C CYS A 853 -14.99 -18.43 -44.94
N LEU A 854 -14.67 -17.64 -45.97
CA LEU A 854 -15.50 -17.47 -47.18
C LEU A 854 -15.58 -18.74 -48.03
N GLY A 855 -14.50 -19.54 -48.11
CA GLY A 855 -14.47 -20.79 -48.88
C GLY A 855 -15.50 -21.83 -48.39
N LYS A 856 -15.93 -21.75 -47.12
CA LYS A 856 -17.00 -22.58 -46.54
C LYS A 856 -18.38 -21.90 -46.54
N TRP A 857 -18.48 -20.64 -46.97
CA TRP A 857 -19.65 -19.76 -46.84
C TRP A 857 -20.37 -19.49 -48.17
N VAL A 858 -20.01 -20.18 -49.26
CA VAL A 858 -20.60 -19.92 -50.58
C VAL A 858 -22.07 -20.31 -50.59
N GLU A 859 -22.95 -19.31 -50.43
CA GLU A 859 -24.06 -19.04 -51.37
C GLU A 859 -24.73 -17.65 -51.26
N HIS A 860 -24.45 -16.79 -50.26
CA HIS A 860 -25.10 -15.46 -50.21
C HIS A 860 -24.18 -14.26 -49.88
N ASN A 861 -24.13 -13.33 -50.84
CA ASN A 861 -23.54 -11.97 -50.88
C ASN A 861 -22.06 -11.78 -51.29
N PRO A 862 -21.79 -11.33 -52.54
CA PRO A 862 -20.47 -11.03 -53.07
C PRO A 862 -20.12 -9.53 -53.11
N GLN A 863 -20.49 -8.72 -52.10
CA GLN A 863 -20.10 -7.30 -52.07
C GLN A 863 -19.60 -6.88 -50.68
N MET A 864 -18.28 -6.87 -50.53
CA MET A 864 -17.59 -6.03 -49.54
C MET A 864 -16.35 -5.47 -50.23
N ASP A 865 -16.42 -4.18 -50.58
CA ASP A 865 -15.32 -3.43 -51.17
C ASP A 865 -14.10 -3.43 -50.22
N GLU A 866 -12.92 -3.67 -50.78
CA GLU A 866 -11.63 -3.54 -50.07
C GLU A 866 -11.35 -2.08 -49.75
N SER A 867 -11.91 -1.58 -48.63
CA SER A 867 -11.47 -0.31 -48.07
C SER A 867 -10.15 -0.50 -47.30
N PRO A 868 -9.10 0.27 -47.61
CA PRO A 868 -7.75 0.09 -47.03
C PRO A 868 -7.64 0.54 -45.55
N SER A 869 -8.72 1.00 -44.92
CA SER A 869 -8.73 1.59 -43.57
C SER A 869 -9.15 0.63 -42.45
N VAL A 870 -9.64 -0.57 -42.76
CA VAL A 870 -10.21 -1.51 -41.75
C VAL A 870 -9.12 -2.37 -41.12
N SER A 871 -9.09 -2.46 -39.78
CA SER A 871 -8.14 -3.34 -39.10
C SER A 871 -8.43 -4.82 -39.41
N THR A 872 -7.39 -5.62 -39.70
CA THR A 872 -7.52 -7.05 -40.00
C THR A 872 -8.28 -7.81 -38.90
N VAL A 873 -8.01 -7.47 -37.63
CA VAL A 873 -8.64 -8.11 -36.47
C VAL A 873 -10.14 -7.79 -36.43
N GLU A 874 -10.55 -6.55 -36.73
CA GLU A 874 -11.97 -6.17 -36.81
C GLU A 874 -12.71 -6.96 -37.90
N LYS A 875 -12.14 -7.01 -39.12
CA LYS A 875 -12.72 -7.75 -40.25
C LYS A 875 -12.87 -9.24 -39.93
N ASN A 876 -11.80 -9.87 -39.44
CA ASN A 876 -11.81 -11.30 -39.09
C ASN A 876 -12.78 -11.62 -37.97
N THR A 877 -12.82 -10.79 -36.92
CA THR A 877 -13.73 -11.00 -35.79
C THR A 877 -15.19 -10.90 -36.22
N LEU A 878 -15.53 -9.91 -37.06
CA LEU A 878 -16.88 -9.77 -37.62
C LEU A 878 -17.28 -11.02 -38.41
N THR A 879 -16.39 -11.55 -39.26
CA THR A 879 -16.65 -12.75 -40.07
C THR A 879 -16.82 -14.01 -39.19
N VAL A 880 -15.97 -14.20 -38.17
CA VAL A 880 -16.09 -15.33 -37.24
C VAL A 880 -17.41 -15.26 -36.46
N ILE A 881 -17.80 -14.08 -35.96
CA ILE A 881 -19.07 -13.91 -35.25
C ILE A 881 -20.26 -14.13 -36.19
N LYS A 882 -20.21 -13.64 -37.43
CA LYS A 882 -21.24 -13.90 -38.46
C LYS A 882 -21.43 -15.39 -38.69
N LEU A 883 -20.33 -16.13 -38.87
CA LEU A 883 -20.38 -17.57 -39.05
C LEU A 883 -21.00 -18.26 -37.84
N LEU A 884 -20.49 -18.00 -36.62
CA LEU A 884 -20.99 -18.61 -35.39
C LEU A 884 -22.47 -18.29 -35.13
N LEU A 885 -22.91 -17.08 -35.47
CA LEU A 885 -24.29 -16.64 -35.29
C LEU A 885 -25.26 -17.41 -36.18
N VAL A 886 -25.00 -17.51 -37.48
CA VAL A 886 -25.84 -18.30 -38.42
C VAL A 886 -25.97 -19.74 -37.93
N ASN A 887 -24.85 -20.27 -37.48
CA ASN A 887 -24.68 -21.58 -36.90
C ASN A 887 -25.56 -21.78 -35.64
N VAL A 888 -25.55 -20.83 -34.70
CA VAL A 888 -26.42 -20.87 -33.49
C VAL A 888 -27.89 -20.69 -33.85
N GLU A 889 -28.21 -19.83 -34.82
CA GLU A 889 -29.59 -19.60 -35.26
C GLU A 889 -30.23 -20.88 -35.80
N GLU A 890 -29.49 -21.67 -36.60
CA GLU A 890 -29.92 -22.98 -37.08
C GLU A 890 -30.05 -24.00 -35.93
N GLU A 891 -29.09 -24.03 -35.01
CA GLU A 891 -29.15 -24.92 -33.85
C GLU A 891 -30.33 -24.62 -32.92
N ILE A 892 -30.69 -23.34 -32.72
CA ILE A 892 -31.89 -22.93 -32.00
C ILE A 892 -33.14 -23.46 -32.70
N PHE A 893 -33.18 -23.42 -34.03
CA PHE A 893 -34.30 -23.96 -34.80
C PHE A 893 -34.44 -25.48 -34.62
N GLN A 894 -33.34 -26.23 -34.59
CA GLN A 894 -33.36 -27.66 -34.31
C GLN A 894 -33.68 -27.98 -32.84
N ALA A 895 -33.17 -27.18 -31.89
CA ALA A 895 -33.44 -27.34 -30.46
C ALA A 895 -34.91 -27.12 -30.09
N LYS A 896 -35.65 -26.33 -30.87
CA LYS A 896 -37.11 -26.22 -30.76
C LYS A 896 -37.84 -27.53 -31.10
N LYS A 897 -37.26 -28.39 -31.93
CA LYS A 897 -37.84 -29.69 -32.30
C LYS A 897 -37.53 -30.74 -31.25
N SER A 898 -36.27 -30.84 -30.83
CA SER A 898 -35.86 -31.70 -29.71
C SER A 898 -34.66 -31.09 -28.98
N LEU A 899 -34.89 -30.71 -27.72
CA LEU A 899 -33.86 -30.17 -26.85
C LEU A 899 -32.88 -31.27 -26.40
N LEU A 900 -33.36 -32.51 -26.31
CA LEU A 900 -32.56 -33.69 -26.02
C LEU A 900 -31.49 -33.91 -27.08
N GLN A 901 -31.89 -33.89 -28.37
CA GLN A 901 -30.96 -34.04 -29.48
C GLN A 901 -29.93 -32.90 -29.54
N ALA A 902 -30.38 -31.67 -29.28
CA ALA A 902 -29.52 -30.51 -29.22
C ALA A 902 -28.47 -30.63 -28.10
N ALA A 903 -28.86 -31.06 -26.90
CA ALA A 903 -27.94 -31.27 -25.79
C ALA A 903 -26.91 -32.38 -26.06
N ALA A 904 -27.25 -33.36 -26.89
CA ALA A 904 -26.35 -34.47 -27.24
C ALA A 904 -25.35 -34.12 -28.34
N SER A 905 -25.81 -33.38 -29.35
CA SER A 905 -25.09 -33.24 -30.62
C SER A 905 -24.55 -31.84 -30.88
N PHE A 906 -25.19 -30.80 -30.34
CA PHE A 906 -24.83 -29.40 -30.57
C PHE A 906 -25.25 -28.48 -29.41
N PRO A 907 -24.63 -28.59 -28.21
CA PRO A 907 -24.90 -27.66 -27.13
C PRO A 907 -24.58 -26.21 -27.54
N MET A 908 -25.60 -25.36 -27.54
CA MET A 908 -25.51 -23.98 -28.06
C MET A 908 -24.62 -23.06 -27.22
N TYR A 909 -24.42 -23.36 -25.92
CA TYR A 909 -23.64 -22.50 -25.02
C TYR A 909 -22.20 -22.27 -25.52
N GLY A 910 -21.58 -23.26 -26.17
CA GLY A 910 -20.18 -23.15 -26.58
C GLY A 910 -19.95 -22.12 -27.68
N ARG A 911 -20.87 -22.03 -28.65
CA ARG A 911 -20.82 -21.00 -29.70
C ARG A 911 -21.10 -19.61 -29.16
N VAL A 912 -22.05 -19.46 -28.24
CA VAL A 912 -22.32 -18.17 -27.57
C VAL A 912 -21.09 -17.72 -26.75
N HIS A 913 -20.42 -18.66 -26.10
CA HIS A 913 -19.16 -18.41 -25.40
C HIS A 913 -18.08 -17.90 -26.35
N CYS A 914 -17.86 -18.55 -27.49
CA CYS A 914 -16.91 -18.12 -28.52
C CYS A 914 -17.23 -16.71 -29.07
N ILE A 915 -18.52 -16.41 -29.32
CA ILE A 915 -18.95 -15.07 -29.75
C ILE A 915 -18.57 -14.02 -28.70
N THR A 916 -18.87 -14.30 -27.44
CA THR A 916 -18.56 -13.39 -26.32
C THR A 916 -17.05 -13.18 -26.18
N GLY A 917 -16.26 -14.26 -26.28
CA GLY A 917 -14.80 -14.22 -26.22
C GLY A 917 -14.17 -13.42 -27.35
N ALA A 918 -14.72 -13.53 -28.56
CA ALA A 918 -14.26 -12.78 -29.73
C ALA A 918 -14.57 -11.28 -29.62
N LEU A 919 -15.77 -10.92 -29.14
CA LEU A 919 -16.15 -9.52 -28.88
C LEU A 919 -15.21 -8.83 -27.88
N GLN A 920 -14.76 -9.55 -26.85
CA GLN A 920 -13.89 -9.00 -25.80
C GLN A 920 -12.47 -8.66 -26.29
N GLN A 921 -12.02 -9.21 -27.42
CA GLN A 921 -10.70 -8.90 -27.99
C GLN A 921 -10.69 -7.60 -28.82
N LEU A 922 -11.86 -7.06 -29.18
CA LEU A 922 -11.93 -5.90 -30.06
C LEU A 922 -11.73 -4.58 -29.30
N PRO A 923 -10.94 -3.63 -29.85
CA PRO A 923 -10.87 -2.26 -29.38
C PRO A 923 -12.13 -1.49 -29.84
N LEU A 924 -13.23 -1.64 -29.09
CA LEU A 924 -14.57 -1.16 -29.49
C LEU A 924 -14.71 0.38 -29.61
N ASN A 925 -13.71 1.15 -29.19
CA ASN A 925 -13.70 2.62 -29.31
C ASN A 925 -13.29 3.11 -30.71
N ASN A 926 -12.67 2.27 -31.54
CA ASN A 926 -12.09 2.63 -32.84
C ASN A 926 -12.57 1.68 -33.95
N LEU A 927 -13.84 1.29 -33.95
CA LEU A 927 -14.41 0.44 -34.99
C LEU A 927 -14.68 1.24 -36.28
N THR A 928 -14.40 0.61 -37.41
CA THR A 928 -14.57 1.20 -38.75
C THR A 928 -15.83 0.68 -39.46
N LEU A 929 -16.26 -0.56 -39.18
CA LEU A 929 -17.43 -1.22 -39.79
C LEU A 929 -18.72 -0.99 -38.98
N ILE A 930 -19.04 0.27 -38.69
CA ILE A 930 -20.12 0.64 -37.74
C ILE A 930 -21.49 0.10 -38.19
N ALA A 931 -21.82 0.17 -39.49
CA ALA A 931 -23.13 -0.25 -40.00
C ALA A 931 -23.34 -1.76 -39.84
N GLU A 932 -22.32 -2.56 -40.16
CA GLU A 932 -22.34 -4.01 -40.03
C GLU A 932 -22.36 -4.43 -38.56
N TRP A 933 -21.59 -3.74 -37.70
CA TRP A 933 -21.65 -4.00 -36.27
C TRP A 933 -23.02 -3.71 -35.67
N LYS A 934 -23.71 -2.64 -36.10
CA LYS A 934 -25.10 -2.35 -35.66
C LYS A 934 -26.05 -3.48 -36.02
N GLU A 935 -26.00 -3.97 -37.26
CA GLU A 935 -26.81 -5.10 -37.69
C GLU A 935 -26.48 -6.36 -36.88
N MET A 936 -25.19 -6.64 -36.69
CA MET A 936 -24.73 -7.80 -35.95
C MET A 936 -25.15 -7.77 -34.48
N VAL A 937 -25.02 -6.63 -33.80
CA VAL A 937 -25.45 -6.46 -32.40
C VAL A 937 -26.96 -6.69 -32.27
N ALA A 938 -27.77 -6.15 -33.18
CA ALA A 938 -29.21 -6.37 -33.18
C ALA A 938 -29.58 -7.86 -33.34
N ARG A 939 -28.90 -8.57 -34.26
CA ARG A 939 -29.11 -10.00 -34.45
C ARG A 939 -28.64 -10.84 -33.25
N LEU A 940 -27.52 -10.47 -32.62
CA LEU A 940 -27.02 -11.15 -31.42
C LEU A 940 -28.00 -11.04 -30.24
N ILE A 941 -28.58 -9.85 -30.02
CA ILE A 941 -29.61 -9.63 -29.00
C ILE A 941 -30.85 -10.48 -29.30
N LEU A 942 -31.31 -10.51 -30.56
CA LEU A 942 -32.45 -11.33 -30.96
C LEU A 942 -32.19 -12.84 -30.79
N MET A 943 -30.99 -13.30 -31.17
CA MET A 943 -30.55 -14.69 -30.97
C MET A 943 -30.55 -15.06 -29.48
N SER A 944 -30.05 -14.16 -28.63
CA SER A 944 -30.06 -14.32 -27.17
C SER A 944 -31.46 -14.54 -26.60
N TYR A 945 -32.44 -13.73 -27.02
CA TYR A 945 -33.84 -13.92 -26.60
C TYR A 945 -34.43 -15.23 -27.12
N LYS A 946 -34.19 -15.59 -28.37
CA LYS A 946 -34.67 -16.86 -28.96
C LYS A 946 -34.08 -18.07 -28.25
N LEU A 947 -32.77 -18.07 -27.98
CA LEU A 947 -32.09 -19.15 -27.27
C LEU A 947 -32.63 -19.29 -25.84
N SER A 948 -32.74 -18.16 -25.13
CA SER A 948 -33.31 -18.13 -23.79
C SER A 948 -34.71 -18.73 -23.73
N ALA A 949 -35.59 -18.36 -24.67
CA ALA A 949 -36.97 -18.86 -24.73
C ALA A 949 -37.07 -20.38 -24.97
N VAL A 950 -36.06 -20.99 -25.61
CA VAL A 950 -36.00 -22.44 -25.82
C VAL A 950 -35.57 -23.18 -24.54
N VAL A 951 -34.64 -22.62 -23.78
CA VAL A 951 -34.08 -23.27 -22.57
C VAL A 951 -34.78 -22.88 -21.27
N SER A 952 -35.53 -21.77 -21.26
CA SER A 952 -36.20 -21.24 -20.06
C SER A 952 -37.14 -22.23 -19.35
N PRO A 953 -37.93 -23.09 -20.05
CA PRO A 953 -38.84 -24.02 -19.38
C PRO A 953 -38.11 -25.00 -18.46
N VAL A 954 -36.88 -25.40 -18.81
CA VAL A 954 -36.07 -26.33 -18.02
C VAL A 954 -35.53 -25.66 -16.76
N VAL A 955 -35.03 -24.43 -16.86
CA VAL A 955 -34.40 -23.71 -15.72
C VAL A 955 -35.40 -23.01 -14.78
N GLN A 956 -36.62 -22.77 -15.27
CA GLN A 956 -37.74 -22.23 -14.48
C GLN A 956 -38.57 -23.34 -13.79
N SER A 957 -38.36 -24.62 -14.14
CA SER A 957 -39.02 -25.75 -13.48
C SER A 957 -38.60 -25.89 -12.00
N SER A 958 -39.56 -26.22 -11.13
CA SER A 958 -39.32 -26.52 -9.71
C SER A 958 -38.55 -27.81 -9.47
N SER A 959 -38.55 -28.70 -10.45
CA SER A 959 -37.92 -30.02 -10.40
C SER A 959 -37.40 -30.39 -11.78
N PRO A 960 -36.23 -29.84 -12.16
CA PRO A 960 -35.64 -30.06 -13.47
C PRO A 960 -35.07 -31.48 -13.67
N GLU A 961 -35.02 -32.29 -12.61
CA GLU A 961 -34.40 -33.62 -12.57
C GLU A 961 -35.38 -34.79 -12.75
N GLY A 962 -36.68 -34.52 -12.98
CA GLY A 962 -37.63 -35.56 -13.43
C GLY A 962 -38.87 -35.82 -12.57
N LEU A 963 -39.15 -35.04 -11.52
CA LEU A 963 -40.44 -35.08 -10.82
C LEU A 963 -41.32 -33.92 -11.30
N ILE A 964 -42.50 -34.18 -11.86
CA ILE A 964 -43.44 -33.17 -12.37
C ILE A 964 -43.81 -32.19 -11.24
N PRO A 965 -43.57 -30.86 -11.35
CA PRO A 965 -44.17 -29.88 -10.46
C PRO A 965 -45.62 -29.58 -10.85
N MET A 966 -46.49 -29.39 -9.86
CA MET A 966 -47.93 -29.10 -10.02
C MET A 966 -48.26 -27.65 -10.40
N ASP A 967 -47.26 -26.77 -10.59
CA ASP A 967 -47.46 -25.31 -10.57
C ASP A 967 -46.81 -24.58 -11.78
N SER A 968 -47.28 -24.79 -13.01
CA SER A 968 -46.85 -23.98 -14.17
C SER A 968 -47.97 -23.72 -15.20
N ASP A 969 -47.88 -22.56 -15.87
CA ASP A 969 -48.81 -22.06 -16.90
C ASP A 969 -48.95 -23.03 -18.09
N SER A 970 -50.18 -23.18 -18.62
CA SER A 970 -50.58 -24.24 -19.57
C SER A 970 -49.71 -24.37 -20.84
N GLU A 971 -49.08 -23.29 -21.32
CA GLU A 971 -48.19 -23.33 -22.50
C GLU A 971 -46.78 -23.84 -22.16
N SER A 972 -46.25 -23.46 -21.00
CA SER A 972 -44.94 -23.93 -20.51
C SER A 972 -44.96 -25.41 -20.12
N THR A 973 -46.08 -25.87 -19.57
CA THR A 973 -46.33 -27.27 -19.19
C THR A 973 -46.35 -28.19 -20.41
N GLY A 974 -46.94 -27.76 -21.54
CA GLY A 974 -46.98 -28.55 -22.77
C GLY A 974 -45.59 -28.82 -23.37
N ARG A 975 -44.70 -27.80 -23.38
CA ARG A 975 -43.30 -27.99 -23.81
C ARG A 975 -42.50 -28.82 -22.83
N LEU A 976 -42.68 -28.61 -21.52
CA LEU A 976 -42.02 -29.40 -20.49
C LEU A 976 -42.45 -30.88 -20.56
N GLN A 977 -43.73 -31.16 -20.83
CA GLN A 977 -44.26 -32.51 -21.04
C GLN A 977 -43.68 -33.17 -22.30
N MET A 978 -43.54 -32.44 -23.40
CA MET A 978 -42.87 -32.94 -24.61
C MET A 978 -41.40 -33.32 -24.33
N ILE A 979 -40.67 -32.46 -23.61
CA ILE A 979 -39.28 -32.72 -23.20
C ILE A 979 -39.19 -33.91 -22.23
N LEU A 980 -40.07 -34.01 -21.24
CA LEU A 980 -40.12 -35.13 -20.30
C LEU A 980 -40.51 -36.45 -20.98
N HIS A 981 -41.37 -36.41 -22.00
CA HIS A 981 -41.75 -37.58 -22.80
C HIS A 981 -40.61 -38.04 -23.73
N GLU A 982 -39.76 -37.13 -24.23
CA GLU A 982 -38.51 -37.47 -24.93
C GLU A 982 -37.47 -38.11 -23.99
N ILE A 983 -37.47 -37.74 -22.70
CA ILE A 983 -36.48 -38.16 -21.70
C ILE A 983 -36.75 -39.57 -21.12
N GLN A 984 -37.91 -40.20 -21.39
CA GLN A 984 -38.43 -41.44 -20.76
C GLN A 984 -37.46 -42.14 -19.77
N PRO A 985 -37.72 -42.07 -18.45
CA PRO A 985 -36.94 -42.84 -17.49
C PRO A 985 -37.26 -44.32 -17.69
N GLN A 986 -36.30 -45.13 -18.13
CA GLN A 986 -36.34 -46.57 -17.87
C GLN A 986 -36.14 -46.76 -16.36
N ASP A 987 -37.24 -46.60 -15.63
CA ASP A 987 -37.34 -46.91 -14.21
C ASP A 987 -37.51 -48.43 -14.02
N THR A 988 -36.58 -49.20 -14.59
CA THR A 988 -36.36 -50.59 -14.19
C THR A 988 -35.08 -50.63 -13.39
N ASN A 989 -35.25 -50.87 -12.10
CA ASN A 989 -34.26 -51.02 -11.04
C ASN A 989 -33.31 -52.23 -11.25
N ASP A 990 -32.98 -52.59 -12.50
CA ASP A 990 -32.19 -53.76 -12.90
C ASP A 990 -30.69 -53.46 -13.08
N TYR A 991 -30.27 -52.21 -12.85
CA TYR A 991 -28.86 -51.81 -12.99
C TYR A 991 -27.90 -52.55 -12.03
N PHE A 992 -28.43 -53.15 -10.95
CA PHE A 992 -27.64 -53.96 -10.03
C PHE A 992 -27.55 -55.47 -10.37
N MET A 993 -28.24 -55.98 -11.40
CA MET A 993 -28.30 -57.44 -11.65
C MET A 993 -27.69 -57.95 -12.96
N GLN A 994 -27.21 -57.10 -13.88
CA GLN A 994 -26.58 -57.57 -15.12
C GLN A 994 -25.19 -56.98 -15.39
N VAL A 995 -24.24 -57.30 -14.51
CA VAL A 995 -22.82 -57.44 -14.90
C VAL A 995 -22.52 -58.93 -15.01
N LYS A 996 -22.84 -59.54 -16.15
CA LYS A 996 -22.23 -60.77 -16.70
C LYS A 996 -23.08 -61.30 -17.87
N THR A 997 -22.77 -60.88 -19.08
CA THR A 997 -22.72 -61.69 -20.33
C THR A 997 -22.71 -60.74 -21.52
N LEU A 998 -21.66 -60.84 -22.34
CA LEU A 998 -21.42 -60.24 -23.67
C LEU A 998 -20.01 -59.61 -23.77
N LYS A 999 -19.01 -60.45 -23.48
CA LYS A 999 -17.65 -60.33 -24.02
C LYS A 999 -17.18 -61.71 -24.50
N GLU A 1000 -18.05 -62.39 -25.24
CA GLU A 1000 -17.68 -63.52 -26.10
C GLU A 1000 -18.42 -63.27 -27.41
N HIS A 1001 -17.72 -63.44 -28.54
CA HIS A 1001 -18.11 -63.11 -29.93
C HIS A 1001 -17.70 -61.70 -30.42
N CYS A 1002 -16.38 -61.53 -30.60
CA CYS A 1002 -15.80 -61.16 -31.91
C CYS A 1002 -14.27 -61.08 -31.78
N LYS A 1003 -13.63 -62.26 -31.78
CA LYS A 1003 -12.29 -62.44 -32.37
C LYS A 1003 -12.49 -62.94 -33.80
N VAL A 1004 -11.47 -62.72 -34.64
CA VAL A 1004 -11.34 -63.07 -36.07
C VAL A 1004 -11.96 -61.94 -36.93
N GLU A 1005 -11.23 -61.19 -37.77
CA GLU A 1005 -10.10 -61.49 -38.66
C GLU A 1005 -9.45 -60.17 -39.12
N SER A 1006 -8.11 -60.11 -39.21
CA SER A 1006 -7.36 -59.62 -40.39
C SER A 1006 -5.92 -59.22 -40.00
N GLU A 1007 -5.00 -60.06 -40.42
CA GLU A 1007 -3.54 -59.88 -40.38
C GLU A 1007 -3.03 -59.38 -41.74
N LYS A 1008 -1.94 -58.59 -41.71
CA LYS A 1008 -0.97 -58.25 -42.80
C LYS A 1008 -1.42 -57.17 -43.81
N LEU A 1009 -0.62 -56.16 -44.18
CA LEU A 1009 0.79 -56.15 -44.58
C LEU A 1009 1.43 -54.77 -44.30
N ALA A 1010 2.75 -54.72 -44.08
CA ALA A 1010 3.55 -53.51 -43.88
C ALA A 1010 3.99 -52.87 -45.20
N ASP A 1011 3.98 -51.52 -45.31
CA ASP A 1011 5.05 -50.77 -46.02
C ASP A 1011 5.10 -49.25 -45.69
N HIS A 1012 6.26 -48.66 -45.96
CA HIS A 1012 6.89 -47.41 -45.51
C HIS A 1012 6.18 -46.02 -45.60
N ARG A 1013 6.27 -45.23 -44.49
CA ARG A 1013 6.85 -43.86 -44.32
C ARG A 1013 6.12 -43.07 -43.19
N PRO A 1014 6.82 -42.45 -42.22
CA PRO A 1014 6.16 -41.64 -41.20
C PRO A 1014 5.99 -40.19 -41.69
N VAL A 1015 4.80 -39.86 -42.17
CA VAL A 1015 4.34 -38.46 -42.21
C VAL A 1015 3.70 -38.16 -40.85
N LYS A 1016 4.28 -37.20 -40.14
CA LYS A 1016 3.95 -36.83 -38.76
C LYS A 1016 2.63 -36.05 -38.77
N ASN A 1017 1.50 -36.76 -38.78
CA ASN A 1017 0.16 -36.16 -38.75
C ASN A 1017 -0.10 -35.43 -37.41
N ILE A 1018 -0.27 -34.12 -37.50
CA ILE A 1018 -0.68 -33.22 -36.43
C ILE A 1018 -2.21 -33.16 -36.45
N CYS A 1019 -2.92 -34.11 -35.83
CA CYS A 1019 -4.36 -33.95 -35.53
C CYS A 1019 -5.05 -35.12 -34.83
N THR A 1020 -4.36 -36.16 -34.37
CA THR A 1020 -5.06 -37.37 -33.92
C THR A 1020 -5.69 -37.28 -32.52
N GLU A 1021 -5.28 -36.35 -31.66
CA GLU A 1021 -5.93 -36.15 -30.34
C GLU A 1021 -7.14 -35.20 -30.39
N MET A 1022 -7.29 -34.41 -31.46
CA MET A 1022 -8.39 -33.44 -31.64
C MET A 1022 -9.49 -33.95 -32.59
N ARG A 1023 -9.23 -35.02 -33.34
CA ARG A 1023 -10.23 -35.62 -34.25
C ARG A 1023 -11.13 -36.57 -33.46
N GLY A 1024 -12.42 -36.28 -33.47
CA GLY A 1024 -13.45 -36.98 -32.70
C GLY A 1024 -13.36 -38.50 -32.80
N LYS A 1025 -13.46 -39.15 -31.64
CA LYS A 1025 -13.94 -40.53 -31.55
C LYS A 1025 -15.28 -40.62 -32.26
N GLU A 1026 -15.48 -41.71 -33.01
CA GLU A 1026 -16.73 -42.05 -33.67
C GLU A 1026 -17.94 -41.72 -32.78
N ARG A 1027 -18.96 -41.08 -33.37
CA ARG A 1027 -20.21 -40.68 -32.72
C ARG A 1027 -20.96 -41.91 -32.20
N GLN A 1028 -20.53 -42.43 -31.06
CA GLN A 1028 -21.26 -43.39 -30.27
C GLN A 1028 -22.45 -42.63 -29.67
N MET A 1029 -23.69 -43.05 -29.96
CA MET A 1029 -24.91 -42.48 -29.36
C MET A 1029 -24.72 -42.45 -27.84
N CYS A 1030 -24.55 -41.25 -27.30
CA CYS A 1030 -24.40 -41.03 -25.87
C CYS A 1030 -25.80 -41.13 -25.25
N ASP A 1031 -25.99 -41.99 -24.25
CA ASP A 1031 -27.23 -42.02 -23.47
C ASP A 1031 -27.44 -40.64 -22.82
N VAL A 1032 -28.34 -39.84 -23.40
CA VAL A 1032 -28.58 -38.46 -23.00
C VAL A 1032 -29.44 -38.44 -21.74
N THR A 1033 -28.86 -38.02 -20.62
CA THR A 1033 -29.60 -37.93 -19.34
C THR A 1033 -30.35 -36.61 -19.22
N ALA A 1034 -31.43 -36.60 -18.42
CA ALA A 1034 -32.13 -35.36 -18.04
C ALA A 1034 -31.18 -34.32 -17.41
N GLN A 1035 -30.18 -34.79 -16.64
CA GLN A 1035 -29.15 -33.95 -16.06
C GLN A 1035 -28.27 -33.27 -17.12
N MET A 1036 -27.95 -33.96 -18.22
CA MET A 1036 -27.19 -33.38 -19.33
C MET A 1036 -27.96 -32.23 -19.99
N VAL A 1037 -29.25 -32.43 -20.25
CA VAL A 1037 -30.13 -31.40 -20.81
C VAL A 1037 -30.20 -30.18 -19.88
N LEU A 1038 -30.40 -30.40 -18.57
CA LEU A 1038 -30.39 -29.34 -17.57
C LEU A 1038 -29.08 -28.55 -17.60
N VAL A 1039 -27.93 -29.25 -17.64
CA VAL A 1039 -26.60 -28.64 -17.70
C VAL A 1039 -26.42 -27.77 -18.95
N CYS A 1040 -26.81 -28.26 -20.12
CA CYS A 1040 -26.77 -27.49 -21.36
C CYS A 1040 -27.69 -26.25 -21.30
N CYS A 1041 -28.88 -26.38 -20.72
CA CYS A 1041 -29.85 -25.29 -20.61
C CYS A 1041 -29.37 -24.15 -19.72
N TRP A 1042 -28.95 -24.44 -18.48
CA TRP A 1042 -28.50 -23.37 -17.58
C TRP A 1042 -27.17 -22.75 -18.02
N ARG A 1043 -26.27 -23.52 -18.67
CA ARG A 1043 -25.05 -22.96 -19.29
C ARG A 1043 -25.37 -22.08 -20.50
N SER A 1044 -26.36 -22.44 -21.31
CA SER A 1044 -26.79 -21.57 -22.41
C SER A 1044 -27.34 -20.26 -21.86
N MET A 1045 -28.13 -20.33 -20.79
CA MET A 1045 -28.67 -19.15 -20.12
C MET A 1045 -27.57 -18.27 -19.49
N LYS A 1046 -26.52 -18.89 -18.93
CA LYS A 1046 -25.30 -18.21 -18.47
C LYS A 1046 -24.64 -17.42 -19.60
N GLU A 1047 -24.31 -18.10 -20.70
CA GLU A 1047 -23.55 -17.46 -21.80
C GLU A 1047 -24.38 -16.37 -22.48
N VAL A 1048 -25.71 -16.54 -22.61
CA VAL A 1048 -26.63 -15.47 -23.06
C VAL A 1048 -26.58 -14.26 -22.12
N SER A 1049 -26.69 -14.50 -20.81
CA SER A 1049 -26.66 -13.41 -19.82
C SER A 1049 -25.33 -12.66 -19.84
N LEU A 1050 -24.21 -13.38 -19.97
CA LEU A 1050 -22.89 -12.77 -20.10
C LEU A 1050 -22.73 -11.98 -21.41
N LEU A 1051 -23.24 -12.51 -22.53
CA LEU A 1051 -23.23 -11.82 -23.81
C LEU A 1051 -24.01 -10.50 -23.73
N LEU A 1052 -25.25 -10.52 -23.25
CA LEU A 1052 -26.09 -9.32 -23.12
C LEU A 1052 -25.45 -8.27 -22.19
N GLY A 1053 -24.91 -8.71 -21.05
CA GLY A 1053 -24.17 -7.82 -20.14
C GLY A 1053 -22.91 -7.22 -20.78
N THR A 1054 -22.17 -8.03 -21.55
CA THR A 1054 -20.96 -7.60 -22.27
C THR A 1054 -21.30 -6.57 -23.36
N LEU A 1055 -22.37 -6.80 -24.14
CA LEU A 1055 -22.85 -5.87 -25.15
C LEU A 1055 -23.20 -4.51 -24.53
N CYS A 1056 -23.93 -4.50 -23.41
CA CYS A 1056 -24.26 -3.26 -22.70
C CYS A 1056 -23.03 -2.55 -22.14
N LYS A 1057 -22.06 -3.29 -21.59
CA LYS A 1057 -20.86 -2.74 -20.96
C LYS A 1057 -19.89 -2.12 -21.97
N LEU A 1058 -19.73 -2.77 -23.12
CA LEU A 1058 -18.66 -2.44 -24.05
C LEU A 1058 -19.09 -1.53 -25.21
N LEU A 1059 -20.38 -1.48 -25.56
CA LEU A 1059 -20.85 -0.73 -26.73
C LEU A 1059 -21.35 0.67 -26.37
N PRO A 1060 -20.94 1.72 -27.10
CA PRO A 1060 -21.45 3.08 -26.88
C PRO A 1060 -22.95 3.18 -27.18
N SER A 1061 -23.71 3.82 -26.29
CA SER A 1061 -25.16 4.02 -26.44
C SER A 1061 -25.50 5.26 -27.26
N GLN A 1062 -26.39 5.16 -28.26
CA GLN A 1062 -26.93 6.34 -28.98
C GLN A 1062 -27.97 7.08 -28.12
N ALA A 1063 -27.72 8.35 -27.79
CA ALA A 1063 -28.63 9.17 -26.97
C ALA A 1063 -29.59 10.07 -27.77
N ALA A 1064 -29.38 10.27 -29.09
CA ALA A 1064 -30.17 11.17 -29.94
C ALA A 1064 -30.35 10.62 -31.37
N PRO A 1065 -31.31 11.13 -32.18
CA PRO A 1065 -31.62 10.63 -33.53
C PRO A 1065 -30.63 11.06 -34.63
N GLU A 1066 -29.67 11.92 -34.31
CA GLU A 1066 -28.55 12.32 -35.18
C GLU A 1066 -27.48 11.20 -35.25
N PRO A 1067 -26.63 11.14 -36.30
CA PRO A 1067 -25.67 10.06 -36.49
C PRO A 1067 -24.57 10.11 -35.43
N SER A 1068 -24.84 9.52 -34.28
CA SER A 1068 -23.85 9.22 -33.24
C SER A 1068 -23.27 7.82 -33.47
N ASP A 1069 -21.97 7.64 -33.22
CA ASP A 1069 -21.20 6.39 -33.37
C ASP A 1069 -21.64 5.23 -32.44
N GLY A 1070 -22.80 5.33 -31.79
CA GLY A 1070 -23.30 4.30 -30.88
C GLY A 1070 -23.72 3.02 -31.59
N LEU A 1071 -23.31 1.86 -31.07
CA LEU A 1071 -23.56 0.52 -31.64
C LEU A 1071 -24.77 -0.20 -31.00
N ILE A 1072 -25.31 0.34 -29.90
CA ILE A 1072 -26.50 -0.17 -29.21
C ILE A 1072 -27.47 0.97 -28.93
N THR A 1073 -28.78 0.72 -29.09
CA THR A 1073 -29.82 1.72 -28.86
C THR A 1073 -30.29 1.73 -27.40
N VAL A 1074 -30.79 2.87 -26.93
CA VAL A 1074 -31.40 2.99 -25.58
C VAL A 1074 -32.54 1.98 -25.41
N GLU A 1075 -33.33 1.74 -26.44
CA GLU A 1075 -34.44 0.79 -26.41
C GLU A 1075 -33.96 -0.67 -26.30
N GLN A 1076 -32.87 -1.02 -26.98
CA GLN A 1076 -32.24 -2.33 -26.81
C GLN A 1076 -31.74 -2.53 -25.37
N VAL A 1077 -31.11 -1.51 -24.77
CA VAL A 1077 -30.65 -1.57 -23.37
C VAL A 1077 -31.82 -1.76 -22.40
N LYS A 1078 -32.94 -1.04 -22.60
CA LYS A 1078 -34.15 -1.22 -21.79
C LYS A 1078 -34.70 -2.64 -21.87
N ASN A 1079 -34.82 -3.18 -23.09
CA ASN A 1079 -35.29 -4.55 -23.31
C ASN A 1079 -34.36 -5.60 -22.67
N ILE A 1080 -33.04 -5.38 -22.69
CA ILE A 1080 -32.07 -6.25 -21.98
C ILE A 1080 -32.28 -6.16 -20.46
N GLY A 1081 -32.58 -4.97 -19.94
CA GLY A 1081 -32.92 -4.76 -18.54
C GLY A 1081 -34.17 -5.53 -18.11
N GLU A 1082 -35.25 -5.46 -18.89
CA GLU A 1082 -36.47 -6.24 -18.65
C GLU A 1082 -36.22 -7.74 -18.75
N TYR A 1083 -35.36 -8.19 -19.67
CA TYR A 1083 -34.91 -9.58 -19.75
C TYR A 1083 -34.24 -10.03 -18.44
N PHE A 1084 -33.29 -9.25 -17.90
CA PHE A 1084 -32.63 -9.58 -16.63
C PHE A 1084 -33.60 -9.57 -15.45
N LYS A 1085 -34.52 -8.58 -15.40
CA LYS A 1085 -35.58 -8.51 -14.39
C LYS A 1085 -36.43 -9.78 -14.41
N HIS A 1086 -36.99 -10.12 -15.56
CA HIS A 1086 -37.80 -11.32 -15.74
C HIS A 1086 -37.03 -12.58 -15.33
N HIS A 1087 -35.78 -12.72 -15.79
CA HIS A 1087 -35.03 -13.95 -15.52
C HIS A 1087 -34.56 -14.08 -14.07
N LEU A 1088 -34.05 -13.02 -13.44
CA LEU A 1088 -33.61 -13.06 -12.04
C LEU A 1088 -34.78 -13.27 -11.07
N LEU A 1089 -35.96 -12.73 -11.38
CA LEU A 1089 -37.13 -12.86 -10.50
C LEU A 1089 -37.88 -14.19 -10.68
N GLN A 1090 -37.87 -14.79 -11.87
CA GLN A 1090 -38.64 -16.01 -12.16
C GLN A 1090 -37.81 -17.31 -12.21
N SER A 1091 -36.49 -17.24 -12.40
CA SER A 1091 -35.64 -18.43 -12.46
C SER A 1091 -35.53 -19.15 -11.12
N ARG A 1092 -35.71 -20.47 -11.12
CA ARG A 1092 -35.66 -21.31 -9.91
C ARG A 1092 -34.35 -22.07 -9.77
N HIS A 1093 -33.68 -22.36 -10.88
CA HIS A 1093 -32.38 -23.03 -10.87
C HIS A 1093 -31.26 -22.09 -10.42
N ARG A 1094 -30.57 -22.47 -9.34
CA ARG A 1094 -29.51 -21.66 -8.73
C ARG A 1094 -28.41 -21.23 -9.71
N GLY A 1095 -27.95 -22.16 -10.53
CA GLY A 1095 -26.94 -21.86 -11.55
C GLY A 1095 -27.41 -20.81 -12.56
N ALA A 1096 -28.70 -20.73 -12.88
CA ALA A 1096 -29.20 -19.80 -13.88
C ALA A 1096 -29.25 -18.36 -13.34
N PHE A 1097 -29.82 -18.13 -12.15
CA PHE A 1097 -29.89 -16.78 -11.58
C PHE A 1097 -28.55 -16.25 -11.05
N GLU A 1098 -27.66 -17.10 -10.49
CA GLU A 1098 -26.32 -16.66 -10.04
C GLU A 1098 -25.46 -16.16 -11.20
N LEU A 1099 -25.69 -16.70 -12.40
CA LEU A 1099 -24.94 -16.33 -13.60
C LEU A 1099 -25.59 -15.18 -14.37
N ALA A 1100 -26.92 -15.10 -14.35
CA ALA A 1100 -27.65 -13.92 -14.79
C ALA A 1100 -27.24 -12.67 -14.00
N TYR A 1101 -27.01 -12.82 -12.69
CA TYR A 1101 -26.48 -11.77 -11.83
C TYR A 1101 -25.15 -11.21 -12.35
N ALA A 1102 -24.22 -12.06 -12.78
CA ALA A 1102 -22.93 -11.61 -13.31
C ALA A 1102 -23.07 -10.74 -14.58
N GLY A 1103 -24.03 -11.06 -15.45
CA GLY A 1103 -24.38 -10.23 -16.61
C GLY A 1103 -25.09 -8.93 -16.20
N PHE A 1104 -26.02 -9.00 -15.26
CA PHE A 1104 -26.79 -7.86 -14.79
C PHE A 1104 -25.93 -6.81 -14.08
N VAL A 1105 -24.92 -7.23 -13.30
CA VAL A 1105 -23.93 -6.32 -12.70
C VAL A 1105 -23.19 -5.49 -13.75
N GLN A 1106 -22.91 -6.07 -14.93
CA GLN A 1106 -22.28 -5.32 -16.02
C GLN A 1106 -23.22 -4.25 -16.58
N LEU A 1107 -24.51 -4.56 -16.72
CA LEU A 1107 -25.54 -3.61 -17.13
C LEU A 1107 -25.73 -2.49 -16.10
N THR A 1108 -26.00 -2.81 -14.84
CA THR A 1108 -26.27 -1.81 -13.79
C THR A 1108 -25.06 -0.91 -13.55
N GLY A 1109 -23.85 -1.48 -13.57
CA GLY A 1109 -22.60 -0.73 -13.50
C GLY A 1109 -22.41 0.25 -14.65
N MET A 1110 -22.88 -0.09 -15.86
CA MET A 1110 -22.86 0.81 -17.02
C MET A 1110 -23.94 1.91 -16.91
N LEU A 1111 -25.17 1.58 -16.50
CA LEU A 1111 -26.28 2.54 -16.35
C LEU A 1111 -25.92 3.70 -15.41
N SER A 1112 -25.17 3.42 -14.33
CA SER A 1112 -24.68 4.45 -13.38
C SER A 1112 -23.71 5.48 -14.00
N ARG A 1113 -23.15 5.18 -15.18
CA ARG A 1113 -22.16 6.02 -15.90
C ARG A 1113 -22.74 6.64 -17.17
N CYS A 1114 -23.99 6.32 -17.52
CA CYS A 1114 -24.64 6.84 -18.71
C CYS A 1114 -25.09 8.30 -18.53
N ASN A 1115 -24.93 9.09 -19.59
CA ASN A 1115 -25.44 10.47 -19.65
C ASN A 1115 -26.94 10.55 -19.99
N SER A 1116 -27.58 9.43 -20.36
CA SER A 1116 -29.01 9.40 -20.67
C SER A 1116 -29.83 9.37 -19.38
N GLU A 1117 -30.62 10.42 -19.15
CA GLU A 1117 -31.48 10.54 -17.96
C GLU A 1117 -32.47 9.36 -17.84
N SER A 1118 -33.01 8.90 -18.98
CA SER A 1118 -33.95 7.77 -19.02
C SER A 1118 -33.33 6.45 -18.54
N LEU A 1119 -32.05 6.21 -18.85
CA LEU A 1119 -31.31 5.01 -18.44
C LEU A 1119 -30.80 5.13 -16.99
N HIS A 1120 -30.38 6.34 -16.60
CA HIS A 1120 -29.86 6.62 -15.27
C HIS A 1120 -30.93 6.45 -14.16
N LYS A 1121 -32.21 6.70 -14.45
CA LYS A 1121 -33.33 6.51 -13.51
C LYS A 1121 -33.85 5.07 -13.43
N MET A 1122 -33.47 4.18 -14.35
CA MET A 1122 -34.01 2.81 -14.37
C MET A 1122 -33.70 2.00 -13.10
N PRO A 1123 -32.47 2.03 -12.54
CA PRO A 1123 -32.17 1.26 -11.33
C PRO A 1123 -33.09 1.61 -10.16
N GLU A 1124 -33.42 2.90 -9.99
CA GLU A 1124 -34.34 3.39 -8.96
C GLU A 1124 -35.78 2.89 -9.19
N GLN A 1125 -36.27 2.97 -10.43
CA GLN A 1125 -37.60 2.49 -10.81
C GLN A 1125 -37.75 0.98 -10.62
N TRP A 1126 -36.74 0.22 -11.04
CA TRP A 1126 -36.68 -1.23 -10.88
C TRP A 1126 -36.64 -1.67 -9.42
N LEU A 1127 -35.83 -1.00 -8.61
CA LEU A 1127 -35.72 -1.26 -7.18
C LEU A 1127 -37.05 -0.99 -6.47
N SER A 1128 -37.66 0.18 -6.74
CA SER A 1128 -38.96 0.56 -6.16
C SER A 1128 -40.06 -0.42 -6.59
N SER A 1129 -40.11 -0.79 -7.88
CA SER A 1129 -41.08 -1.75 -8.41
C SER A 1129 -40.99 -3.12 -7.71
N VAL A 1130 -39.77 -3.63 -7.49
CA VAL A 1130 -39.60 -4.95 -6.84
C VAL A 1130 -39.88 -4.88 -5.34
N LEU A 1131 -39.53 -3.79 -4.66
CA LEU A 1131 -39.87 -3.62 -3.24
C LEU A 1131 -41.39 -3.54 -3.03
N GLU A 1132 -42.11 -2.81 -3.89
CA GLU A 1132 -43.57 -2.77 -3.85
C GLU A 1132 -44.22 -4.14 -4.15
N GLU A 1133 -43.67 -4.91 -5.10
CA GLU A 1133 -44.15 -6.27 -5.38
C GLU A 1133 -43.91 -7.22 -4.20
N ILE A 1134 -42.81 -7.06 -3.45
CA ILE A 1134 -42.58 -7.83 -2.21
C ILE A 1134 -43.59 -7.46 -1.11
N LYS A 1135 -43.99 -6.18 -1.01
CA LYS A 1135 -44.97 -5.71 -0.02
C LYS A 1135 -46.39 -6.18 -0.32
N SER A 1136 -46.80 -6.12 -1.59
CA SER A 1136 -48.21 -6.27 -1.99
C SER A 1136 -48.78 -7.67 -1.73
N CYS A 1137 -47.92 -8.69 -1.60
CA CYS A 1137 -48.35 -10.07 -1.33
C CYS A 1137 -49.41 -10.60 -2.32
N ASP A 1138 -49.37 -10.12 -3.56
CA ASP A 1138 -50.33 -10.49 -4.59
C ASP A 1138 -50.22 -12.01 -4.90
N PRO A 1139 -51.30 -12.80 -4.77
CA PRO A 1139 -51.32 -14.21 -5.15
C PRO A 1139 -50.98 -14.46 -6.62
N SER A 1140 -51.11 -13.43 -7.48
CA SER A 1140 -50.71 -13.45 -8.89
C SER A 1140 -49.26 -13.03 -9.13
N SER A 1141 -48.51 -12.67 -8.09
CA SER A 1141 -47.08 -12.33 -8.21
C SER A 1141 -46.27 -13.51 -8.71
N THR A 1142 -45.39 -13.24 -9.68
CA THR A 1142 -44.45 -14.23 -10.22
C THR A 1142 -43.20 -14.41 -9.36
N LEU A 1143 -43.09 -13.67 -8.24
CA LEU A 1143 -41.96 -13.77 -7.31
C LEU A 1143 -41.95 -15.14 -6.64
N CYS A 1144 -40.85 -15.86 -6.82
CA CYS A 1144 -40.75 -17.22 -6.32
C CYS A 1144 -40.42 -17.25 -4.82
N ALA A 1145 -41.39 -17.65 -4.00
CA ALA A 1145 -41.25 -17.92 -2.57
C ALA A 1145 -40.45 -19.21 -2.27
N THR A 1146 -39.29 -19.41 -2.91
CA THR A 1146 -38.35 -20.46 -2.49
C THR A 1146 -37.80 -20.16 -1.09
N ARG A 1147 -37.31 -21.19 -0.38
CA ARG A 1147 -36.70 -21.06 0.96
C ARG A 1147 -35.59 -19.99 1.08
N ARG A 1148 -35.02 -19.52 -0.03
CA ARG A 1148 -33.95 -18.50 -0.08
C ARG A 1148 -34.29 -17.30 -0.99
N SER A 1149 -35.54 -17.15 -1.42
CA SER A 1149 -35.99 -16.05 -2.30
C SER A 1149 -35.37 -16.03 -3.71
N ALA A 1150 -34.86 -17.17 -4.19
CA ALA A 1150 -34.31 -17.37 -5.54
C ALA A 1150 -33.33 -16.24 -5.97
N GLY A 1151 -33.56 -15.59 -7.12
CA GLY A 1151 -32.72 -14.51 -7.63
C GLY A 1151 -33.05 -13.10 -7.13
N ILE A 1152 -34.08 -12.92 -6.28
CA ILE A 1152 -34.48 -11.60 -5.75
C ILE A 1152 -33.33 -10.92 -4.99
N PRO A 1153 -32.61 -11.60 -4.07
CA PRO A 1153 -31.49 -10.98 -3.37
C PRO A 1153 -30.38 -10.52 -4.32
N PHE A 1154 -30.09 -11.31 -5.37
CA PHE A 1154 -29.09 -10.98 -6.38
C PHE A 1154 -29.50 -9.76 -7.23
N TYR A 1155 -30.78 -9.66 -7.59
CA TYR A 1155 -31.32 -8.51 -8.33
C TYR A 1155 -31.15 -7.20 -7.56
N ILE A 1156 -31.60 -7.15 -6.31
CA ILE A 1156 -31.48 -5.97 -5.44
C ILE A 1156 -30.01 -5.65 -5.15
N GLN A 1157 -29.21 -6.68 -4.87
CA GLN A 1157 -27.77 -6.53 -4.63
C GLN A 1157 -27.05 -5.86 -5.81
N ALA A 1158 -27.32 -6.28 -7.05
CA ALA A 1158 -26.70 -5.69 -8.24
C ALA A 1158 -27.06 -4.21 -8.46
N LEU A 1159 -28.29 -3.82 -8.11
CA LEU A 1159 -28.76 -2.44 -8.21
C LEU A 1159 -28.05 -1.55 -7.19
N LEU A 1160 -28.06 -1.97 -5.91
CA LEU A 1160 -27.43 -1.22 -4.82
C LEU A 1160 -25.91 -1.14 -4.94
N ALA A 1161 -25.25 -2.23 -5.35
CA ALA A 1161 -23.80 -2.25 -5.54
C ALA A 1161 -23.32 -1.34 -6.70
N SER A 1162 -24.22 -0.99 -7.62
CA SER A 1162 -23.94 -0.10 -8.75
C SER A 1162 -24.12 1.40 -8.44
N GLU A 1163 -24.63 1.74 -7.26
CA GLU A 1163 -24.87 3.14 -6.87
C GLU A 1163 -23.55 3.96 -6.83
N PRO A 1164 -23.48 5.15 -7.43
CA PRO A 1164 -22.25 5.95 -7.45
C PRO A 1164 -21.80 6.37 -6.05
N LYS A 1165 -20.54 6.08 -5.67
CA LYS A 1165 -19.98 6.42 -4.35
C LYS A 1165 -19.96 7.91 -3.98
N LYS A 1166 -20.15 8.81 -4.96
CA LYS A 1166 -20.26 10.27 -4.75
C LYS A 1166 -21.70 10.71 -4.45
N SER A 1167 -22.68 9.85 -4.69
CA SER A 1167 -24.09 10.04 -4.32
C SER A 1167 -24.27 9.81 -2.81
N LYS A 1168 -25.33 10.36 -2.22
CA LYS A 1168 -25.64 10.24 -0.77
C LYS A 1168 -26.08 8.83 -0.32
N THR A 1169 -25.92 7.81 -1.17
CA THR A 1169 -26.40 6.43 -0.95
C THR A 1169 -27.91 6.37 -0.63
N ASP A 1170 -28.69 7.16 -1.37
CA ASP A 1170 -30.12 7.35 -1.12
C ASP A 1170 -30.91 6.06 -1.43
N LEU A 1171 -30.51 5.29 -2.45
CA LEU A 1171 -31.17 4.03 -2.81
C LEU A 1171 -30.91 2.94 -1.76
N LEU A 1172 -29.66 2.83 -1.28
CA LEU A 1172 -29.32 1.93 -0.19
C LEU A 1172 -30.11 2.27 1.08
N LYS A 1173 -30.17 3.56 1.44
CA LYS A 1173 -30.89 4.01 2.64
C LYS A 1173 -32.38 3.67 2.57
N MET A 1174 -33.04 4.06 1.48
CA MET A 1174 -34.46 3.74 1.26
C MET A 1174 -34.72 2.24 1.33
N THR A 1175 -33.87 1.43 0.69
CA THR A 1175 -34.03 -0.04 0.68
C THR A 1175 -33.84 -0.65 2.07
N MET A 1176 -32.85 -0.17 2.83
CA MET A 1176 -32.60 -0.68 4.18
C MET A 1176 -33.74 -0.32 5.13
N GLU A 1177 -34.26 0.91 5.08
CA GLU A 1177 -35.43 1.33 5.88
C GLU A 1177 -36.65 0.44 5.59
N GLU A 1178 -36.93 0.18 4.31
CA GLU A 1178 -38.05 -0.66 3.90
C GLU A 1178 -37.89 -2.14 4.31
N LEU A 1179 -36.71 -2.73 4.05
CA LEU A 1179 -36.44 -4.12 4.38
C LEU A 1179 -36.43 -4.36 5.90
N MET A 1180 -35.96 -3.39 6.70
CA MET A 1180 -36.01 -3.49 8.16
C MET A 1180 -37.45 -3.44 8.67
N SER A 1181 -38.31 -2.61 8.07
CA SER A 1181 -39.74 -2.58 8.37
C SER A 1181 -40.40 -3.93 8.07
N LEU A 1182 -40.13 -4.50 6.90
CA LEU A 1182 -40.67 -5.80 6.49
C LEU A 1182 -40.12 -6.99 7.28
N ALA A 1183 -38.89 -6.89 7.80
CA ALA A 1183 -38.28 -7.94 8.62
C ALA A 1183 -38.84 -8.00 10.05
N ALA A 1184 -39.45 -6.91 10.53
CA ALA A 1184 -39.99 -6.82 11.89
C ALA A 1184 -41.14 -7.82 12.12
N PRO A 1185 -41.30 -8.34 13.36
CA PRO A 1185 -42.42 -9.22 13.69
C PRO A 1185 -43.76 -8.49 13.58
N SER A 1186 -44.66 -8.98 12.72
CA SER A 1186 -46.06 -8.53 12.63
C SER A 1186 -46.93 -9.31 13.62
N ASN A 1187 -47.83 -8.61 14.32
CA ASN A 1187 -48.88 -9.21 15.17
C ASN A 1187 -50.14 -9.58 14.36
N GLU A 1188 -50.22 -9.22 13.09
CA GLU A 1188 -51.38 -9.47 12.22
C GLU A 1188 -51.18 -10.74 11.38
N SER A 1189 -52.30 -11.40 11.05
CA SER A 1189 -52.39 -12.61 10.22
C SER A 1189 -52.07 -12.37 8.74
N SER A 1190 -51.10 -11.51 8.44
CA SER A 1190 -50.61 -11.27 7.08
C SER A 1190 -49.70 -12.41 6.63
N SER A 1191 -49.62 -12.61 5.32
CA SER A 1191 -48.69 -13.56 4.70
C SER A 1191 -47.26 -13.30 5.19
N VAL A 1192 -46.58 -14.37 5.59
CA VAL A 1192 -45.21 -14.30 6.17
C VAL A 1192 -44.13 -14.24 5.09
N ILE A 1193 -44.54 -14.30 3.81
CA ILE A 1193 -43.66 -14.31 2.64
C ILE A 1193 -42.80 -13.03 2.52
N PRO A 1194 -43.33 -11.79 2.72
CA PRO A 1194 -42.52 -10.57 2.66
C PRO A 1194 -41.43 -10.53 3.72
N GLN A 1195 -41.74 -11.01 4.93
CA GLN A 1195 -40.78 -11.10 6.03
C GLN A 1195 -39.64 -12.06 5.68
N VAL A 1196 -39.94 -13.22 5.08
CA VAL A 1196 -38.94 -14.18 4.62
C VAL A 1196 -38.08 -13.60 3.50
N HIS A 1197 -38.67 -12.88 2.55
CA HIS A 1197 -37.92 -12.18 1.49
C HIS A 1197 -37.00 -11.13 2.08
N ALA A 1198 -37.51 -10.26 2.96
CA ALA A 1198 -36.74 -9.19 3.60
C ALA A 1198 -35.50 -9.73 4.34
N LEU A 1199 -35.68 -10.76 5.18
CA LEU A 1199 -34.57 -11.38 5.92
C LEU A 1199 -33.51 -12.00 4.99
N ASN A 1200 -33.93 -12.63 3.89
CA ASN A 1200 -33.00 -13.21 2.91
C ASN A 1200 -32.27 -12.14 2.07
N ILE A 1201 -32.93 -11.04 1.73
CA ILE A 1201 -32.32 -9.91 1.01
C ILE A 1201 -31.30 -9.22 1.94
N LEU A 1202 -31.68 -8.88 3.17
CA LEU A 1202 -30.78 -8.32 4.18
C LEU A 1202 -29.53 -9.19 4.35
N ARG A 1203 -29.70 -10.51 4.42
CA ARG A 1203 -28.57 -11.45 4.49
C ARG A 1203 -27.60 -11.29 3.31
N ALA A 1204 -28.11 -11.16 2.09
CA ALA A 1204 -27.27 -10.97 0.91
C ALA A 1204 -26.52 -9.64 0.97
N LEU A 1205 -27.22 -8.55 1.34
CA LEU A 1205 -26.64 -7.22 1.46
C LEU A 1205 -25.52 -7.18 2.52
N PHE A 1206 -25.73 -7.73 3.73
CA PHE A 1206 -24.69 -7.77 4.77
C PHE A 1206 -23.48 -8.63 4.38
N ARG A 1207 -23.64 -9.58 3.45
CA ARG A 1207 -22.54 -10.40 2.93
C ARG A 1207 -21.78 -9.71 1.80
N ASP A 1208 -22.34 -8.66 1.19
CA ASP A 1208 -21.72 -7.99 0.05
C ASP A 1208 -20.52 -7.14 0.48
N THR A 1209 -19.37 -7.38 -0.17
CA THR A 1209 -18.15 -6.61 0.03
C THR A 1209 -18.16 -5.28 -0.72
N HIS A 1210 -18.93 -5.14 -1.80
CA HIS A 1210 -19.05 -3.92 -2.60
C HIS A 1210 -19.72 -2.77 -1.82
N LEU A 1211 -20.66 -3.08 -0.92
CA LEU A 1211 -21.35 -2.10 -0.09
C LEU A 1211 -20.46 -1.50 1.03
N GLY A 1212 -19.33 -2.14 1.36
CA GLY A 1212 -18.30 -1.57 2.24
C GLY A 1212 -18.83 -1.01 3.57
N GLU A 1213 -18.29 0.12 4.02
CA GLU A 1213 -18.69 0.76 5.28
C GLU A 1213 -20.13 1.32 5.25
N ASN A 1214 -20.73 1.53 4.06
CA ASN A 1214 -22.04 2.15 3.93
C ASN A 1214 -23.18 1.31 4.54
N ILE A 1215 -22.95 0.01 4.73
CA ILE A 1215 -23.93 -0.89 5.37
C ILE A 1215 -23.78 -0.97 6.90
N MET A 1216 -22.68 -0.46 7.47
CA MET A 1216 -22.42 -0.52 8.92
C MET A 1216 -23.50 0.13 9.79
N PRO A 1217 -24.10 1.27 9.42
CA PRO A 1217 -25.13 1.90 10.24
C PRO A 1217 -26.33 1.01 10.55
N TYR A 1218 -26.62 0.03 9.68
CA TYR A 1218 -27.80 -0.84 9.79
C TYR A 1218 -27.52 -2.19 10.48
N VAL A 1219 -26.27 -2.46 10.87
CA VAL A 1219 -25.88 -3.76 11.44
C VAL A 1219 -26.59 -4.05 12.76
N ALA A 1220 -26.77 -3.03 13.61
CA ALA A 1220 -27.48 -3.17 14.88
C ALA A 1220 -28.94 -3.61 14.67
N ASP A 1221 -29.66 -2.90 13.79
CA ASP A 1221 -31.05 -3.23 13.44
C ASP A 1221 -31.16 -4.61 12.78
N GLY A 1222 -30.18 -4.97 11.95
CA GLY A 1222 -30.10 -6.30 11.35
C GLY A 1222 -29.95 -7.43 12.38
N ILE A 1223 -29.15 -7.22 13.44
CA ILE A 1223 -29.04 -8.18 14.55
C ILE A 1223 -30.37 -8.29 15.29
N GLN A 1224 -31.02 -7.16 15.57
CA GLN A 1224 -32.31 -7.14 16.24
C GLN A 1224 -33.35 -7.92 15.43
N ALA A 1225 -33.48 -7.65 14.12
CA ALA A 1225 -34.38 -8.38 13.23
C ALA A 1225 -34.11 -9.90 13.23
N ALA A 1226 -32.84 -10.30 13.17
CA ALA A 1226 -32.46 -11.71 13.21
C ALA A 1226 -32.81 -12.40 14.55
N ILE A 1227 -32.56 -11.74 15.68
CA ILE A 1227 -32.87 -12.30 17.01
C ILE A 1227 -34.38 -12.41 17.22
N LEU A 1228 -35.14 -11.38 16.87
CA LEU A 1228 -36.60 -11.38 16.99
C LEU A 1228 -37.22 -12.50 16.14
N GLY A 1229 -36.68 -12.75 14.95
CA GLY A 1229 -37.15 -13.82 14.07
C GLY A 1229 -36.87 -15.25 14.58
N PHE A 1230 -35.97 -15.46 15.55
CA PHE A 1230 -35.76 -16.78 16.18
C PHE A 1230 -36.98 -17.26 16.96
N MET A 1231 -37.79 -16.34 17.48
CA MET A 1231 -38.98 -16.63 18.27
C MET A 1231 -40.23 -16.85 17.41
N SER A 1232 -40.13 -16.73 16.08
CA SER A 1232 -41.28 -16.89 15.18
C SER A 1232 -41.86 -18.31 15.21
N PRO A 1233 -43.20 -18.48 15.22
CA PRO A 1233 -43.83 -19.80 15.08
C PRO A 1233 -43.64 -20.39 13.68
N VAL A 1234 -43.27 -19.57 12.68
CA VAL A 1234 -43.13 -19.99 11.28
C VAL A 1234 -41.70 -20.43 10.99
N TRP A 1235 -41.54 -21.69 10.56
CA TRP A 1235 -40.22 -22.29 10.28
C TRP A 1235 -39.39 -21.49 9.25
N ALA A 1236 -40.03 -20.98 8.20
CA ALA A 1236 -39.34 -20.22 7.15
C ALA A 1236 -38.67 -18.94 7.70
N VAL A 1237 -39.35 -18.21 8.60
CA VAL A 1237 -38.82 -17.00 9.26
C VAL A 1237 -37.63 -17.35 10.14
N ARG A 1238 -37.77 -18.39 10.98
CA ARG A 1238 -36.65 -18.85 11.83
C ARG A 1238 -35.42 -19.20 11.00
N ASN A 1239 -35.60 -19.97 9.94
CA ASN A 1239 -34.51 -20.35 9.03
C ASN A 1239 -33.85 -19.13 8.38
N SER A 1240 -34.62 -18.20 7.82
CA SER A 1240 -34.07 -16.97 7.22
C SER A 1240 -33.36 -16.08 8.25
N SER A 1241 -33.87 -16.02 9.48
CA SER A 1241 -33.26 -15.27 10.58
C SER A 1241 -31.92 -15.87 11.03
N THR A 1242 -31.82 -17.20 11.12
CA THR A 1242 -30.54 -17.89 11.43
C THR A 1242 -29.49 -17.62 10.35
N LEU A 1243 -29.92 -17.62 9.09
CA LEU A 1243 -29.05 -17.36 7.95
C LEU A 1243 -28.58 -15.89 7.90
N LEU A 1244 -29.44 -14.94 8.27
CA LEU A 1244 -29.11 -13.52 8.44
C LEU A 1244 -28.10 -13.33 9.59
N PHE A 1245 -28.37 -13.91 10.77
CA PHE A 1245 -27.50 -13.83 11.93
C PHE A 1245 -26.07 -14.32 11.61
N SER A 1246 -25.95 -15.45 10.92
CA SER A 1246 -24.64 -15.99 10.50
C SER A 1246 -23.86 -15.03 9.59
N ALA A 1247 -24.54 -14.34 8.67
CA ALA A 1247 -23.92 -13.33 7.80
C ALA A 1247 -23.45 -12.11 8.62
N LEU A 1248 -24.26 -11.64 9.56
CA LEU A 1248 -23.93 -10.52 10.45
C LEU A 1248 -22.74 -10.82 11.36
N ILE A 1249 -22.66 -12.01 11.96
CA ILE A 1249 -21.50 -12.43 12.77
C ILE A 1249 -20.21 -12.39 11.94
N THR A 1250 -20.26 -12.91 10.71
CA THR A 1250 -19.11 -12.87 9.80
C THR A 1250 -18.76 -11.43 9.41
N ARG A 1251 -19.75 -10.54 9.30
CA ARG A 1251 -19.53 -9.14 8.97
C ARG A 1251 -18.91 -8.34 10.11
N ILE A 1252 -19.35 -8.57 11.35
CA ILE A 1252 -18.90 -7.86 12.56
C ILE A 1252 -17.52 -8.34 13.00
N PHE A 1253 -17.32 -9.66 13.02
CA PHE A 1253 -16.13 -10.28 13.62
C PHE A 1253 -15.14 -10.82 12.57
N GLY A 1254 -15.49 -10.76 11.28
CA GLY A 1254 -14.73 -11.39 10.20
C GLY A 1254 -15.00 -12.89 10.07
N VAL A 1255 -14.47 -13.49 9.01
CA VAL A 1255 -14.48 -14.96 8.86
C VAL A 1255 -13.66 -15.55 9.99
N LYS A 1256 -14.19 -16.58 10.67
CA LYS A 1256 -13.48 -17.35 11.69
C LYS A 1256 -12.27 -18.03 11.04
N ARG A 1257 -11.15 -17.33 10.98
CA ARG A 1257 -9.89 -17.88 10.44
C ARG A 1257 -9.40 -18.92 11.43
N GLY A 1258 -9.34 -20.17 11.01
CA GLY A 1258 -8.49 -21.14 11.71
C GLY A 1258 -7.09 -20.56 11.82
N LYS A 1259 -6.37 -20.90 12.89
CA LYS A 1259 -5.02 -20.38 13.19
C LYS A 1259 -4.04 -20.43 11.99
N ASP A 1260 -4.30 -21.29 11.01
CA ASP A 1260 -3.44 -21.52 9.84
C ASP A 1260 -3.56 -20.49 8.69
N GLU A 1261 -4.62 -19.68 8.59
CA GLU A 1261 -4.84 -18.82 7.38
C GLU A 1261 -4.18 -17.44 7.42
N ASN A 1262 -3.75 -16.96 8.60
CA ASN A 1262 -2.98 -15.70 8.68
C ASN A 1262 -1.58 -15.81 8.04
N SER A 1263 -1.16 -17.02 7.64
CA SER A 1263 0.12 -17.32 7.00
C SER A 1263 0.29 -16.80 5.56
N LYS A 1264 -0.80 -16.43 4.85
CA LYS A 1264 -0.73 -16.19 3.38
C LYS A 1264 -0.94 -14.76 2.88
N LYS A 1265 -1.49 -13.84 3.68
CA LYS A 1265 -1.81 -12.46 3.20
C LYS A 1265 -0.81 -11.37 3.58
N ASN A 1266 0.17 -11.69 4.43
CA ASN A 1266 1.27 -10.79 4.81
C ASN A 1266 2.64 -11.25 4.26
N ARG A 1267 2.64 -11.98 3.13
CA ARG A 1267 3.85 -12.29 2.37
C ARG A 1267 3.93 -11.43 1.12
#